data_AF-A0A2I7K4X0-F1
#
_entry.id   AF-A0A2I7K4X0-F1
#
_cell.length_a   1.000
_cell.length_b   1.000
_cell.length_c   1.000
_cell.angle_alpha   90.00
_cell.angle_beta   90.00
_cell.angle_gamma   90.00
#
_symmetry.space_group_name_H-M   'P 1'
#
loop_
_entity.id
_entity.type
_entity.pdbx_description
1 polymer ?
#
loop_
_entity_poly.entity_id
_entity_poly.type
_entity_poly.pdbx_seq_one_letter_code
_entity_poly.pdbx_strand_id
1 'polypeptide(L)'
;MRFHANGPIIPDVLLERSDAGRVVFLCGAGVSLPSGMPSFVGLTQHVIDFFDPPDDSEIMRAFQPWIDDPTGTNTPLDHIFNLLHLEYGRDEVNALVTERLQASAGSDQVGHHHSVVKRISTSPNGIPQIVTTNFDLLFEMDGDLPTFAPPAFPDLTFGRSVEGITYLHGRLTNEDADQLPYVLSSADFGRAYLSEAWATNFIRDLLEHYTVVLVGYQAEDPPIKYLLQGLNHDGQFDRTRIYAFDKGAPEDIEAKWRDRGVTAIAYSDHPVLWQTMEAWADRADDPREWRRVVIATTEHDPKSLLPYQRGQVAHAVRSVPGAKLLGDAQHPTHPEWVCVFSGFIRSAKRASGYGDDAEVFEPNVGYGLDDDLHNLTNEDYRRGIFNEDLFSWRHGDENPTDAHRLGGKAPDGHTSVPPRLLYLLRWVGKHLSSPVIAWWAIKQNGLHPRLLNHIEWRLGQNEELDDRARQIWSLIIDHHKDPRNREWDGDWFDLKRRVANEGWSPSVLREFGRVAAPKLDIKPPHSLAGARPPSVDWPDLELGHLGQFEVNFLERHKDDLTIPDEVLPQVFGLLEDAMKATSGMLSDIGKTYFVTPTCYPDREVDGKDRHNKAADAMIFFVELFERLVQTAPDIALGHFLTWPIEDQFFFKKLILYALSKEDLFGPEEVGERILALRQETFWNSDVARELVFLLVDRWSAFPEPLRYQLGERLLSGPDQESYWSDEVYPSRRDEIVARYARYLEMQGCELVGDQRERLAAVIDGIENWSDGWATSTVTERGSRVGYVGTDETPDVVVDLAVGEIIPRAKEDLQRDFGSFTEKRPFTGLVKANPRKALSALSVAAKENDYPQVFWSAMIKELPDDVAPRLQRVFLHRLSRLPPAVIVELRHTVCQWLEQNITKLIEFNDELAWAVFDNVVDGVVGGGDNATESGIGEVSRDGEVIPQSRRTYEHAINGPLGMCAEALFHAVLSEKQEQNLLIPDYIKSRIERLFASPGEGSDHAVSITFSKLNWLMFVDPEWVEHRLIPMLAFDHTAAEPAWNGFLRSNRVPWPPLAVLVKPLLLQAVPWVENQTSDRDLAMVITQWLGWMYIFKRDEDDGLTKQEMRRVLREMSDDTRNQFIWWLGQIGQGNDDGWETLVAPFLNEVWPRERIYRTASSVESWISMLDYTGTSFPVVYASVKRYLVPVENDHHPFYRFTREVGEDEPITMQFPVETLDLLDSVIPKVLSRTPYELPKILVLVSEAAPDLRADHRYLRLMDLVERM
;
A
#
# COMPACT_ATOMS: atom_id res chain seq x y z
N MET A 1 25.96 0.35 0.56
CA MET A 1 26.25 0.02 1.98
C MET A 1 26.84 1.21 2.75
N ARG A 2 26.51 1.42 4.04
CA ARG A 2 27.26 2.31 4.97
C ARG A 2 28.21 1.53 5.91
N PHE A 3 29.35 2.13 6.25
CA PHE A 3 30.24 1.59 7.30
C PHE A 3 29.82 2.02 8.72
N HIS A 4 29.25 3.22 8.86
CA HIS A 4 28.78 3.80 10.12
C HIS A 4 27.39 4.40 9.95
N ALA A 5 26.63 4.56 11.03
CA ALA A 5 25.23 5.04 10.98
C ALA A 5 25.06 6.37 10.23
N ASN A 6 25.96 7.33 10.43
CA ASN A 6 25.90 8.66 9.80
C ASN A 6 26.80 8.79 8.57
N GLY A 7 27.45 7.69 8.14
CA GLY A 7 28.40 7.69 7.02
C GLY A 7 27.73 7.85 5.66
N PRO A 8 28.49 8.25 4.62
CA PRO A 8 28.01 8.22 3.24
C PRO A 8 27.65 6.78 2.82
N ILE A 9 26.65 6.65 1.95
CA ILE A 9 26.30 5.37 1.31
C ILE A 9 27.31 5.11 0.20
N ILE A 10 28.13 4.06 0.35
CA ILE A 10 29.08 3.66 -0.68
C ILE A 10 28.42 2.59 -1.57
N PRO A 11 28.40 2.77 -2.90
CA PRO A 11 27.83 1.78 -3.81
C PRO A 11 28.56 0.44 -3.74
N ASP A 12 27.82 -0.66 -3.73
CA ASP A 12 28.39 -1.99 -3.56
C ASP A 12 29.32 -2.38 -4.72
N VAL A 13 28.95 -1.99 -5.94
CA VAL A 13 29.78 -2.17 -7.15
C VAL A 13 31.14 -1.50 -6.99
N LEU A 14 31.20 -0.32 -6.35
CA LEU A 14 32.46 0.37 -6.08
C LEU A 14 33.32 -0.43 -5.08
N LEU A 15 32.71 -0.94 -4.01
CA LEU A 15 33.41 -1.76 -3.02
C LEU A 15 33.94 -3.08 -3.62
N GLU A 16 33.15 -3.75 -4.46
CA GLU A 16 33.56 -4.97 -5.15
C GLU A 16 34.70 -4.73 -6.15
N ARG A 17 34.63 -3.63 -6.91
CA ARG A 17 35.72 -3.24 -7.81
C ARG A 17 36.97 -2.85 -7.03
N SER A 18 36.83 -2.25 -5.86
CA SER A 18 37.93 -1.95 -4.93
C SER A 18 38.58 -3.23 -4.41
N ASP A 19 37.79 -4.19 -3.94
CA ASP A 19 38.28 -5.51 -3.48
C ASP A 19 38.99 -6.29 -4.60
N ALA A 20 38.65 -6.01 -5.87
CA ALA A 20 39.29 -6.56 -7.06
C ALA A 20 40.49 -5.74 -7.59
N GLY A 21 40.84 -4.61 -6.95
CA GLY A 21 41.93 -3.73 -7.37
C GLY A 21 41.71 -3.03 -8.71
N ARG A 22 40.46 -2.67 -9.02
CA ARG A 22 40.03 -1.98 -10.25
C ARG A 22 39.58 -0.53 -9.99
N VAL A 23 39.96 0.04 -8.85
CA VAL A 23 39.57 1.39 -8.43
C VAL A 23 40.82 2.25 -8.29
N VAL A 24 40.76 3.45 -8.85
CA VAL A 24 41.82 4.45 -8.79
C VAL A 24 41.29 5.69 -8.09
N PHE A 25 42.03 6.18 -7.12
CA PHE A 25 41.67 7.40 -6.40
C PHE A 25 42.33 8.59 -7.08
N LEU A 26 41.52 9.54 -7.56
CA LEU A 26 41.98 10.84 -8.03
C LEU A 26 41.81 11.84 -6.88
N CYS A 27 42.91 12.27 -6.30
CA CYS A 27 42.96 13.13 -5.11
C CYS A 27 43.28 14.58 -5.45
N GLY A 28 42.53 15.50 -4.84
CA GLY A 28 42.72 16.95 -4.97
C GLY A 28 43.15 17.59 -3.65
N ALA A 29 43.25 18.92 -3.64
CA ALA A 29 43.84 19.68 -2.54
C ALA A 29 43.09 19.47 -1.20
N GLY A 30 41.79 19.13 -1.26
CA GLY A 30 40.98 18.85 -0.07
C GLY A 30 41.49 17.70 0.79
N VAL A 31 42.24 16.75 0.24
CA VAL A 31 42.85 15.64 1.01
C VAL A 31 44.02 16.14 1.89
N SER A 32 44.74 17.15 1.41
CA SER A 32 45.93 17.69 2.08
C SER A 32 45.65 18.80 3.10
N LEU A 33 44.46 19.43 3.07
CA LEU A 33 44.07 20.50 4.01
C LEU A 33 44.22 20.11 5.49
N PRO A 34 43.78 18.92 5.95
CA PRO A 34 43.90 18.55 7.36
C PRO A 34 45.36 18.33 7.81
N SER A 35 46.28 18.10 6.87
CA SER A 35 47.72 18.01 7.13
C SER A 35 48.41 19.38 7.15
N GLY A 36 47.65 20.49 7.17
CA GLY A 36 48.18 21.86 7.26
C GLY A 36 48.66 22.45 5.93
N MET A 37 48.40 21.76 4.81
CA MET A 37 48.74 22.28 3.48
C MET A 37 47.78 23.41 3.07
N PRO A 38 48.27 24.46 2.38
CA PRO A 38 47.43 25.55 1.93
C PRO A 38 46.43 25.09 0.85
N SER A 39 45.24 25.69 0.84
CA SER A 39 44.34 25.61 -0.32
C SER A 39 44.93 26.38 -1.51
N PHE A 40 44.38 26.21 -2.71
CA PHE A 40 44.85 26.98 -3.88
C PHE A 40 44.68 28.51 -3.68
N VAL A 41 43.61 28.94 -3.00
CA VAL A 41 43.41 30.33 -2.57
C VAL A 41 44.50 30.75 -1.57
N GLY A 42 44.75 29.94 -0.54
CA GLY A 42 45.76 30.24 0.47
C GLY A 42 47.18 30.26 -0.07
N LEU A 43 47.46 29.45 -1.08
CA LEU A 43 48.73 29.47 -1.82
C LEU A 43 48.86 30.76 -2.63
N THR A 44 47.80 31.17 -3.33
CA THR A 44 47.76 32.44 -4.08
C THR A 44 47.96 33.64 -3.17
N GLN A 45 47.26 33.68 -2.02
CA GLN A 45 47.42 34.71 -0.99
C GLN A 45 48.88 34.80 -0.53
N HIS A 46 49.52 33.67 -0.24
CA HIS A 46 50.90 33.67 0.24
C HIS A 46 51.89 34.26 -0.78
N VAL A 47 51.69 33.95 -2.06
CA VAL A 47 52.51 34.54 -3.13
C VAL A 47 52.27 36.04 -3.24
N ILE A 48 51.02 36.48 -3.17
CA ILE A 48 50.65 37.90 -3.21
C ILE A 48 51.22 38.65 -2.00
N ASP A 49 51.11 38.10 -0.79
CA ASP A 49 51.62 38.71 0.44
C ASP A 49 53.15 38.88 0.42
N PHE A 50 53.87 37.97 -0.24
CA PHE A 50 55.33 38.04 -0.37
C PHE A 50 55.78 39.12 -1.36
N PHE A 51 55.15 39.16 -2.55
CA PHE A 51 55.51 40.11 -3.61
C PHE A 51 54.90 41.51 -3.40
N ASP A 52 53.91 41.65 -2.53
CA ASP A 52 53.24 42.90 -2.13
C ASP A 52 52.90 43.80 -3.34
N PRO A 53 52.09 43.32 -4.31
CA PRO A 53 51.75 44.10 -5.50
C PRO A 53 50.95 45.36 -5.12
N PRO A 54 51.10 46.48 -5.84
CA PRO A 54 50.37 47.72 -5.55
C PRO A 54 48.85 47.52 -5.49
N ASP A 55 48.17 48.23 -4.58
CA ASP A 55 46.71 48.15 -4.35
C ASP A 55 45.86 48.33 -5.63
N ASP A 56 46.37 49.08 -6.63
CA ASP A 56 45.69 49.37 -7.88
C ASP A 56 46.06 48.45 -9.05
N SER A 57 46.93 47.46 -8.82
CA SER A 57 47.40 46.48 -9.80
C SER A 57 46.29 45.55 -10.32
N GLU A 58 46.52 44.96 -11.50
CA GLU A 58 45.58 44.00 -12.10
C GLU A 58 45.46 42.71 -11.26
N ILE A 59 46.56 42.28 -10.62
CA ILE A 59 46.61 41.14 -9.70
C ILE A 59 45.68 41.38 -8.50
N MET A 60 45.81 42.54 -7.83
CA MET A 60 44.99 42.86 -6.66
C MET A 60 43.52 43.04 -7.03
N ARG A 61 43.18 43.66 -8.17
CA ARG A 61 41.78 43.76 -8.64
C ARG A 61 41.16 42.39 -8.93
N ALA A 62 41.95 41.44 -9.44
CA ALA A 62 41.48 40.09 -9.73
C ALA A 62 41.34 39.23 -8.46
N PHE A 63 42.19 39.44 -7.45
CA PHE A 63 42.22 38.64 -6.23
C PHE A 63 41.36 39.21 -5.09
N GLN A 64 41.16 40.52 -4.98
CA GLN A 64 40.36 41.14 -3.93
C GLN A 64 38.95 40.53 -3.75
N PRO A 65 38.21 40.18 -4.84
CA PRO A 65 36.92 39.49 -4.69
C PRO A 65 36.99 38.15 -3.96
N TRP A 66 38.13 37.43 -4.02
CA TRP A 66 38.34 36.20 -3.25
C TRP A 66 38.50 36.45 -1.75
N ILE A 67 38.94 37.64 -1.35
CA ILE A 67 39.05 38.06 0.05
C ILE A 67 37.68 38.51 0.57
N ASP A 68 36.95 39.29 -0.24
CA ASP A 68 35.69 39.93 0.15
C ASP A 68 34.50 38.94 0.14
N ASP A 69 34.39 38.11 -0.89
CA ASP A 69 33.37 37.05 -1.03
C ASP A 69 33.96 35.84 -1.78
N PRO A 70 34.60 34.89 -1.07
CA PRO A 70 35.16 33.69 -1.68
C PRO A 70 34.12 32.75 -2.32
N THR A 71 32.82 32.98 -2.10
CA THR A 71 31.73 32.18 -2.70
C THR A 71 31.11 32.82 -3.95
N GLY A 72 31.53 34.04 -4.30
CA GLY A 72 31.10 34.78 -5.48
C GLY A 72 31.67 34.25 -6.80
N THR A 73 31.21 34.83 -7.92
CA THR A 73 31.77 34.54 -9.25
C THR A 73 33.10 35.28 -9.43
N ASN A 74 34.17 34.71 -8.87
CA ASN A 74 35.49 35.33 -8.85
C ASN A 74 36.32 34.93 -10.08
N THR A 75 37.33 35.75 -10.41
CA THR A 75 38.32 35.43 -11.44
C THR A 75 39.04 34.12 -11.08
N PRO A 76 39.13 33.12 -11.98
CA PRO A 76 39.82 31.87 -11.70
C PRO A 76 41.27 32.09 -11.22
N LEU A 77 41.67 31.38 -10.16
CA LEU A 77 42.98 31.57 -9.50
C LEU A 77 44.16 31.25 -10.44
N ASP A 78 43.97 30.36 -11.41
CA ASP A 78 44.96 30.06 -12.45
C ASP A 78 45.22 31.25 -13.39
N HIS A 79 44.23 32.11 -13.60
CA HIS A 79 44.44 33.38 -14.30
C HIS A 79 45.28 34.35 -13.48
N ILE A 80 45.07 34.39 -12.16
CA ILE A 80 45.85 35.23 -11.23
C ILE A 80 47.30 34.76 -11.18
N PHE A 81 47.55 33.44 -11.14
CA PHE A 81 48.90 32.88 -11.29
C PHE A 81 49.55 33.22 -12.63
N ASN A 82 48.79 33.30 -13.72
CA ASN A 82 49.33 33.76 -15.00
C ASN A 82 49.77 35.23 -14.95
N LEU A 83 49.04 36.11 -14.26
CA LEU A 83 49.46 37.50 -14.04
C LEU A 83 50.73 37.58 -13.19
N LEU A 84 50.80 36.79 -12.10
CA LEU A 84 52.00 36.68 -11.26
C LEU A 84 53.22 36.20 -12.06
N HIS A 85 53.07 35.20 -12.94
CA HIS A 85 54.13 34.73 -13.83
C HIS A 85 54.60 35.80 -14.82
N LEU A 86 53.69 36.63 -15.34
CA LEU A 86 54.02 37.69 -16.29
C LEU A 86 54.75 38.86 -15.63
N GLU A 87 54.40 39.18 -14.38
CA GLU A 87 54.95 40.35 -13.67
C GLU A 87 56.26 40.04 -12.95
N TYR A 88 56.36 38.90 -12.25
CA TYR A 88 57.51 38.55 -11.40
C TYR A 88 58.38 37.42 -11.97
N GLY A 89 57.92 36.76 -13.03
CA GLY A 89 58.64 35.64 -13.66
C GLY A 89 58.29 34.28 -13.05
N ARG A 90 58.26 33.27 -13.91
CA ARG A 90 57.82 31.90 -13.56
C ARG A 90 58.70 31.23 -12.50
N ASP A 91 60.02 31.38 -12.61
CA ASP A 91 60.96 30.66 -11.74
C ASP A 91 60.90 31.19 -10.29
N GLU A 92 60.79 32.51 -10.11
CA GLU A 92 60.68 33.14 -8.78
C GLU A 92 59.35 32.79 -8.09
N VAL A 93 58.23 32.83 -8.83
CA VAL A 93 56.91 32.46 -8.31
C VAL A 93 56.86 30.98 -7.94
N ASN A 94 57.39 30.09 -8.79
CA ASN A 94 57.41 28.65 -8.52
C ASN A 94 58.35 28.27 -7.37
N ALA A 95 59.46 29.00 -7.18
CA ALA A 95 60.36 28.80 -6.03
C ALA A 95 59.64 29.13 -4.71
N LEU A 96 58.88 30.22 -4.66
CA LEU A 96 58.11 30.61 -3.47
C LEU A 96 56.96 29.61 -3.18
N VAL A 97 56.29 29.12 -4.23
CA VAL A 97 55.30 28.03 -4.08
C VAL A 97 55.96 26.78 -3.51
N THR A 98 57.16 26.43 -4.00
CA THR A 98 57.94 25.27 -3.51
C THR A 98 58.30 25.45 -2.04
N GLU A 99 58.80 26.63 -1.63
CA GLU A 99 59.11 26.96 -0.24
C GLU A 99 57.88 26.79 0.66
N ARG A 100 56.73 27.36 0.27
CA ARG A 100 55.50 27.30 1.06
C ARG A 100 54.98 25.88 1.25
N LEU A 101 55.13 25.04 0.22
CA LEU A 101 54.72 23.63 0.25
C LEU A 101 55.71 22.76 1.02
N GLN A 102 57.01 23.11 1.08
CA GLN A 102 58.02 22.44 1.91
C GLN A 102 57.92 22.81 3.41
N ALA A 103 57.57 24.06 3.73
CA ALA A 103 57.60 24.61 5.08
C ALA A 103 56.52 24.07 6.06
N SER A 104 55.63 23.17 5.64
CA SER A 104 54.41 22.81 6.41
C SER A 104 54.47 21.48 7.20
N ALA A 105 55.61 20.79 7.25
CA ALA A 105 55.71 19.45 7.85
C ALA A 105 55.95 19.44 9.39
N GLY A 106 55.06 20.05 10.18
CA GLY A 106 55.28 20.30 11.61
C GLY A 106 54.27 19.73 12.62
N SER A 107 53.34 18.84 12.24
CA SER A 107 52.34 18.27 13.17
C SER A 107 52.42 16.74 13.28
N ASP A 108 52.11 16.19 14.46
CA ASP A 108 52.15 14.74 14.75
C ASP A 108 51.06 13.92 14.03
N GLN A 109 50.13 14.54 13.29
CA GLN A 109 49.05 13.89 12.51
C GLN A 109 49.20 14.05 10.98
N VAL A 110 50.34 14.56 10.50
CA VAL A 110 50.59 14.75 9.06
C VAL A 110 50.56 13.41 8.32
N GLY A 111 49.82 13.34 7.21
CA GLY A 111 49.79 12.17 6.32
C GLY A 111 48.83 11.04 6.71
N HIS A 112 48.07 11.17 7.82
CA HIS A 112 47.09 10.16 8.24
C HIS A 112 46.06 9.83 7.15
N HIS A 113 45.41 10.85 6.59
CA HIS A 113 44.42 10.69 5.51
C HIS A 113 45.02 10.07 4.23
N HIS A 114 46.26 10.42 3.89
CA HIS A 114 47.00 9.84 2.78
C HIS A 114 47.27 8.34 3.00
N SER A 115 47.60 7.95 4.24
CA SER A 115 47.76 6.53 4.60
C SER A 115 46.49 5.71 4.43
N VAL A 116 45.33 6.29 4.77
CA VAL A 116 44.01 5.67 4.59
C VAL A 116 43.70 5.48 3.12
N VAL A 117 43.87 6.50 2.28
CA VAL A 117 43.67 6.39 0.82
C VAL A 117 44.64 5.38 0.19
N LYS A 118 45.90 5.32 0.65
CA LYS A 118 46.87 4.30 0.20
C LYS A 118 46.33 2.89 0.43
N ARG A 119 45.86 2.59 1.65
CA ARG A 119 45.30 1.27 2.00
C ARG A 119 44.13 0.88 1.09
N ILE A 120 43.15 1.77 0.89
CA ILE A 120 41.95 1.50 0.07
C ILE A 120 42.30 1.32 -1.41
N SER A 121 43.25 2.11 -1.92
CA SER A 121 43.65 2.10 -3.34
C SER A 121 44.65 0.99 -3.70
N THR A 122 44.92 0.06 -2.78
CA THR A 122 45.93 -1.00 -2.99
C THR A 122 45.46 -2.03 -4.01
N SER A 123 46.29 -2.29 -5.01
CA SER A 123 46.12 -3.42 -5.94
C SER A 123 46.33 -4.78 -5.25
N PRO A 124 45.97 -5.91 -5.88
CA PRO A 124 46.25 -7.25 -5.33
C PRO A 124 47.76 -7.53 -5.16
N ASN A 125 48.62 -6.72 -5.78
CA ASN A 125 50.08 -6.78 -5.64
C ASN A 125 50.61 -6.02 -4.41
N GLY A 126 49.75 -5.37 -3.63
CA GLY A 126 50.15 -4.59 -2.46
C GLY A 126 50.64 -3.18 -2.79
N ILE A 127 50.46 -2.70 -4.03
CA ILE A 127 50.91 -1.36 -4.46
C ILE A 127 49.68 -0.45 -4.65
N PRO A 128 49.66 0.77 -4.05
CA PRO A 128 48.56 1.72 -4.19
C PRO A 128 48.40 2.23 -5.63
N GLN A 129 47.18 2.60 -6.01
CA GLN A 129 46.81 3.11 -7.34
C GLN A 129 46.20 4.50 -7.20
N ILE A 130 47.06 5.53 -7.13
CA ILE A 130 46.66 6.91 -6.82
C ILE A 130 47.04 7.83 -7.97
N VAL A 131 46.13 8.73 -8.33
CA VAL A 131 46.38 9.89 -9.17
C VAL A 131 46.13 11.13 -8.32
N THR A 132 47.00 12.13 -8.39
CA THR A 132 46.86 13.35 -7.58
C THR A 132 47.14 14.59 -8.41
N THR A 133 46.38 15.65 -8.17
CA THR A 133 46.68 17.00 -8.67
C THR A 133 47.47 17.82 -7.65
N ASN A 134 47.71 17.28 -6.45
CA ASN A 134 48.51 17.94 -5.44
C ASN A 134 50.00 17.75 -5.75
N PHE A 135 50.79 18.76 -5.44
CA PHE A 135 52.24 18.72 -5.61
C PHE A 135 52.96 18.03 -4.44
N ASP A 136 52.32 17.97 -3.27
CA ASP A 136 52.92 17.51 -2.02
C ASP A 136 53.35 16.03 -2.04
N LEU A 137 54.32 15.70 -1.19
CA LEU A 137 54.89 14.35 -1.07
C LEU A 137 54.23 13.54 0.04
N LEU A 138 53.03 13.92 0.51
CA LEU A 138 52.40 13.27 1.67
C LEU A 138 52.01 11.81 1.38
N PHE A 139 51.72 11.45 0.12
CA PHE A 139 51.53 10.05 -0.28
C PHE A 139 52.83 9.22 -0.22
N GLU A 140 54.00 9.86 -0.25
CA GLU A 140 55.31 9.21 -0.29
C GLU A 140 55.94 9.00 1.10
N MET A 141 55.33 9.51 2.18
CA MET A 141 55.96 9.56 3.52
C MET A 141 56.32 8.19 4.12
N ASP A 142 55.75 7.07 3.65
CA ASP A 142 55.88 5.73 4.27
C ASP A 142 56.41 4.62 3.35
N GLY A 143 57.11 4.94 2.25
CA GLY A 143 57.72 3.89 1.40
C GLY A 143 58.21 4.35 0.04
N ASP A 144 59.08 3.55 -0.58
CA ASP A 144 59.57 3.77 -1.94
C ASP A 144 58.55 3.20 -2.95
N LEU A 145 57.65 4.07 -3.42
CA LEU A 145 56.57 3.73 -4.36
C LEU A 145 56.94 4.19 -5.78
N PRO A 146 56.52 3.45 -6.83
CA PRO A 146 56.62 3.95 -8.20
C PRO A 146 55.90 5.30 -8.33
N THR A 147 56.58 6.30 -8.89
CA THR A 147 56.01 7.63 -9.14
C THR A 147 56.02 7.95 -10.63
N PHE A 148 54.94 8.57 -11.10
CA PHE A 148 54.78 9.00 -12.49
C PHE A 148 54.42 10.48 -12.53
N ALA A 149 55.07 11.25 -13.40
CA ALA A 149 54.85 12.68 -13.55
C ALA A 149 55.08 13.11 -15.02
N PRO A 150 54.51 14.25 -15.46
CA PRO A 150 54.73 14.75 -16.82
C PRO A 150 56.22 14.83 -17.18
N PRO A 151 56.61 14.49 -18.42
CA PRO A 151 55.76 14.04 -19.54
C PRO A 151 55.54 12.52 -19.62
N ALA A 152 55.93 11.74 -18.61
CA ALA A 152 55.98 10.26 -18.69
C ALA A 152 54.94 9.60 -17.78
N PHE A 153 53.76 9.29 -18.34
CA PHE A 153 52.71 8.50 -17.69
C PHE A 153 52.73 7.03 -18.13
N PRO A 154 52.17 6.11 -17.33
CA PRO A 154 51.97 4.72 -17.77
C PRO A 154 50.97 4.68 -18.93
N ASP A 155 51.31 3.90 -19.95
CA ASP A 155 50.42 3.67 -21.09
C ASP A 155 49.44 2.53 -20.78
N LEU A 156 48.23 2.91 -20.37
CA LEU A 156 47.19 1.97 -19.93
C LEU A 156 46.64 1.13 -21.09
N THR A 157 46.74 1.62 -22.33
CA THR A 157 46.21 0.93 -23.53
C THR A 157 46.96 -0.37 -23.87
N PHE A 158 48.23 -0.47 -23.46
CA PHE A 158 49.06 -1.67 -23.63
C PHE A 158 49.19 -2.53 -22.35
N GLY A 159 48.31 -2.32 -21.37
CA GLY A 159 48.25 -3.14 -20.16
C GLY A 159 49.33 -2.86 -19.12
N ARG A 160 49.98 -1.67 -19.16
CA ARG A 160 50.81 -1.21 -18.03
C ARG A 160 49.90 -0.76 -16.90
N SER A 161 50.24 -1.13 -15.67
CA SER A 161 49.47 -0.81 -14.47
C SER A 161 49.67 0.64 -14.03
N VAL A 162 48.65 1.23 -13.40
CA VAL A 162 48.70 2.53 -12.70
C VAL A 162 49.17 2.39 -11.24
N GLU A 163 49.73 1.22 -10.89
CA GLU A 163 50.35 0.94 -9.59
C GLU A 163 51.48 1.94 -9.29
N GLY A 164 51.25 2.79 -8.30
CA GLY A 164 52.10 3.89 -7.91
C GLY A 164 51.31 5.18 -7.62
N ILE A 165 52.04 6.28 -7.53
CA ILE A 165 51.48 7.63 -7.38
C ILE A 165 51.71 8.41 -8.68
N THR A 166 50.62 8.78 -9.34
CA THR A 166 50.64 9.56 -10.58
C THR A 166 50.34 11.03 -10.27
N TYR A 167 51.34 11.88 -10.40
CA TYR A 167 51.24 13.33 -10.22
C TYR A 167 50.78 13.97 -11.51
N LEU A 168 49.48 14.27 -11.63
CA LEU A 168 48.92 14.88 -12.83
C LEU A 168 49.52 16.27 -13.02
N HIS A 169 49.42 17.17 -12.04
CA HIS A 169 49.84 18.58 -12.20
C HIS A 169 51.33 18.83 -11.93
N GLY A 170 52.11 17.79 -11.64
CA GLY A 170 53.53 17.89 -11.30
C GLY A 170 53.79 17.48 -9.85
N ARG A 171 55.05 17.15 -9.55
CA ARG A 171 55.52 16.62 -8.27
C ARG A 171 56.51 17.59 -7.64
N LEU A 172 56.42 17.85 -6.33
CA LEU A 172 57.36 18.71 -5.60
C LEU A 172 58.81 18.18 -5.76
N THR A 173 59.73 19.06 -6.16
CA THR A 173 61.16 18.73 -6.36
C THR A 173 62.06 19.67 -5.54
N ASN A 174 63.34 19.33 -5.39
CA ASN A 174 64.31 20.17 -4.66
C ASN A 174 64.59 21.48 -5.41
N GLU A 175 65.00 22.52 -4.68
CA GLU A 175 65.23 23.89 -5.18
C GLU A 175 66.21 23.98 -6.38
N ASP A 176 67.10 22.99 -6.56
CA ASP A 176 68.13 22.96 -7.61
C ASP A 176 67.65 22.40 -8.98
N ALA A 177 66.35 22.20 -9.19
CA ALA A 177 65.82 21.62 -10.43
C ALA A 177 65.78 22.64 -11.59
N ASP A 178 66.38 22.30 -12.75
CA ASP A 178 66.47 23.18 -13.93
C ASP A 178 65.10 23.65 -14.48
N GLN A 179 64.01 22.91 -14.23
CA GLN A 179 62.64 23.27 -14.58
C GLN A 179 61.63 22.70 -13.56
N LEU A 180 60.74 23.55 -13.03
CA LEU A 180 59.64 23.17 -12.15
C LEU A 180 58.36 22.92 -12.99
N PRO A 181 57.91 21.65 -13.17
CA PRO A 181 56.83 21.30 -14.09
C PRO A 181 55.43 21.46 -13.46
N TYR A 182 55.23 22.48 -12.63
CA TYR A 182 53.93 22.70 -11.98
C TYR A 182 52.90 23.27 -12.95
N VAL A 183 51.67 22.75 -12.86
CA VAL A 183 50.50 23.29 -13.54
C VAL A 183 49.78 24.24 -12.56
N LEU A 184 50.11 25.54 -12.63
CA LEU A 184 49.55 26.57 -11.75
C LEU A 184 48.79 27.67 -12.51
N SER A 185 49.32 28.08 -13.67
CA SER A 185 48.73 29.17 -14.44
C SER A 185 47.80 28.68 -15.55
N SER A 186 46.90 29.55 -16.02
CA SER A 186 46.03 29.27 -17.17
C SER A 186 46.81 28.84 -18.43
N ALA A 187 48.03 29.35 -18.64
CA ALA A 187 48.93 28.90 -19.70
C ALA A 187 49.39 27.44 -19.50
N ASP A 188 49.66 27.03 -18.27
CA ASP A 188 50.04 25.65 -17.94
C ASP A 188 48.87 24.68 -18.10
N PHE A 189 47.67 25.08 -17.67
CA PHE A 189 46.46 24.29 -17.90
C PHE A 189 46.14 24.13 -19.39
N GLY A 190 46.27 25.21 -20.16
CA GLY A 190 46.16 25.16 -21.62
C GLY A 190 47.17 24.21 -22.25
N ARG A 191 48.41 24.18 -21.72
CA ARG A 191 49.43 23.22 -22.17
C ARG A 191 49.05 21.77 -21.84
N ALA A 192 48.69 21.51 -20.59
CA ALA A 192 48.43 20.18 -20.05
C ALA A 192 47.19 19.49 -20.65
N TYR A 193 46.09 20.23 -20.81
CA TYR A 193 44.80 19.68 -21.24
C TYR A 193 44.51 19.88 -22.73
N LEU A 194 45.11 20.89 -23.39
CA LEU A 194 44.80 21.23 -24.78
C LEU A 194 45.98 21.04 -25.73
N SER A 195 47.09 21.77 -25.55
CA SER A 195 48.16 21.79 -26.58
C SER A 195 48.99 20.50 -26.60
N GLU A 196 49.42 20.03 -25.44
CA GLU A 196 50.13 18.74 -25.29
C GLU A 196 49.17 17.62 -24.88
N ALA A 197 48.01 17.98 -24.31
CA ALA A 197 46.88 17.09 -24.00
C ALA A 197 47.24 15.81 -23.20
N TRP A 198 48.37 15.78 -22.49
CA TRP A 198 48.78 14.62 -21.71
C TRP A 198 47.78 14.31 -20.59
N ALA A 199 47.20 15.34 -19.96
CA ALA A 199 46.22 15.17 -18.88
C ALA A 199 44.91 14.59 -19.42
N THR A 200 44.44 15.14 -20.55
CA THR A 200 43.22 14.73 -21.24
C THR A 200 43.30 13.29 -21.72
N ASN A 201 44.41 12.90 -22.37
CA ASN A 201 44.61 11.54 -22.85
C ASN A 201 44.69 10.55 -21.69
N PHE A 202 45.47 10.85 -20.64
CA PHE A 202 45.60 9.96 -19.49
C PHE A 202 44.26 9.74 -18.76
N ILE A 203 43.47 10.79 -18.51
CA ILE A 203 42.16 10.65 -17.85
C ILE A 203 41.20 9.84 -18.71
N ARG A 204 41.17 10.06 -20.03
CA ARG A 204 40.31 9.26 -20.94
C ARG A 204 40.68 7.77 -20.85
N ASP A 205 41.96 7.45 -20.99
CA ASP A 205 42.44 6.07 -20.97
C ASP A 205 42.22 5.42 -19.59
N LEU A 206 42.31 6.21 -18.50
CA LEU A 206 42.00 5.78 -17.14
C LEU A 206 40.53 5.38 -16.99
N LEU A 207 39.62 6.21 -17.48
CA LEU A 207 38.17 5.97 -17.42
C LEU A 207 37.71 4.80 -18.29
N GLU A 208 38.47 4.44 -19.31
CA GLU A 208 38.21 3.25 -20.13
C GLU A 208 38.52 1.94 -19.40
N HIS A 209 39.47 1.93 -18.46
CA HIS A 209 39.98 0.71 -17.84
C HIS A 209 39.68 0.58 -16.34
N TYR A 210 39.51 1.70 -15.63
CA TYR A 210 39.36 1.75 -14.18
C TYR A 210 38.09 2.50 -13.77
N THR A 211 37.65 2.24 -12.53
CA THR A 211 36.67 3.09 -11.85
C THR A 211 37.41 4.16 -11.08
N VAL A 212 37.08 5.43 -11.30
CA VAL A 212 37.76 6.58 -10.69
C VAL A 212 36.94 7.15 -9.55
N VAL A 213 37.57 7.41 -8.41
CA VAL A 213 36.96 8.04 -7.23
C VAL A 213 37.63 9.39 -6.97
N LEU A 214 36.88 10.47 -7.13
CA LEU A 214 37.30 11.83 -6.84
C LEU A 214 37.17 12.12 -5.34
N VAL A 215 38.28 12.49 -4.69
CA VAL A 215 38.31 12.88 -3.27
C VAL A 215 39.00 14.23 -3.12
N GLY A 216 38.35 15.18 -2.44
CA GLY A 216 38.90 16.51 -2.20
C GLY A 216 38.87 17.44 -3.42
N TYR A 217 37.91 17.22 -4.34
CA TYR A 217 37.65 18.05 -5.52
C TYR A 217 36.40 18.92 -5.35
N GLN A 218 36.37 20.06 -6.04
CA GLN A 218 35.16 20.86 -6.22
C GLN A 218 34.63 20.70 -7.65
N ALA A 219 33.31 20.68 -7.83
CA ALA A 219 32.70 20.53 -9.17
C ALA A 219 33.00 21.69 -10.12
N GLU A 220 33.52 22.82 -9.60
CA GLU A 220 33.81 24.03 -10.35
C GLU A 220 35.28 24.15 -10.79
N ASP A 221 36.11 23.14 -10.52
CA ASP A 221 37.50 23.10 -11.01
C ASP A 221 37.52 23.14 -12.57
N PRO A 222 37.90 24.25 -13.22
CA PRO A 222 37.56 24.51 -14.63
C PRO A 222 38.06 23.45 -15.63
N PRO A 223 39.32 22.98 -15.59
CA PRO A 223 39.82 21.99 -16.55
C PRO A 223 39.14 20.61 -16.42
N ILE A 224 38.89 20.16 -15.18
CA ILE A 224 38.21 18.89 -14.92
C ILE A 224 36.72 19.01 -15.26
N LYS A 225 36.08 20.14 -14.93
CA LYS A 225 34.68 20.41 -15.26
C LYS A 225 34.42 20.30 -16.77
N TYR A 226 35.19 21.00 -17.59
CA TYR A 226 34.98 20.97 -19.05
C TYR A 226 35.34 19.61 -19.65
N LEU A 227 36.36 18.93 -19.13
CA LEU A 227 36.71 17.58 -19.59
C LEU A 227 35.58 16.59 -19.32
N LEU A 228 35.03 16.59 -18.10
CA LEU A 228 33.94 15.69 -17.71
C LEU A 228 32.63 16.01 -18.45
N GLN A 229 32.28 17.30 -18.60
CA GLN A 229 31.14 17.72 -19.43
C GLN A 229 31.33 17.35 -20.90
N GLY A 230 32.57 17.45 -21.42
CA GLY A 230 32.92 17.03 -22.77
C GLY A 230 32.78 15.51 -22.96
N LEU A 231 33.23 14.71 -22.00
CA LEU A 231 33.06 13.24 -22.04
C LEU A 231 31.58 12.81 -21.93
N ASN A 232 30.74 13.64 -21.31
CA ASN A 232 29.31 13.40 -21.13
C ASN A 232 28.40 14.14 -22.14
N HIS A 233 28.94 14.63 -23.28
CA HIS A 233 28.23 15.56 -24.17
C HIS A 233 26.90 15.02 -24.73
N ASP A 234 26.78 13.70 -24.92
CA ASP A 234 25.56 13.05 -25.42
C ASP A 234 24.64 12.51 -24.29
N GLY A 235 25.03 12.65 -23.02
CA GLY A 235 24.32 12.04 -21.88
C GLY A 235 24.38 10.50 -21.87
N GLN A 236 25.32 9.94 -22.63
CA GLN A 236 25.44 8.52 -22.94
C GLN A 236 26.61 7.83 -22.23
N PHE A 237 27.33 8.55 -21.38
CA PHE A 237 28.50 8.05 -20.66
C PHE A 237 28.08 7.15 -19.47
N ASP A 238 28.81 6.04 -19.25
CA ASP A 238 28.56 5.13 -18.13
C ASP A 238 28.96 5.78 -16.80
N ARG A 239 27.95 6.29 -16.08
CA ARG A 239 28.12 6.99 -14.79
C ARG A 239 28.66 6.09 -13.67
N THR A 240 28.64 4.76 -13.83
CA THR A 240 29.18 3.84 -12.83
C THR A 240 30.71 3.78 -12.83
N ARG A 241 31.37 4.53 -13.71
CA ARG A 241 32.84 4.57 -13.82
C ARG A 241 33.48 5.71 -13.05
N ILE A 242 32.71 6.72 -12.61
CA ILE A 242 33.24 7.89 -11.90
C ILE A 242 32.37 8.20 -10.70
N TYR A 243 33.00 8.25 -9.53
CA TYR A 243 32.38 8.63 -8.27
C TYR A 243 33.04 9.88 -7.70
N ALA A 244 32.29 10.74 -7.01
CA ALA A 244 32.85 11.91 -6.33
C ALA A 244 32.26 12.11 -4.94
N PHE A 245 33.11 12.27 -3.93
CA PHE A 245 32.67 12.66 -2.59
C PHE A 245 32.52 14.19 -2.50
N ASP A 246 31.35 14.66 -2.06
CA ASP A 246 31.08 16.10 -1.85
C ASP A 246 30.16 16.33 -0.65
N LYS A 247 30.28 17.50 -0.01
CA LYS A 247 29.57 17.86 1.22
C LYS A 247 28.24 18.55 0.90
N GLY A 248 27.13 18.00 1.36
CA GLY A 248 25.80 18.59 1.19
C GLY A 248 24.67 17.58 1.27
N ALA A 249 23.45 18.03 0.96
CA ALA A 249 22.30 17.15 0.81
C ALA A 249 22.45 16.28 -0.46
N PRO A 250 22.04 15.00 -0.45
CA PRO A 250 22.16 14.11 -1.60
C PRO A 250 21.61 14.69 -2.91
N GLU A 251 20.46 15.35 -2.86
CA GLU A 251 19.76 15.91 -4.02
C GLU A 251 20.53 17.09 -4.64
N ASP A 252 21.02 18.00 -3.81
CA ASP A 252 21.78 19.17 -4.24
C ASP A 252 23.10 18.75 -4.91
N ILE A 253 23.76 17.75 -4.32
CA ILE A 253 25.04 17.26 -4.83
C ILE A 253 24.84 16.43 -6.10
N GLU A 254 23.81 15.58 -6.16
CA GLU A 254 23.49 14.86 -7.40
C GLU A 254 23.17 15.84 -8.54
N ALA A 255 22.38 16.89 -8.27
CA ALA A 255 22.11 17.94 -9.24
C ALA A 255 23.39 18.66 -9.72
N LYS A 256 24.33 18.90 -8.81
CA LYS A 256 25.63 19.56 -9.09
C LYS A 256 26.55 18.72 -10.00
N TRP A 257 26.53 17.40 -9.89
CA TRP A 257 27.48 16.51 -10.59
C TRP A 257 26.88 15.79 -11.81
N ARG A 258 25.55 15.74 -11.94
CA ARG A 258 24.84 14.98 -12.99
C ARG A 258 25.21 15.40 -14.42
N ASP A 259 25.38 16.70 -14.68
CA ASP A 259 25.74 17.21 -16.01
C ASP A 259 27.18 16.85 -16.43
N ARG A 260 28.04 16.50 -15.47
CA ARG A 260 29.44 16.09 -15.65
C ARG A 260 29.61 14.58 -15.80
N GLY A 261 28.53 13.80 -15.77
CA GLY A 261 28.60 12.33 -15.94
C GLY A 261 29.18 11.58 -14.73
N VAL A 262 29.21 12.22 -13.56
CA VAL A 262 29.76 11.67 -12.31
C VAL A 262 28.63 11.20 -11.39
N THR A 263 28.86 10.10 -10.67
CA THR A 263 27.96 9.65 -9.59
C THR A 263 28.41 10.25 -8.27
N ALA A 264 27.59 11.13 -7.69
CA ALA A 264 27.91 11.80 -6.43
C ALA A 264 27.71 10.88 -5.21
N ILE A 265 28.62 10.97 -4.25
CA ILE A 265 28.53 10.35 -2.92
C ILE A 265 28.51 11.47 -1.88
N ALA A 266 27.31 11.86 -1.47
CA ALA A 266 27.12 12.95 -0.52
C ALA A 266 27.48 12.53 0.91
N TYR A 267 28.09 13.44 1.67
CA TYR A 267 28.36 13.27 3.10
C TYR A 267 28.05 14.56 3.89
N SER A 268 27.75 14.41 5.18
CA SER A 268 27.34 15.52 6.05
C SER A 268 28.51 16.41 6.48
N ASP A 269 29.62 15.80 6.88
CA ASP A 269 30.82 16.52 7.29
C ASP A 269 32.12 15.73 7.09
N HIS A 270 33.25 16.44 7.02
CA HIS A 270 34.55 15.84 6.70
C HIS A 270 35.02 14.77 7.70
N PRO A 271 34.85 14.90 9.03
CA PRO A 271 35.23 13.84 9.97
C PRO A 271 34.48 12.52 9.72
N VAL A 272 33.21 12.61 9.33
CA VAL A 272 32.35 11.45 9.05
C VAL A 272 32.81 10.71 7.78
N LEU A 273 33.24 11.47 6.75
CA LEU A 273 33.87 10.90 5.56
C LEU A 273 35.13 10.10 5.93
N TRP A 274 36.05 10.70 6.68
CA TRP A 274 37.32 10.05 7.01
C TRP A 274 37.15 8.83 7.90
N GLN A 275 36.24 8.86 8.87
CA GLN A 275 35.87 7.67 9.66
C GLN A 275 35.33 6.53 8.79
N THR A 276 34.62 6.87 7.72
CA THR A 276 34.11 5.89 6.75
C THR A 276 35.23 5.33 5.87
N MET A 277 36.17 6.18 5.45
CA MET A 277 37.35 5.78 4.69
C MET A 277 38.25 4.86 5.52
N GLU A 278 38.43 5.12 6.82
CA GLU A 278 39.18 4.23 7.73
C GLU A 278 38.58 2.83 7.81
N ALA A 279 37.25 2.74 8.01
CA ALA A 279 36.57 1.45 8.04
C ALA A 279 36.59 0.74 6.67
N TRP A 280 36.59 1.50 5.57
CA TRP A 280 36.81 0.95 4.24
C TRP A 280 38.24 0.41 4.09
N ALA A 281 39.25 1.11 4.61
CA ALA A 281 40.63 0.64 4.62
C ALA A 281 40.77 -0.68 5.41
N ASP A 282 40.13 -0.79 6.58
CA ASP A 282 40.14 -2.03 7.37
C ASP A 282 39.51 -3.22 6.60
N ARG A 283 38.45 -2.97 5.84
CA ARG A 283 37.88 -3.97 4.93
C ARG A 283 38.82 -4.30 3.77
N ALA A 284 39.46 -3.30 3.17
CA ALA A 284 40.34 -3.48 2.02
C ALA A 284 41.58 -4.32 2.38
N ASP A 285 42.07 -4.21 3.61
CA ASP A 285 43.21 -4.98 4.12
C ASP A 285 42.90 -6.49 4.21
N ASP A 286 41.71 -6.88 4.69
CA ASP A 286 41.25 -8.27 4.68
C ASP A 286 39.72 -8.39 4.42
N PRO A 287 39.31 -8.44 3.14
CA PRO A 287 37.90 -8.57 2.79
C PRO A 287 37.26 -9.89 3.25
N ARG A 288 38.06 -10.95 3.50
CA ARG A 288 37.56 -12.26 3.92
C ARG A 288 37.24 -12.26 5.40
N GLU A 289 38.16 -11.74 6.22
CA GLU A 289 37.95 -11.62 7.66
C GLU A 289 36.82 -10.64 7.96
N TRP A 290 36.75 -9.49 7.26
CA TRP A 290 35.63 -8.57 7.36
C TRP A 290 34.28 -9.27 7.12
N ARG A 291 34.16 -10.06 6.03
CA ARG A 291 32.95 -10.85 5.75
C ARG A 291 32.63 -11.85 6.86
N ARG A 292 33.64 -12.51 7.44
CA ARG A 292 33.45 -13.47 8.54
C ARG A 292 32.88 -12.78 9.78
N VAL A 293 33.44 -11.63 10.16
CA VAL A 293 32.97 -10.82 11.29
C VAL A 293 31.55 -10.32 11.05
N VAL A 294 31.25 -9.82 9.85
CA VAL A 294 29.92 -9.35 9.49
C VAL A 294 28.90 -10.49 9.54
N ILE A 295 29.19 -11.67 8.96
CA ILE A 295 28.26 -12.80 9.00
C ILE A 295 28.04 -13.31 10.44
N ALA A 296 29.05 -13.25 11.32
CA ALA A 296 28.88 -13.62 12.74
C ALA A 296 27.85 -12.74 13.48
N THR A 297 27.58 -11.51 13.01
CA THR A 297 26.51 -10.69 13.58
C THR A 297 25.12 -11.33 13.43
N THR A 298 24.96 -12.28 12.49
CA THR A 298 23.69 -12.99 12.28
C THR A 298 23.31 -13.96 13.40
N GLU A 299 24.19 -14.20 14.36
CA GLU A 299 23.89 -14.92 15.61
C GLU A 299 22.95 -14.12 16.54
N HIS A 300 22.89 -12.80 16.37
CA HIS A 300 22.06 -11.90 17.18
C HIS A 300 20.68 -11.69 16.52
N ASP A 301 19.70 -11.32 17.34
CA ASP A 301 18.39 -10.86 16.86
C ASP A 301 18.57 -9.62 15.97
N PRO A 302 18.14 -9.64 14.69
CA PRO A 302 18.29 -8.49 13.80
C PRO A 302 17.61 -7.20 14.29
N LYS A 303 16.59 -7.30 15.16
CA LYS A 303 15.89 -6.14 15.74
C LYS A 303 16.73 -5.37 16.75
N SER A 304 17.77 -5.98 17.33
CA SER A 304 18.68 -5.29 18.26
C SER A 304 19.80 -4.52 17.55
N LEU A 305 19.92 -4.70 16.23
CA LEU A 305 20.94 -4.06 15.40
C LEU A 305 20.43 -2.73 14.81
N LEU A 306 21.36 -1.85 14.44
CA LEU A 306 21.05 -0.63 13.70
C LEU A 306 20.92 -0.92 12.19
N PRO A 307 20.15 -0.13 11.42
CA PRO A 307 19.92 -0.36 9.99
C PRO A 307 21.20 -0.58 9.17
N TYR A 308 22.26 0.20 9.42
CA TYR A 308 23.53 0.05 8.70
C TYR A 308 24.25 -1.28 8.99
N GLN A 309 24.09 -1.85 10.19
CA GLN A 309 24.67 -3.15 10.55
C GLN A 309 23.94 -4.27 9.81
N ARG A 310 22.60 -4.18 9.70
CA ARG A 310 21.82 -5.07 8.83
C ARG A 310 22.21 -4.89 7.36
N GLY A 311 22.45 -3.66 6.93
CA GLY A 311 22.97 -3.31 5.60
C GLY A 311 24.32 -3.95 5.27
N GLN A 312 25.24 -4.02 6.23
CA GLN A 312 26.52 -4.73 6.06
C GLN A 312 26.34 -6.23 5.85
N VAL A 313 25.44 -6.87 6.62
CA VAL A 313 25.09 -8.29 6.41
C VAL A 313 24.44 -8.49 5.06
N ALA A 314 23.48 -7.63 4.70
CA ALA A 314 22.83 -7.67 3.39
C ALA A 314 23.87 -7.60 2.27
N HIS A 315 24.79 -6.62 2.33
CA HIS A 315 25.94 -6.47 1.42
C HIS A 315 26.78 -7.74 1.32
N ALA A 316 27.18 -8.33 2.44
CA ALA A 316 27.97 -9.56 2.44
C ALA A 316 27.23 -10.70 1.71
N VAL A 317 25.93 -10.86 1.98
CA VAL A 317 25.06 -11.90 1.40
C VAL A 317 24.71 -11.63 -0.07
N ARG A 318 24.90 -10.40 -0.60
CA ARG A 318 24.82 -10.12 -2.04
C ARG A 318 25.85 -10.93 -2.85
N SER A 319 26.95 -11.32 -2.22
CA SER A 319 28.01 -12.12 -2.85
C SER A 319 27.89 -13.63 -2.60
N VAL A 320 28.35 -14.47 -3.55
CA VAL A 320 28.45 -15.93 -3.37
C VAL A 320 29.29 -16.31 -2.13
N PRO A 321 30.48 -15.71 -1.88
CA PRO A 321 31.26 -16.04 -0.69
C PRO A 321 30.56 -15.72 0.64
N GLY A 322 29.82 -14.60 0.73
CA GLY A 322 29.09 -14.26 1.95
C GLY A 322 27.87 -15.14 2.17
N ALA A 323 27.09 -15.43 1.12
CA ALA A 323 25.99 -16.40 1.21
C ALA A 323 26.47 -17.80 1.60
N LYS A 324 27.64 -18.23 1.10
CA LYS A 324 28.29 -19.47 1.52
C LYS A 324 28.64 -19.47 3.01
N LEU A 325 29.28 -18.41 3.51
CA LEU A 325 29.63 -18.28 4.93
C LEU A 325 28.38 -18.37 5.82
N LEU A 326 27.28 -17.73 5.40
CA LEU A 326 26.00 -17.80 6.10
C LEU A 326 25.42 -19.23 6.06
N GLY A 327 25.36 -19.85 4.87
CA GLY A 327 24.83 -21.20 4.69
C GLY A 327 25.64 -22.28 5.40
N ASP A 328 26.95 -22.10 5.54
CA ASP A 328 27.89 -23.02 6.20
C ASP A 328 28.20 -22.62 7.65
N ALA A 329 27.52 -21.62 8.22
CA ALA A 329 27.74 -21.16 9.59
C ALA A 329 27.68 -22.32 10.60
N GLN A 330 28.67 -22.34 11.51
CA GLN A 330 28.82 -23.38 12.54
C GLN A 330 27.98 -23.07 13.78
N HIS A 331 27.83 -21.79 14.11
CA HIS A 331 26.97 -21.32 15.19
C HIS A 331 25.55 -21.07 14.65
N PRO A 332 24.52 -21.29 15.48
CA PRO A 332 23.13 -21.08 15.06
C PRO A 332 22.88 -19.59 14.84
N THR A 333 22.53 -19.23 13.61
CA THR A 333 22.08 -17.88 13.27
C THR A 333 20.63 -17.67 13.71
N HIS A 334 20.24 -16.42 13.97
CA HIS A 334 18.88 -16.10 14.38
C HIS A 334 17.91 -16.26 13.19
N PRO A 335 16.78 -16.98 13.33
CA PRO A 335 15.88 -17.27 12.20
C PRO A 335 15.18 -16.02 11.63
N GLU A 336 14.99 -14.98 12.45
CA GLU A 336 14.38 -13.71 11.98
C GLU A 336 15.23 -12.94 10.95
N TRP A 337 16.47 -13.36 10.65
CA TRP A 337 17.22 -12.80 9.51
C TRP A 337 16.50 -13.03 8.17
N VAL A 338 15.58 -13.99 8.10
CA VAL A 338 14.69 -14.16 6.93
C VAL A 338 13.85 -12.90 6.67
N CYS A 339 13.48 -12.16 7.72
CA CYS A 339 12.73 -10.90 7.63
C CYS A 339 13.60 -9.77 7.07
N VAL A 340 14.90 -9.76 7.41
CA VAL A 340 15.87 -8.80 6.86
C VAL A 340 16.21 -9.12 5.41
N PHE A 341 16.29 -10.39 5.03
CA PHE A 341 16.63 -10.78 3.65
C PHE A 341 15.44 -10.61 2.69
N SER A 342 14.21 -10.68 3.19
CA SER A 342 12.99 -10.50 2.43
C SER A 342 12.63 -9.03 2.24
N GLY A 343 12.84 -8.51 1.03
CA GLY A 343 12.47 -7.14 0.67
C GLY A 343 10.98 -6.85 0.87
N PHE A 344 10.12 -7.84 0.64
CA PHE A 344 8.67 -7.74 0.87
C PHE A 344 8.32 -7.53 2.36
N ILE A 345 9.04 -8.17 3.29
CA ILE A 345 8.78 -7.99 4.73
C ILE A 345 9.27 -6.62 5.20
N ARG A 346 10.46 -6.19 4.77
CA ARG A 346 10.97 -4.84 5.13
C ARG A 346 10.09 -3.72 4.57
N SER A 347 9.44 -3.99 3.44
CA SER A 347 8.44 -3.10 2.83
C SER A 347 7.04 -3.30 3.39
N ALA A 348 6.81 -4.15 4.38
CA ALA A 348 5.47 -4.31 4.92
C ALA A 348 5.07 -3.08 5.74
N LYS A 349 3.79 -2.72 5.66
CA LYS A 349 3.23 -1.60 6.41
C LYS A 349 3.34 -1.84 7.92
N ARG A 350 3.32 -0.73 8.66
CA ARG A 350 3.03 -0.71 10.10
C ARG A 350 1.78 -1.55 10.38
N ALA A 351 1.82 -2.33 11.44
CA ALA A 351 0.64 -3.04 11.94
C ALA A 351 0.45 -2.76 13.44
N SER A 352 -0.80 -2.72 13.87
CA SER A 352 -1.15 -2.61 15.28
C SER A 352 -2.07 -3.75 15.73
N GLY A 353 -2.14 -3.96 17.04
CA GLY A 353 -3.26 -4.66 17.67
C GLY A 353 -4.57 -3.84 17.63
N TYR A 354 -5.60 -4.38 18.27
CA TYR A 354 -6.89 -3.71 18.47
C TYR A 354 -6.94 -3.07 19.88
N GLY A 355 -7.42 -1.83 20.00
CA GLY A 355 -7.61 -1.09 21.26
C GLY A 355 -6.70 0.14 21.40
N ASP A 356 -7.02 1.02 22.35
CA ASP A 356 -6.33 2.31 22.54
C ASP A 356 -4.88 2.17 23.06
N ASP A 357 -4.54 1.01 23.67
CA ASP A 357 -3.19 0.64 24.13
C ASP A 357 -2.52 -0.43 23.22
N ALA A 358 -2.96 -0.55 21.96
CA ALA A 358 -2.51 -1.60 21.07
C ALA A 358 -1.00 -1.55 20.79
N GLU A 359 -0.33 -2.70 20.91
CA GLU A 359 1.05 -2.85 20.45
C GLU A 359 1.14 -2.49 18.96
N VAL A 360 2.15 -1.71 18.61
CA VAL A 360 2.47 -1.30 17.25
C VAL A 360 3.79 -1.95 16.86
N PHE A 361 3.83 -2.53 15.67
CA PHE A 361 5.04 -3.06 15.07
C PHE A 361 5.27 -2.48 13.67
N GLU A 362 6.47 -1.94 13.46
CA GLU A 362 6.91 -1.40 12.17
C GLU A 362 8.02 -2.28 11.57
N PRO A 363 7.71 -3.09 10.55
CA PRO A 363 8.69 -3.97 9.93
C PRO A 363 9.94 -3.26 9.41
N ASN A 364 9.79 -2.04 8.87
CA ASN A 364 10.93 -1.25 8.39
C ASN A 364 11.85 -0.80 9.55
N VAL A 365 11.31 -0.50 10.74
CA VAL A 365 12.14 -0.19 11.92
C VAL A 365 12.86 -1.44 12.42
N GLY A 366 12.14 -2.56 12.55
CA GLY A 366 12.68 -3.81 13.08
C GLY A 366 13.67 -4.52 12.15
N TYR A 367 13.47 -4.44 10.83
CA TYR A 367 14.20 -5.24 9.85
C TYR A 367 14.81 -4.44 8.68
N GLY A 368 14.44 -3.16 8.52
CA GLY A 368 14.85 -2.30 7.41
C GLY A 368 16.36 -2.09 7.31
N LEU A 369 16.84 -1.92 6.08
CA LEU A 369 18.21 -1.58 5.73
C LEU A 369 18.40 -0.07 5.64
N ASP A 370 19.65 0.36 5.61
CA ASP A 370 20.04 1.77 5.50
C ASP A 370 19.86 2.37 4.09
N ASP A 371 19.68 1.51 3.08
CA ASP A 371 19.44 1.82 1.67
C ASP A 371 18.02 1.49 1.20
N ASP A 372 17.14 1.03 2.10
CA ASP A 372 15.74 0.74 1.77
C ASP A 372 14.98 2.05 1.43
N LEU A 373 14.03 1.97 0.50
CA LEU A 373 13.06 3.03 0.25
C LEU A 373 12.22 3.27 1.51
N HIS A 374 12.04 4.54 1.86
CA HIS A 374 11.24 4.96 3.01
C HIS A 374 9.89 5.52 2.54
N ASN A 375 8.86 5.44 3.38
CA ASN A 375 7.53 6.03 3.13
C ASN A 375 6.79 5.52 1.87
N LEU A 376 6.95 4.23 1.54
CA LEU A 376 6.20 3.61 0.44
C LEU A 376 4.68 3.80 0.64
N THR A 377 4.06 4.44 -0.34
CA THR A 377 2.63 4.75 -0.37
C THR A 377 1.80 3.54 -0.83
N ASN A 378 0.48 3.60 -0.65
CA ASN A 378 -0.43 2.58 -1.21
C ASN A 378 -0.30 2.44 -2.72
N GLU A 379 0.04 3.53 -3.39
CA GLU A 379 0.22 3.55 -4.83
C GLU A 379 1.50 2.81 -5.21
N ASP A 380 2.60 3.01 -4.46
CA ASP A 380 3.85 2.26 -4.64
C ASP A 380 3.63 0.75 -4.51
N TYR A 381 2.88 0.31 -3.51
CA TYR A 381 2.53 -1.11 -3.37
C TYR A 381 1.67 -1.64 -4.53
N ARG A 382 0.72 -0.84 -5.03
CA ARG A 382 -0.10 -1.21 -6.22
C ARG A 382 0.75 -1.27 -7.48
N ARG A 383 1.78 -0.42 -7.56
CA ARG A 383 2.82 -0.43 -8.60
C ARG A 383 3.84 -1.55 -8.38
N GLY A 384 3.73 -2.38 -7.33
CA GLY A 384 4.67 -3.47 -7.07
C GLY A 384 6.06 -3.02 -6.64
N ILE A 385 6.20 -1.77 -6.17
CA ILE A 385 7.46 -1.23 -5.66
C ILE A 385 7.70 -1.78 -4.26
N PHE A 386 8.78 -2.55 -4.12
CA PHE A 386 9.26 -3.10 -2.85
C PHE A 386 10.77 -2.95 -2.78
N ASN A 387 11.30 -2.97 -1.56
CA ASN A 387 12.74 -3.05 -1.32
C ASN A 387 13.36 -4.32 -1.89
N GLU A 388 14.67 -4.29 -2.12
CA GLU A 388 15.42 -5.40 -2.73
C GLU A 388 15.24 -6.71 -1.94
N ASP A 389 14.89 -7.78 -2.64
CA ASP A 389 14.76 -9.12 -2.07
C ASP A 389 16.05 -9.92 -2.30
N LEU A 390 16.79 -10.19 -1.21
CA LEU A 390 18.07 -10.90 -1.29
C LEU A 390 17.89 -12.39 -1.67
N PHE A 391 16.66 -12.91 -1.58
CA PHE A 391 16.30 -14.26 -2.02
C PHE A 391 15.96 -14.35 -3.53
N SER A 392 16.08 -13.25 -4.28
CA SER A 392 15.91 -13.20 -5.72
C SER A 392 17.26 -13.19 -6.46
N TRP A 393 17.26 -13.55 -7.75
CA TRP A 393 18.43 -13.51 -8.65
C TRP A 393 18.95 -12.09 -8.76
N ARG A 394 20.27 -11.96 -8.90
CA ARG A 394 20.93 -10.66 -9.00
C ARG A 394 22.00 -10.67 -10.07
N HIS A 395 22.25 -9.49 -10.63
CA HIS A 395 23.34 -9.28 -11.57
C HIS A 395 24.67 -9.69 -10.89
N GLY A 396 25.33 -10.72 -11.43
CA GLY A 396 26.51 -11.35 -10.83
C GLY A 396 26.31 -12.80 -10.40
N ASP A 397 25.07 -13.30 -10.36
CA ASP A 397 24.78 -14.73 -10.23
C ASP A 397 25.04 -15.49 -11.55
N GLU A 398 25.54 -16.73 -11.47
CA GLU A 398 25.75 -17.60 -12.64
C GLU A 398 24.41 -18.18 -13.17
N ASN A 399 24.30 -18.38 -14.50
CA ASN A 399 23.12 -18.83 -15.31
C ASN A 399 22.22 -17.69 -15.84
N PRO A 400 21.49 -17.91 -16.97
CA PRO A 400 20.64 -16.88 -17.58
C PRO A 400 19.60 -16.31 -16.61
N THR A 401 19.16 -15.08 -16.90
CA THR A 401 18.33 -14.18 -16.09
C THR A 401 16.90 -14.64 -15.82
N ASP A 402 16.59 -15.94 -15.99
CA ASP A 402 15.28 -16.48 -15.62
C ASP A 402 15.05 -16.10 -14.16
N ALA A 403 13.95 -15.40 -13.87
CA ALA A 403 13.69 -14.72 -12.60
C ALA A 403 13.65 -15.69 -11.39
N HIS A 404 14.81 -16.20 -10.98
CA HIS A 404 14.95 -17.17 -9.92
C HIS A 404 14.76 -16.45 -8.59
N ARG A 405 13.71 -16.79 -7.87
CA ARG A 405 13.47 -16.31 -6.52
C ARG A 405 13.11 -17.48 -5.63
N LEU A 406 13.65 -17.53 -4.42
CA LEU A 406 13.36 -18.61 -3.48
C LEU A 406 11.92 -18.53 -2.93
N GLY A 407 11.42 -17.30 -2.73
CA GLY A 407 10.03 -17.00 -2.42
C GLY A 407 9.44 -16.02 -3.43
N GLY A 408 8.20 -16.27 -3.87
CA GLY A 408 7.46 -15.56 -4.92
C GLY A 408 7.35 -16.35 -6.23
N LYS A 409 6.63 -15.80 -7.22
CA LYS A 409 6.34 -16.47 -8.51
C LYS A 409 7.63 -16.78 -9.27
N ALA A 410 7.98 -18.06 -9.39
CA ALA A 410 9.11 -18.55 -10.17
C ALA A 410 8.66 -19.05 -11.55
N PRO A 411 9.51 -19.04 -12.59
CA PRO A 411 9.20 -19.64 -13.88
C PRO A 411 9.01 -21.17 -13.75
N ASP A 412 8.00 -21.71 -14.42
CA ASP A 412 7.74 -23.16 -14.45
C ASP A 412 8.86 -23.90 -15.22
N GLY A 413 9.45 -24.94 -14.62
CA GLY A 413 10.45 -25.79 -15.28
C GLY A 413 11.57 -26.31 -14.38
N HIS A 414 12.49 -27.10 -14.96
CA HIS A 414 13.70 -27.56 -14.29
C HIS A 414 14.75 -26.43 -14.25
N THR A 415 14.69 -25.61 -13.21
CA THR A 415 15.56 -24.46 -13.05
C THR A 415 16.75 -24.76 -12.13
N SER A 416 17.96 -24.51 -12.63
CA SER A 416 19.18 -24.50 -11.83
C SER A 416 19.19 -23.27 -10.94
N VAL A 417 19.41 -23.45 -9.64
CA VAL A 417 19.54 -22.33 -8.71
C VAL A 417 21.00 -21.86 -8.69
N PRO A 418 21.30 -20.55 -8.85
CA PRO A 418 22.66 -20.03 -8.75
C PRO A 418 23.33 -20.36 -7.40
N PRO A 419 24.66 -20.46 -7.34
CA PRO A 419 25.38 -20.85 -6.12
C PRO A 419 24.98 -20.04 -4.87
N ARG A 420 24.82 -18.71 -5.01
CA ARG A 420 24.42 -17.83 -3.90
C ARG A 420 23.05 -18.22 -3.33
N LEU A 421 22.04 -18.32 -4.19
CA LEU A 421 20.69 -18.73 -3.80
C LEU A 421 20.65 -20.17 -3.28
N LEU A 422 21.52 -21.06 -3.79
CA LEU A 422 21.63 -22.43 -3.25
C LEU A 422 22.11 -22.43 -1.79
N TYR A 423 23.06 -21.57 -1.43
CA TYR A 423 23.50 -21.42 -0.04
C TYR A 423 22.42 -20.82 0.86
N LEU A 424 21.66 -19.84 0.37
CA LEU A 424 20.53 -19.26 1.10
C LEU A 424 19.39 -20.26 1.31
N LEU A 425 19.08 -21.06 0.29
CA LEU A 425 18.10 -22.16 0.41
C LEU A 425 18.53 -23.19 1.46
N ARG A 426 19.83 -23.54 1.52
CA ARG A 426 20.36 -24.43 2.57
C ARG A 426 20.26 -23.81 3.96
N TRP A 427 20.48 -22.51 4.07
CA TRP A 427 20.31 -21.76 5.31
C TRP A 427 18.86 -21.83 5.78
N VAL A 428 17.88 -21.53 4.92
CA VAL A 428 16.44 -21.69 5.23
C VAL A 428 16.13 -23.11 5.72
N GLY A 429 16.65 -24.13 5.03
CA GLY A 429 16.47 -25.53 5.41
C GLY A 429 17.06 -25.94 6.77
N LYS A 430 18.07 -25.22 7.30
CA LYS A 430 18.60 -25.44 8.66
C LYS A 430 17.69 -24.89 9.75
N HIS A 431 16.80 -23.96 9.42
CA HIS A 431 15.96 -23.24 10.39
C HIS A 431 14.48 -23.70 10.39
N LEU A 432 14.15 -24.84 9.80
CA LEU A 432 12.77 -25.35 9.75
C LEU A 432 12.17 -25.69 11.12
N SER A 433 13.00 -25.89 12.14
CA SER A 433 12.56 -26.02 13.53
C SER A 433 12.07 -24.72 14.15
N SER A 434 12.28 -23.57 13.50
CA SER A 434 11.73 -22.29 13.94
C SER A 434 10.41 -21.97 13.23
N PRO A 435 9.34 -21.62 13.97
CA PRO A 435 8.09 -21.12 13.40
C PRO A 435 8.24 -19.90 12.49
N VAL A 436 9.30 -19.11 12.66
CA VAL A 436 9.61 -17.92 11.85
C VAL A 436 9.76 -18.25 10.36
N ILE A 437 10.36 -19.41 10.03
CA ILE A 437 10.55 -19.81 8.62
C ILE A 437 9.22 -20.25 7.99
N ALA A 438 8.35 -20.92 8.76
CA ALA A 438 7.01 -21.25 8.30
C ALA A 438 6.17 -19.99 8.08
N TRP A 439 6.27 -19.01 8.99
CA TRP A 439 5.64 -17.70 8.85
C TRP A 439 6.10 -16.97 7.58
N TRP A 440 7.41 -16.95 7.30
CA TRP A 440 7.94 -16.36 6.06
C TRP A 440 7.44 -17.10 4.82
N ALA A 441 7.42 -18.43 4.84
CA ALA A 441 7.01 -19.28 3.73
C ALA A 441 5.54 -19.07 3.36
N ILE A 442 4.64 -18.94 4.34
CA ILE A 442 3.21 -18.67 4.12
C ILE A 442 2.98 -17.34 3.40
N LYS A 443 3.84 -16.35 3.61
CA LYS A 443 3.71 -15.03 2.99
C LYS A 443 4.23 -14.98 1.54
N GLN A 444 4.80 -16.06 1.04
CA GLN A 444 5.29 -16.12 -0.34
C GLN A 444 4.17 -16.50 -1.30
N ASN A 445 4.10 -15.84 -2.46
CA ASN A 445 3.21 -16.25 -3.55
C ASN A 445 3.88 -17.37 -4.38
N GLY A 446 4.07 -18.54 -3.76
CA GLY A 446 4.86 -19.66 -4.28
C GLY A 446 6.28 -19.73 -3.73
N LEU A 447 6.77 -20.95 -3.51
CA LEU A 447 8.19 -21.22 -3.21
C LEU A 447 8.87 -21.88 -4.40
N HIS A 448 10.18 -21.64 -4.55
CA HIS A 448 10.96 -22.27 -5.61
C HIS A 448 10.89 -23.82 -5.50
N PRO A 449 10.71 -24.58 -6.61
CA PRO A 449 10.59 -26.03 -6.56
C PRO A 449 11.76 -26.73 -5.86
N ARG A 450 13.00 -26.25 -6.07
CA ARG A 450 14.17 -26.76 -5.32
C ARG A 450 14.13 -26.48 -3.82
N LEU A 451 13.54 -25.35 -3.40
CA LEU A 451 13.38 -25.05 -1.97
C LEU A 451 12.32 -25.97 -1.37
N LEU A 452 11.18 -26.16 -2.04
CA LEU A 452 10.15 -27.11 -1.60
C LEU A 452 10.70 -28.52 -1.43
N ASN A 453 11.40 -29.05 -2.44
CA ASN A 453 12.04 -30.37 -2.35
C ASN A 453 13.07 -30.44 -1.23
N HIS A 454 13.80 -29.35 -0.96
CA HIS A 454 14.76 -29.30 0.14
C HIS A 454 14.08 -29.28 1.51
N ILE A 455 12.98 -28.55 1.66
CA ILE A 455 12.15 -28.52 2.87
C ILE A 455 11.62 -29.92 3.14
N GLU A 456 10.97 -30.57 2.17
CA GLU A 456 10.47 -31.94 2.30
C GLU A 456 11.56 -32.94 2.68
N TRP A 457 12.70 -32.87 1.99
CA TRP A 457 13.85 -33.72 2.32
C TRP A 457 14.33 -33.52 3.75
N ARG A 458 14.39 -32.28 4.25
CA ARG A 458 14.77 -31.98 5.63
C ARG A 458 13.75 -32.45 6.65
N LEU A 459 12.45 -32.30 6.37
CA LEU A 459 11.38 -32.79 7.25
C LEU A 459 11.46 -34.30 7.42
N GLY A 460 11.76 -35.04 6.35
CA GLY A 460 11.93 -36.50 6.39
C GLY A 460 13.24 -36.99 7.04
N GLN A 461 14.21 -36.11 7.29
CA GLN A 461 15.49 -36.47 7.93
C GLN A 461 15.59 -36.00 9.39
N ASN A 462 14.78 -35.03 9.81
CA ASN A 462 14.87 -34.47 11.16
C ASN A 462 13.96 -35.24 12.13
N GLU A 463 14.54 -36.21 12.83
CA GLU A 463 13.84 -37.02 13.84
C GLU A 463 13.40 -36.20 15.06
N GLU A 464 14.13 -35.13 15.41
CA GLU A 464 13.87 -34.28 16.58
C GLU A 464 12.84 -33.16 16.34
N LEU A 465 12.29 -33.04 15.12
CA LEU A 465 11.28 -32.04 14.81
C LEU A 465 9.95 -32.36 15.52
N ASP A 466 9.29 -31.33 16.04
CA ASP A 466 7.99 -31.44 16.71
C ASP A 466 6.88 -31.92 15.74
N ASP A 467 5.92 -32.71 16.25
CA ASP A 467 4.85 -33.27 15.41
C ASP A 467 3.90 -32.20 14.86
N ARG A 468 3.64 -31.13 15.64
CA ARG A 468 2.86 -29.98 15.19
C ARG A 468 3.59 -29.21 14.10
N ALA A 469 4.92 -29.11 14.18
CA ALA A 469 5.73 -28.55 13.10
C ALA A 469 5.61 -29.37 11.82
N ARG A 470 5.66 -30.72 11.89
CA ARG A 470 5.48 -31.61 10.73
C ARG A 470 4.10 -31.45 10.09
N GLN A 471 3.05 -31.40 10.91
CA GLN A 471 1.68 -31.20 10.44
C GLN A 471 1.54 -29.86 9.70
N ILE A 472 1.97 -28.76 10.32
CA ILE A 472 1.85 -27.41 9.73
C ILE A 472 2.69 -27.29 8.46
N TRP A 473 3.92 -27.81 8.45
CA TRP A 473 4.74 -27.79 7.24
C TRP A 473 4.13 -28.58 6.09
N SER A 474 3.44 -29.70 6.38
CA SER A 474 2.73 -30.47 5.35
C SER A 474 1.63 -29.63 4.69
N LEU A 475 0.85 -28.89 5.48
CA LEU A 475 -0.15 -27.93 4.98
C LEU A 475 0.50 -26.82 4.12
N ILE A 476 1.62 -26.25 4.57
CA ILE A 476 2.34 -25.22 3.82
C ILE A 476 2.85 -25.78 2.48
N ILE A 477 3.37 -27.01 2.47
CA ILE A 477 3.85 -27.67 1.26
C ILE A 477 2.70 -27.92 0.28
N ASP A 478 1.55 -28.42 0.76
CA ASP A 478 0.37 -28.68 -0.08
C ASP A 478 -0.12 -27.39 -0.75
N HIS A 479 -0.20 -26.29 0.01
CA HIS A 479 -0.53 -24.97 -0.52
C HIS A 479 0.44 -24.53 -1.63
N HIS A 480 1.75 -24.65 -1.39
CA HIS A 480 2.77 -24.20 -2.35
C HIS A 480 2.95 -25.14 -3.55
N LYS A 481 2.61 -26.42 -3.43
CA LYS A 481 2.70 -27.38 -4.54
C LYS A 481 1.53 -27.25 -5.51
N ASP A 482 0.37 -26.81 -5.04
CA ASP A 482 -0.79 -26.63 -5.91
C ASP A 482 -0.61 -25.39 -6.81
N PRO A 483 -0.52 -25.56 -8.15
CA PRO A 483 -0.42 -24.42 -9.06
C PRO A 483 -1.68 -23.56 -9.07
N ARG A 484 -2.84 -24.13 -8.71
CA ARG A 484 -4.14 -23.43 -8.69
C ARG A 484 -4.21 -22.31 -7.64
N ASN A 485 -3.25 -22.25 -6.71
CA ASN A 485 -3.12 -21.16 -5.74
C ASN A 485 -2.37 -19.93 -6.31
N ARG A 486 -1.75 -20.06 -7.49
CA ARG A 486 -0.90 -19.03 -8.12
C ARG A 486 -1.45 -18.49 -9.44
N GLU A 487 -2.46 -19.16 -9.99
CA GLU A 487 -3.08 -18.83 -11.27
C GLU A 487 -4.45 -18.17 -11.09
N TRP A 488 -4.92 -17.47 -12.13
CA TRP A 488 -6.29 -16.98 -12.15
C TRP A 488 -7.27 -18.15 -12.19
N ASP A 489 -8.37 -18.05 -11.45
CA ASP A 489 -9.38 -19.09 -11.35
C ASP A 489 -10.22 -19.16 -12.63
N GLY A 490 -9.67 -19.81 -13.65
CA GLY A 490 -10.27 -19.99 -14.98
C GLY A 490 -10.64 -21.43 -15.33
N ASP A 491 -10.28 -22.37 -14.45
CA ASP A 491 -10.35 -23.81 -14.69
C ASP A 491 -11.77 -24.29 -15.06
N TRP A 492 -12.80 -23.69 -14.45
CA TRP A 492 -14.21 -24.01 -14.76
C TRP A 492 -14.61 -23.61 -16.18
N PHE A 493 -14.16 -22.45 -16.67
CA PHE A 493 -14.45 -21.99 -18.03
C PHE A 493 -13.75 -22.85 -19.08
N ASP A 494 -12.52 -23.26 -18.81
CA ASP A 494 -11.77 -24.14 -19.69
C ASP A 494 -12.37 -25.55 -19.73
N LEU A 495 -12.81 -26.09 -18.58
CA LEU A 495 -13.57 -27.33 -18.52
C LEU A 495 -14.86 -27.24 -19.36
N LYS A 496 -15.64 -26.16 -19.23
CA LYS A 496 -16.87 -25.95 -20.00
C LYS A 496 -16.60 -25.89 -21.51
N ARG A 497 -15.52 -25.20 -21.91
CA ARG A 497 -15.07 -25.15 -23.32
C ARG A 497 -14.71 -26.54 -23.84
N ARG A 498 -14.03 -27.36 -23.04
CA ARG A 498 -13.70 -28.74 -23.40
C ARG A 498 -14.94 -29.63 -23.50
N VAL A 499 -15.90 -29.51 -22.59
CA VAL A 499 -17.18 -30.23 -22.68
C VAL A 499 -17.93 -29.87 -23.97
N ALA A 500 -17.95 -28.59 -24.35
CA ALA A 500 -18.58 -28.15 -25.60
C ALA A 500 -17.91 -28.71 -26.86
N ASN A 501 -16.57 -28.87 -26.85
CA ASN A 501 -15.79 -29.31 -28.02
C ASN A 501 -15.63 -30.84 -28.12
N GLU A 502 -15.46 -31.51 -26.98
CA GLU A 502 -15.09 -32.94 -26.89
C GLU A 502 -16.24 -33.82 -26.35
N GLY A 503 -17.29 -33.22 -25.79
CA GLY A 503 -18.30 -33.92 -25.00
C GLY A 503 -17.75 -34.46 -23.68
N TRP A 504 -18.54 -35.26 -22.96
CA TRP A 504 -18.15 -35.90 -21.70
C TRP A 504 -17.26 -37.14 -21.93
N SER A 505 -16.09 -36.94 -22.53
CA SER A 505 -15.11 -37.99 -22.75
C SER A 505 -14.41 -38.42 -21.45
N PRO A 506 -13.74 -39.60 -21.40
CA PRO A 506 -12.94 -39.99 -20.23
C PRO A 506 -11.83 -38.98 -19.87
N SER A 507 -11.35 -38.19 -20.83
CA SER A 507 -10.39 -37.12 -20.54
C SER A 507 -11.05 -35.91 -19.87
N VAL A 508 -12.27 -35.57 -20.26
CA VAL A 508 -13.04 -34.48 -19.68
C VAL A 508 -13.52 -34.84 -18.26
N LEU A 509 -13.86 -36.11 -18.02
CA LEU A 509 -14.16 -36.59 -16.65
C LEU A 509 -12.95 -36.47 -15.71
N ARG A 510 -11.73 -36.79 -16.17
CA ARG A 510 -10.51 -36.56 -15.37
C ARG A 510 -10.27 -35.07 -15.11
N GLU A 511 -10.55 -34.22 -16.09
CA GLU A 511 -10.46 -32.77 -15.93
C GLU A 511 -11.48 -32.27 -14.90
N PHE A 512 -12.73 -32.72 -14.97
CA PHE A 512 -13.75 -32.41 -13.96
C PHE A 512 -13.29 -32.82 -12.56
N GLY A 513 -12.72 -34.02 -12.40
CA GLY A 513 -12.14 -34.46 -11.13
C GLY A 513 -11.04 -33.54 -10.60
N ARG A 514 -10.14 -33.04 -11.46
CA ARG A 514 -9.11 -32.05 -11.11
C ARG A 514 -9.72 -30.73 -10.67
N VAL A 515 -10.72 -30.22 -11.39
CA VAL A 515 -11.39 -28.95 -11.11
C VAL A 515 -12.23 -29.02 -9.83
N ALA A 516 -12.89 -30.15 -9.57
CA ALA A 516 -13.71 -30.37 -8.39
C ALA A 516 -12.87 -30.59 -7.11
N ALA A 517 -11.65 -31.15 -7.24
CA ALA A 517 -10.80 -31.45 -6.10
C ALA A 517 -10.51 -30.19 -5.25
N PRO A 518 -10.59 -30.27 -3.91
CA PRO A 518 -10.30 -29.13 -3.05
C PRO A 518 -8.83 -28.69 -3.17
N LYS A 519 -8.57 -27.45 -2.78
CA LYS A 519 -7.23 -26.90 -2.60
C LYS A 519 -7.14 -26.17 -1.26
N LEU A 520 -5.98 -26.31 -0.62
CA LEU A 520 -5.67 -25.57 0.59
C LEU A 520 -5.10 -24.21 0.21
N ASP A 521 -5.75 -23.15 0.67
CA ASP A 521 -5.31 -21.77 0.51
C ASP A 521 -4.86 -21.22 1.87
N ILE A 522 -3.78 -20.45 1.88
CA ILE A 522 -3.23 -19.86 3.10
C ILE A 522 -3.00 -18.38 2.83
N LYS A 523 -3.70 -17.54 3.60
CA LYS A 523 -3.57 -16.08 3.52
C LYS A 523 -2.79 -15.55 4.73
N PRO A 524 -2.00 -14.47 4.56
CA PRO A 524 -1.37 -13.81 5.69
C PRO A 524 -2.41 -13.30 6.71
N PRO A 525 -2.10 -13.28 8.02
CA PRO A 525 -2.99 -12.70 9.03
C PRO A 525 -3.23 -11.20 8.79
N HIS A 526 -4.42 -10.70 9.13
CA HIS A 526 -4.75 -9.26 9.07
C HIS A 526 -4.34 -8.46 10.31
N SER A 527 -3.79 -9.12 11.35
CA SER A 527 -3.41 -8.51 12.62
C SER A 527 -1.90 -8.28 12.75
N LEU A 528 -1.41 -7.92 13.93
CA LEU A 528 0.03 -7.84 14.26
C LEU A 528 0.80 -9.11 13.87
N ALA A 529 0.17 -10.29 13.95
CA ALA A 529 0.75 -11.56 13.51
C ALA A 529 1.07 -11.58 12.01
N GLY A 530 0.44 -10.71 11.22
CA GLY A 530 0.74 -10.50 9.81
C GLY A 530 2.00 -9.70 9.57
N ALA A 531 2.47 -8.88 10.53
CA ALA A 531 3.66 -8.05 10.38
C ALA A 531 4.88 -8.56 11.15
N ARG A 532 4.64 -9.27 12.25
CA ARG A 532 5.67 -9.79 13.16
C ARG A 532 5.62 -11.32 13.19
N PRO A 533 6.77 -12.02 13.06
CA PRO A 533 6.81 -13.47 13.21
C PRO A 533 6.47 -13.90 14.64
N PRO A 534 5.94 -15.11 14.85
CA PRO A 534 5.59 -15.62 16.17
C PRO A 534 6.81 -15.77 17.08
N SER A 535 6.64 -15.44 18.36
CA SER A 535 7.66 -15.61 19.40
C SER A 535 7.50 -16.88 20.24
N VAL A 536 6.43 -17.64 20.00
CA VAL A 536 6.13 -18.90 20.69
C VAL A 536 6.66 -20.09 19.89
N ASP A 537 7.04 -21.17 20.58
CA ASP A 537 7.46 -22.42 19.97
C ASP A 537 6.26 -23.26 19.49
N TRP A 538 6.54 -24.31 18.71
CA TRP A 538 5.52 -25.14 18.05
C TRP A 538 4.38 -25.66 18.95
N PRO A 539 4.61 -26.16 20.18
CA PRO A 539 3.54 -26.74 21.00
C PRO A 539 2.42 -25.74 21.31
N ASP A 540 2.77 -24.47 21.49
CA ASP A 540 1.86 -23.37 21.85
C ASP A 540 1.40 -22.55 20.63
N LEU A 541 1.83 -22.94 19.43
CA LEU A 541 1.60 -22.17 18.19
C LEU A 541 0.26 -22.52 17.53
N GLU A 542 -0.73 -21.65 17.67
CA GLU A 542 -1.98 -21.71 16.89
C GLU A 542 -1.79 -21.35 15.41
N LEU A 543 -2.56 -21.97 14.50
CA LEU A 543 -2.48 -21.69 13.06
C LEU A 543 -2.68 -20.20 12.74
N GLY A 544 -3.56 -19.52 13.48
CA GLY A 544 -3.85 -18.09 13.32
C GLY A 544 -2.65 -17.17 13.60
N HIS A 545 -1.62 -17.63 14.33
CA HIS A 545 -0.36 -16.90 14.48
C HIS A 545 0.49 -16.90 13.20
N LEU A 546 0.27 -17.87 12.31
CA LEU A 546 1.01 -18.02 11.05
C LEU A 546 0.23 -17.48 9.86
N GLY A 547 -1.07 -17.81 9.77
CA GLY A 547 -1.91 -17.47 8.62
C GLY A 547 -3.35 -17.93 8.79
N GLN A 548 -4.20 -17.48 7.87
CA GLN A 548 -5.57 -17.94 7.72
C GLN A 548 -5.60 -19.10 6.73
N PHE A 549 -5.88 -20.29 7.24
CA PHE A 549 -5.99 -21.50 6.44
C PHE A 549 -7.45 -21.68 6.00
N GLU A 550 -7.66 -21.80 4.70
CA GLU A 550 -8.97 -21.97 4.06
C GLU A 550 -8.94 -23.15 3.10
N VAL A 551 -10.05 -23.89 3.00
CA VAL A 551 -10.22 -24.94 1.99
C VAL A 551 -11.15 -24.40 0.92
N ASN A 552 -10.61 -24.18 -0.27
CA ASN A 552 -11.37 -23.77 -1.44
C ASN A 552 -11.76 -25.02 -2.23
N PHE A 553 -13.03 -25.12 -2.64
CA PHE A 553 -13.53 -26.24 -3.44
C PHE A 553 -14.62 -25.75 -4.40
N LEU A 554 -14.64 -26.38 -5.59
CA LEU A 554 -15.55 -26.16 -6.72
C LEU A 554 -16.17 -24.76 -6.83
N GLU A 555 -15.50 -23.85 -7.55
CA GLU A 555 -16.06 -22.54 -7.90
C GLU A 555 -16.64 -22.57 -9.33
N ARG A 556 -17.95 -22.31 -9.45
CA ARG A 556 -18.66 -22.37 -10.74
C ARG A 556 -18.89 -20.99 -11.37
N HIS A 557 -18.52 -19.91 -10.68
CA HIS A 557 -18.72 -18.51 -11.10
C HIS A 557 -20.14 -18.16 -11.59
N LYS A 558 -21.17 -18.78 -10.98
CA LYS A 558 -22.59 -18.68 -11.40
C LYS A 558 -22.84 -19.13 -12.84
N ASP A 559 -22.03 -20.05 -13.35
CA ASP A 559 -22.15 -20.60 -14.69
C ASP A 559 -22.38 -22.12 -14.62
N ASP A 560 -23.53 -22.59 -15.09
CA ASP A 560 -23.90 -24.00 -15.02
C ASP A 560 -23.34 -24.83 -16.19
N LEU A 561 -23.13 -26.12 -15.93
CA LEU A 561 -22.68 -27.12 -16.89
C LEU A 561 -23.73 -28.22 -17.03
N THR A 562 -24.19 -28.47 -18.26
CA THR A 562 -25.17 -29.55 -18.52
C THR A 562 -24.51 -30.93 -18.44
N ILE A 563 -24.97 -31.75 -17.49
CA ILE A 563 -24.51 -33.13 -17.29
C ILE A 563 -25.58 -34.11 -17.81
N PRO A 564 -25.32 -34.88 -18.89
CA PRO A 564 -26.20 -35.94 -19.37
C PRO A 564 -26.34 -37.10 -18.37
N ASP A 565 -27.47 -37.80 -18.40
CA ASP A 565 -27.75 -38.89 -17.46
C ASP A 565 -26.79 -40.09 -17.64
N GLU A 566 -26.22 -40.29 -18.83
CA GLU A 566 -25.28 -41.39 -19.10
C GLU A 566 -23.95 -41.26 -18.36
N VAL A 567 -23.57 -40.04 -17.99
CA VAL A 567 -22.30 -39.73 -17.28
C VAL A 567 -22.53 -39.27 -15.84
N LEU A 568 -23.79 -39.13 -15.43
CA LEU A 568 -24.18 -38.66 -14.11
C LEU A 568 -23.56 -39.47 -12.96
N PRO A 569 -23.54 -40.83 -12.99
CA PRO A 569 -22.89 -41.62 -11.93
C PRO A 569 -21.39 -41.31 -11.76
N GLN A 570 -20.64 -41.14 -12.87
CA GLN A 570 -19.21 -40.85 -12.80
C GLN A 570 -18.95 -39.43 -12.30
N VAL A 571 -19.73 -38.45 -12.76
CA VAL A 571 -19.61 -37.05 -12.33
C VAL A 571 -19.96 -36.91 -10.84
N PHE A 572 -21.03 -37.57 -10.39
CA PHE A 572 -21.42 -37.59 -8.98
C PHE A 572 -20.35 -38.21 -8.09
N GLY A 573 -19.79 -39.36 -8.47
CA GLY A 573 -18.71 -40.00 -7.72
C GLY A 573 -17.46 -39.12 -7.58
N LEU A 574 -17.06 -38.42 -8.65
CA LEU A 574 -15.93 -37.47 -8.59
C LEU A 574 -16.21 -36.28 -7.65
N LEU A 575 -17.45 -35.78 -7.64
CA LEU A 575 -17.85 -34.71 -6.75
C LEU A 575 -17.93 -35.19 -5.28
N GLU A 576 -18.40 -36.41 -5.05
CA GLU A 576 -18.41 -37.05 -3.73
C GLU A 576 -16.99 -37.23 -3.16
N ASP A 577 -16.06 -37.73 -3.98
CA ASP A 577 -14.65 -37.87 -3.59
C ASP A 577 -14.03 -36.51 -3.25
N ALA A 578 -14.36 -35.47 -4.03
CA ALA A 578 -13.94 -34.10 -3.74
C ALA A 578 -14.51 -33.60 -2.39
N MET A 579 -15.79 -33.84 -2.09
CA MET A 579 -16.39 -33.46 -0.81
C MET A 579 -15.79 -34.22 0.39
N LYS A 580 -15.46 -35.51 0.23
CA LYS A 580 -14.74 -36.30 1.25
C LYS A 580 -13.35 -35.72 1.51
N ALA A 581 -12.62 -35.38 0.45
CA ALA A 581 -11.32 -34.71 0.58
C ALA A 581 -11.43 -33.34 1.26
N THR A 582 -12.47 -32.55 0.94
CA THR A 582 -12.73 -31.25 1.59
C THR A 582 -12.96 -31.41 3.08
N SER A 583 -13.78 -32.38 3.50
CA SER A 583 -14.01 -32.69 4.91
C SER A 583 -12.71 -33.05 5.64
N GLY A 584 -11.87 -33.90 5.05
CA GLY A 584 -10.55 -34.24 5.59
C GLY A 584 -9.65 -33.02 5.79
N MET A 585 -9.52 -32.17 4.77
CA MET A 585 -8.71 -30.94 4.86
C MET A 585 -9.26 -29.95 5.91
N LEU A 586 -10.60 -29.83 6.05
CA LEU A 586 -11.21 -28.99 7.08
C LEU A 586 -10.92 -29.50 8.50
N SER A 587 -10.86 -30.83 8.69
CA SER A 587 -10.38 -31.43 9.93
C SER A 587 -8.90 -31.18 10.18
N ASP A 588 -8.05 -31.29 9.16
CA ASP A 588 -6.59 -31.09 9.29
C ASP A 588 -6.23 -29.67 9.74
N ILE A 589 -7.00 -28.66 9.31
CA ILE A 589 -6.84 -27.27 9.75
C ILE A 589 -7.58 -26.95 11.07
N GLY A 590 -8.22 -27.95 11.69
CA GLY A 590 -8.94 -27.79 12.96
C GLY A 590 -10.14 -26.85 12.87
N LYS A 591 -10.86 -26.81 11.75
CA LYS A 591 -12.02 -25.92 11.57
C LYS A 591 -13.15 -26.35 12.51
N THR A 592 -13.39 -25.56 13.54
CA THR A 592 -14.47 -25.81 14.53
C THR A 592 -15.80 -25.16 14.13
N TYR A 593 -15.75 -24.05 13.41
CA TYR A 593 -16.94 -23.31 12.98
C TYR A 593 -17.02 -23.32 11.45
N PHE A 594 -17.93 -24.11 10.90
CA PHE A 594 -18.21 -24.20 9.46
C PHE A 594 -19.72 -24.09 9.25
N VAL A 595 -20.15 -23.10 8.47
CA VAL A 595 -21.58 -22.91 8.17
C VAL A 595 -21.94 -23.80 7.01
N THR A 596 -22.49 -24.99 7.32
CA THR A 596 -22.94 -25.93 6.30
C THR A 596 -24.27 -25.50 5.68
N PRO A 597 -24.33 -25.31 4.35
CA PRO A 597 -25.57 -25.04 3.63
C PRO A 597 -26.65 -26.11 3.87
N THR A 598 -27.92 -25.74 3.77
CA THR A 598 -29.02 -26.70 3.92
C THR A 598 -29.17 -27.56 2.67
N CYS A 599 -29.70 -28.78 2.83
CA CYS A 599 -30.09 -29.62 1.70
C CYS A 599 -31.49 -29.26 1.13
N TYR A 600 -32.17 -28.28 1.71
CA TYR A 600 -33.53 -27.86 1.32
C TYR A 600 -33.55 -26.36 0.96
N PRO A 601 -32.94 -25.93 -0.15
CA PRO A 601 -32.82 -24.52 -0.52
C PRO A 601 -34.18 -23.86 -0.82
N ASP A 602 -35.17 -24.62 -1.31
CA ASP A 602 -36.47 -24.08 -1.76
C ASP A 602 -37.61 -24.13 -0.71
N ARG A 603 -37.35 -24.62 0.51
CA ARG A 603 -38.38 -24.79 1.56
C ARG A 603 -38.24 -23.72 2.64
N GLU A 604 -39.34 -23.04 3.01
CA GLU A 604 -39.44 -21.94 4.01
C GLU A 604 -38.10 -21.29 4.43
N VAL A 605 -37.81 -20.14 3.81
CA VAL A 605 -36.55 -19.38 3.93
C VAL A 605 -36.84 -17.99 4.48
N ASP A 606 -37.18 -17.89 5.77
CA ASP A 606 -37.09 -16.60 6.45
C ASP A 606 -35.62 -16.32 6.76
N GLY A 607 -34.95 -15.50 5.95
CA GLY A 607 -33.52 -15.23 6.12
C GLY A 607 -32.88 -14.72 4.84
N LYS A 608 -31.75 -14.01 4.97
CA LYS A 608 -30.89 -13.73 3.82
C LYS A 608 -29.89 -14.86 3.70
N ASP A 609 -29.91 -15.55 2.58
CA ASP A 609 -28.87 -16.49 2.20
C ASP A 609 -27.51 -15.76 2.20
N ARG A 610 -26.56 -16.28 2.99
CA ARG A 610 -25.17 -15.92 2.85
C ARG A 610 -24.60 -16.89 1.84
N HIS A 611 -24.61 -16.50 0.57
CA HIS A 611 -23.90 -17.22 -0.49
C HIS A 611 -22.41 -17.35 -0.12
N ASN A 612 -22.05 -18.44 0.57
CA ASN A 612 -20.69 -18.89 0.71
C ASN A 612 -20.39 -19.86 -0.44
N LYS A 613 -19.11 -19.96 -0.85
CA LYS A 613 -18.73 -20.86 -1.96
C LYS A 613 -19.11 -22.33 -1.70
N ALA A 614 -19.21 -22.71 -0.42
CA ALA A 614 -19.68 -24.03 0.00
C ALA A 614 -21.17 -24.30 -0.33
N ALA A 615 -22.02 -23.26 -0.35
CA ALA A 615 -23.44 -23.35 -0.70
C ALA A 615 -23.65 -23.78 -2.14
N ASP A 616 -22.95 -23.14 -3.08
CA ASP A 616 -23.08 -23.47 -4.50
C ASP A 616 -22.70 -24.93 -4.78
N ALA A 617 -21.63 -25.43 -4.15
CA ALA A 617 -21.19 -26.81 -4.30
C ALA A 617 -22.15 -27.82 -3.63
N MET A 618 -22.68 -27.49 -2.45
CA MET A 618 -23.66 -28.34 -1.75
C MET A 618 -24.99 -28.43 -2.49
N ILE A 619 -25.50 -27.30 -2.99
CA ILE A 619 -26.72 -27.24 -3.82
C ILE A 619 -26.53 -28.11 -5.06
N PHE A 620 -25.41 -27.92 -5.76
CA PHE A 620 -25.10 -28.72 -6.95
C PHE A 620 -24.98 -30.22 -6.63
N PHE A 621 -24.36 -30.60 -5.50
CA PHE A 621 -24.30 -31.99 -5.06
C PHE A 621 -25.70 -32.57 -4.81
N VAL A 622 -26.58 -31.83 -4.15
CA VAL A 622 -27.96 -32.24 -3.86
C VAL A 622 -28.77 -32.39 -5.15
N GLU A 623 -28.68 -31.43 -6.09
CA GLU A 623 -29.34 -31.49 -7.40
C GLU A 623 -28.94 -32.74 -8.19
N LEU A 624 -27.63 -33.05 -8.24
CA LEU A 624 -27.13 -34.24 -8.91
C LEU A 624 -27.53 -35.52 -8.19
N PHE A 625 -27.57 -35.52 -6.85
CA PHE A 625 -28.04 -36.65 -6.07
C PHE A 625 -29.52 -36.93 -6.35
N GLU A 626 -30.39 -35.92 -6.36
CA GLU A 626 -31.82 -36.10 -6.67
C GLU A 626 -32.03 -36.68 -8.08
N ARG A 627 -31.29 -36.17 -9.07
CA ARG A 627 -31.32 -36.74 -10.42
C ARG A 627 -30.83 -38.19 -10.45
N LEU A 628 -29.81 -38.52 -9.66
CA LEU A 628 -29.28 -39.88 -9.57
C LEU A 628 -30.29 -40.83 -8.90
N VAL A 629 -31.03 -40.38 -7.89
CA VAL A 629 -32.12 -41.15 -7.25
C VAL A 629 -33.20 -41.51 -8.27
N GLN A 630 -33.57 -40.57 -9.15
CA GLN A 630 -34.62 -40.79 -10.15
C GLN A 630 -34.17 -41.70 -11.31
N THR A 631 -32.90 -41.59 -11.72
CA THR A 631 -32.38 -42.28 -12.92
C THR A 631 -31.71 -43.61 -12.61
N ALA A 632 -31.06 -43.75 -11.44
CA ALA A 632 -30.29 -44.92 -11.02
C ALA A 632 -30.27 -45.10 -9.48
N PRO A 633 -31.41 -45.46 -8.86
CA PRO A 633 -31.56 -45.53 -7.39
C PRO A 633 -30.59 -46.52 -6.72
N ASP A 634 -30.29 -47.66 -7.35
CA ASP A 634 -29.33 -48.64 -6.82
C ASP A 634 -27.91 -48.05 -6.68
N ILE A 635 -27.52 -47.15 -7.60
CA ILE A 635 -26.22 -46.47 -7.57
C ILE A 635 -26.22 -45.40 -6.47
N ALA A 636 -27.29 -44.61 -6.37
CA ALA A 636 -27.46 -43.62 -5.30
C ALA A 636 -27.37 -44.26 -3.90
N LEU A 637 -28.01 -45.43 -3.71
CA LEU A 637 -27.91 -46.22 -2.49
C LEU A 637 -26.47 -46.70 -2.22
N GLY A 638 -25.75 -47.11 -3.27
CA GLY A 638 -24.34 -47.48 -3.17
C GLY A 638 -23.46 -46.35 -2.62
N HIS A 639 -23.65 -45.12 -3.10
CA HIS A 639 -22.93 -43.94 -2.61
C HIS A 639 -23.29 -43.62 -1.14
N PHE A 640 -24.58 -43.61 -0.81
CA PHE A 640 -25.07 -43.36 0.55
C PHE A 640 -24.39 -44.24 1.61
N LEU A 641 -24.17 -45.53 1.30
CA LEU A 641 -23.53 -46.47 2.23
C LEU A 641 -22.05 -46.14 2.53
N THR A 642 -21.43 -45.26 1.76
CA THR A 642 -20.04 -44.81 1.97
C THR A 642 -19.93 -43.49 2.73
N TRP A 643 -21.05 -42.86 3.08
CA TRP A 643 -21.05 -41.55 3.74
C TRP A 643 -20.74 -41.66 5.24
N PRO A 644 -19.72 -40.92 5.74
CA PRO A 644 -19.36 -40.94 7.15
C PRO A 644 -20.34 -40.13 8.00
N ILE A 645 -21.14 -40.80 8.83
CA ILE A 645 -22.12 -40.13 9.72
C ILE A 645 -21.49 -39.24 10.79
N GLU A 646 -20.22 -39.50 11.14
CA GLU A 646 -19.45 -38.71 12.10
C GLU A 646 -18.88 -37.42 11.51
N ASP A 647 -18.99 -37.23 10.18
CA ASP A 647 -18.53 -36.01 9.54
C ASP A 647 -19.24 -34.78 10.11
N GLN A 648 -18.46 -33.74 10.36
CA GLN A 648 -18.93 -32.52 10.98
C GLN A 648 -19.35 -31.48 9.93
N PHE A 649 -19.01 -31.68 8.66
CA PHE A 649 -19.12 -30.64 7.64
C PHE A 649 -20.29 -30.84 6.68
N PHE A 650 -20.44 -31.97 5.99
CA PHE A 650 -21.42 -32.13 4.90
C PHE A 650 -22.30 -33.37 5.05
N PHE A 651 -21.68 -34.54 5.27
CA PHE A 651 -22.31 -35.84 5.08
C PHE A 651 -23.38 -36.14 6.13
N LYS A 652 -23.27 -35.59 7.34
CA LYS A 652 -24.33 -35.73 8.35
C LYS A 652 -25.67 -35.17 7.87
N LYS A 653 -25.66 -34.00 7.21
CA LYS A 653 -26.88 -33.42 6.60
C LYS A 653 -27.34 -34.22 5.39
N LEU A 654 -26.42 -34.61 4.52
CA LEU A 654 -26.73 -35.40 3.31
C LEU A 654 -27.36 -36.75 3.66
N ILE A 655 -26.91 -37.43 4.71
CA ILE A 655 -27.49 -38.69 5.20
C ILE A 655 -28.94 -38.47 5.61
N LEU A 656 -29.22 -37.46 6.44
CA LEU A 656 -30.59 -37.16 6.88
C LEU A 656 -31.48 -36.78 5.69
N TYR A 657 -30.95 -36.01 4.75
CA TYR A 657 -31.64 -35.66 3.53
C TYR A 657 -31.94 -36.87 2.64
N ALA A 658 -30.97 -37.78 2.44
CA ALA A 658 -31.17 -38.99 1.65
C ALA A 658 -32.24 -39.93 2.25
N LEU A 659 -32.33 -40.01 3.58
CA LEU A 659 -33.37 -40.77 4.28
C LEU A 659 -34.79 -40.23 4.04
N SER A 660 -34.94 -38.99 3.55
CA SER A 660 -36.25 -38.42 3.19
C SER A 660 -36.77 -38.96 1.85
N LYS A 661 -35.92 -39.59 1.04
CA LYS A 661 -36.26 -40.03 -0.31
C LYS A 661 -36.99 -41.38 -0.27
N GLU A 662 -38.27 -41.37 -0.66
CA GLU A 662 -39.13 -42.56 -0.63
C GLU A 662 -38.67 -43.65 -1.61
N ASP A 663 -38.03 -43.24 -2.71
CA ASP A 663 -37.50 -44.14 -3.75
C ASP A 663 -36.30 -44.97 -3.27
N LEU A 664 -35.62 -44.56 -2.20
CA LEU A 664 -34.43 -45.23 -1.68
C LEU A 664 -34.71 -46.12 -0.46
N PHE A 665 -35.57 -45.68 0.46
CA PHE A 665 -35.73 -46.34 1.77
C PHE A 665 -37.19 -46.58 2.13
N GLY A 666 -37.46 -47.75 2.73
CA GLY A 666 -38.76 -48.04 3.35
C GLY A 666 -38.97 -47.28 4.67
N PRO A 667 -40.23 -47.02 5.10
CA PRO A 667 -40.51 -46.24 6.30
C PRO A 667 -39.98 -46.88 7.59
N GLU A 668 -40.00 -48.20 7.70
CA GLU A 668 -39.48 -48.92 8.88
C GLU A 668 -37.95 -48.75 9.01
N GLU A 669 -37.22 -48.92 7.89
CA GLU A 669 -35.76 -48.74 7.87
C GLU A 669 -35.37 -47.31 8.25
N VAL A 670 -36.07 -46.30 7.73
CA VAL A 670 -35.81 -44.88 8.06
C VAL A 670 -35.99 -44.63 9.55
N GLY A 671 -37.11 -45.07 10.14
CA GLY A 671 -37.34 -44.83 11.57
C GLY A 671 -36.37 -45.59 12.47
N GLU A 672 -35.96 -46.82 12.13
CA GLU A 672 -34.92 -47.54 12.87
C GLU A 672 -33.57 -46.80 12.83
N ARG A 673 -33.19 -46.26 11.67
CA ARG A 673 -31.95 -45.46 11.53
C ARG A 673 -32.01 -44.17 12.36
N ILE A 674 -33.13 -43.47 12.37
CA ILE A 674 -33.33 -42.26 13.19
C ILE A 674 -33.25 -42.62 14.69
N LEU A 675 -33.87 -43.71 15.11
CA LEU A 675 -33.80 -44.21 16.49
C LEU A 675 -32.40 -44.72 16.89
N ALA A 676 -31.55 -45.09 15.93
CA ALA A 676 -30.18 -45.52 16.18
C ALA A 676 -29.17 -44.36 16.25
N LEU A 677 -29.57 -43.12 15.94
CA LEU A 677 -28.69 -41.95 16.06
C LEU A 677 -28.21 -41.78 17.52
N ARG A 678 -26.99 -41.26 17.71
CA ARG A 678 -26.53 -40.88 19.06
C ARG A 678 -27.19 -39.58 19.52
N GLN A 679 -27.15 -39.30 20.81
CA GLN A 679 -27.76 -38.10 21.38
C GLN A 679 -27.14 -36.82 20.79
N GLU A 680 -25.82 -36.78 20.64
CA GLU A 680 -25.09 -35.61 20.13
C GLU A 680 -25.34 -35.38 18.63
N THR A 681 -25.85 -36.39 17.91
CA THR A 681 -26.20 -36.28 16.48
C THR A 681 -27.67 -35.92 16.31
N PHE A 682 -28.56 -36.54 17.07
CA PHE A 682 -30.00 -36.30 16.99
C PHE A 682 -30.37 -34.87 17.42
N TRP A 683 -29.70 -34.34 18.45
CA TRP A 683 -29.95 -32.99 18.96
C TRP A 683 -28.92 -31.94 18.48
N ASN A 684 -28.11 -32.29 17.49
CA ASN A 684 -27.14 -31.36 16.94
C ASN A 684 -27.85 -30.17 16.27
N SER A 685 -27.57 -28.96 16.73
CA SER A 685 -28.20 -27.75 16.21
C SER A 685 -27.94 -27.50 14.73
N ASP A 686 -26.82 -27.99 14.20
CA ASP A 686 -26.44 -27.76 12.80
C ASP A 686 -27.28 -28.58 11.83
N VAL A 687 -27.83 -29.72 12.27
CA VAL A 687 -28.67 -30.61 11.44
C VAL A 687 -30.14 -30.66 11.85
N ALA A 688 -30.52 -29.82 12.82
CA ALA A 688 -31.88 -29.71 13.34
C ALA A 688 -32.93 -29.60 12.22
N ARG A 689 -32.65 -28.73 11.24
CA ARG A 689 -33.52 -28.50 10.08
C ARG A 689 -33.67 -29.76 9.23
N GLU A 690 -32.56 -30.40 8.88
CA GLU A 690 -32.58 -31.63 8.07
C GLU A 690 -33.31 -32.79 8.76
N LEU A 691 -33.13 -32.95 10.07
CA LEU A 691 -33.83 -33.97 10.85
C LEU A 691 -35.34 -33.68 10.94
N VAL A 692 -35.72 -32.44 11.24
CA VAL A 692 -37.13 -32.07 11.39
C VAL A 692 -37.87 -32.19 10.06
N PHE A 693 -37.28 -31.75 8.94
CA PHE A 693 -37.88 -31.94 7.62
C PHE A 693 -37.97 -33.40 7.20
N LEU A 694 -36.94 -34.20 7.48
CA LEU A 694 -36.99 -35.66 7.30
C LEU A 694 -38.19 -36.27 8.05
N LEU A 695 -38.39 -35.87 9.30
CA LEU A 695 -39.52 -36.33 10.10
C LEU A 695 -40.84 -35.87 9.49
N VAL A 696 -41.00 -34.59 9.12
CA VAL A 696 -42.22 -34.08 8.47
C VAL A 696 -42.56 -34.87 7.21
N ASP A 697 -41.57 -35.12 6.35
CA ASP A 697 -41.79 -35.74 5.05
C ASP A 697 -42.15 -37.23 5.17
N ARG A 698 -41.66 -37.91 6.23
CA ARG A 698 -41.83 -39.36 6.41
C ARG A 698 -42.84 -39.75 7.49
N TRP A 699 -43.30 -38.80 8.32
CA TRP A 699 -44.12 -39.09 9.51
C TRP A 699 -45.36 -39.91 9.20
N SER A 700 -46.10 -39.51 8.15
CA SER A 700 -47.37 -40.15 7.78
C SER A 700 -47.20 -41.60 7.30
N ALA A 701 -46.01 -41.96 6.78
CA ALA A 701 -45.68 -43.30 6.33
C ALA A 701 -45.22 -44.23 7.47
N PHE A 702 -44.86 -43.69 8.63
CA PHE A 702 -44.39 -44.50 9.77
C PHE A 702 -45.55 -45.25 10.45
N PRO A 703 -45.38 -46.56 10.72
CA PRO A 703 -46.37 -47.31 11.48
C PRO A 703 -46.50 -46.75 12.90
N GLU A 704 -47.67 -46.89 13.50
CA GLU A 704 -48.00 -46.30 14.82
C GLU A 704 -46.98 -46.63 15.94
N PRO A 705 -46.46 -47.87 16.07
CA PRO A 705 -45.44 -48.18 17.07
C PRO A 705 -44.15 -47.36 16.90
N LEU A 706 -43.77 -47.07 15.66
CA LEU A 706 -42.56 -46.32 15.33
C LEU A 706 -42.76 -44.82 15.60
N ARG A 707 -43.94 -44.27 15.25
CA ARG A 707 -44.31 -42.89 15.62
C ARG A 707 -44.31 -42.68 17.13
N TYR A 708 -44.80 -43.66 17.90
CA TYR A 708 -44.75 -43.60 19.36
C TYR A 708 -43.30 -43.60 19.89
N GLN A 709 -42.42 -44.48 19.37
CA GLN A 709 -41.01 -44.50 19.77
C GLN A 709 -40.26 -43.21 19.43
N LEU A 710 -40.50 -42.65 18.25
CA LEU A 710 -39.93 -41.35 17.85
C LEU A 710 -40.47 -40.21 18.71
N GLY A 711 -41.76 -40.23 19.05
CA GLY A 711 -42.36 -39.30 19.99
C GLY A 711 -41.74 -39.36 21.38
N GLU A 712 -41.47 -40.56 21.93
CA GLU A 712 -40.78 -40.70 23.22
C GLU A 712 -39.36 -40.15 23.16
N ARG A 713 -38.65 -40.40 22.05
CA ARG A 713 -37.31 -39.87 21.86
C ARG A 713 -37.29 -38.35 21.80
N LEU A 714 -38.22 -37.74 21.06
CA LEU A 714 -38.38 -36.28 21.00
C LEU A 714 -38.71 -35.69 22.38
N LEU A 715 -39.62 -36.31 23.13
CA LEU A 715 -40.03 -35.83 24.45
C LEU A 715 -38.99 -36.08 25.56
N SER A 716 -37.99 -36.92 25.33
CA SER A 716 -36.90 -37.16 26.27
C SER A 716 -35.89 -36.00 26.30
N GLY A 717 -35.74 -35.26 25.19
CA GLY A 717 -34.82 -34.14 25.06
C GLY A 717 -33.33 -34.53 24.96
N PRO A 718 -32.44 -33.53 24.79
CA PRO A 718 -31.00 -33.73 24.78
C PRO A 718 -30.45 -34.07 26.17
N ASP A 719 -29.29 -34.73 26.20
CA ASP A 719 -28.54 -34.95 27.44
C ASP A 719 -27.91 -33.62 27.95
N GLN A 720 -27.50 -33.60 29.21
CA GLN A 720 -26.88 -32.40 29.81
C GLN A 720 -25.45 -32.19 29.29
N GLU A 721 -25.24 -31.08 28.58
CA GLU A 721 -23.92 -30.65 28.10
C GLU A 721 -23.02 -30.16 29.24
N SER A 722 -21.70 -30.28 29.08
CA SER A 722 -20.72 -29.95 30.15
C SER A 722 -20.73 -28.48 30.58
N TYR A 723 -21.28 -27.59 29.75
CA TYR A 723 -21.40 -26.16 30.00
C TYR A 723 -22.80 -25.75 30.51
N TRP A 724 -23.75 -26.69 30.64
CA TRP A 724 -25.04 -26.43 31.29
C TRP A 724 -24.99 -26.82 32.76
N SER A 725 -25.37 -25.89 33.64
CA SER A 725 -25.53 -26.18 35.06
C SER A 725 -26.79 -27.02 35.32
N ASP A 726 -26.80 -27.75 36.44
CA ASP A 726 -27.95 -28.56 36.88
C ASP A 726 -29.24 -27.74 37.03
N GLU A 727 -29.11 -26.43 37.32
CA GLU A 727 -30.23 -25.50 37.45
C GLU A 727 -30.81 -25.06 36.09
N VAL A 728 -29.97 -24.93 35.06
CA VAL A 728 -30.36 -24.43 33.73
C VAL A 728 -30.76 -25.56 32.77
N TYR A 729 -30.25 -26.77 32.99
CA TYR A 729 -30.50 -27.91 32.12
C TYR A 729 -32.00 -28.23 31.92
N PRO A 730 -32.86 -28.30 32.96
CA PRO A 730 -34.28 -28.64 32.76
C PRO A 730 -35.01 -27.65 31.84
N SER A 731 -34.77 -26.34 32.00
CA SER A 731 -35.42 -25.33 31.16
C SER A 731 -34.91 -25.36 29.72
N ARG A 732 -33.60 -25.57 29.50
CA ARG A 732 -33.02 -25.72 28.16
C ARG A 732 -33.50 -26.97 27.45
N ARG A 733 -33.58 -28.10 28.16
CA ARG A 733 -34.13 -29.35 27.64
C ARG A 733 -35.57 -29.15 27.19
N ASP A 734 -36.40 -28.58 28.05
CA ASP A 734 -37.83 -28.37 27.78
C ASP A 734 -38.06 -27.40 26.62
N GLU A 735 -37.27 -26.33 26.52
CA GLU A 735 -37.26 -25.40 25.38
C GLU A 735 -36.95 -26.13 24.05
N ILE A 736 -35.90 -26.96 24.02
CA ILE A 736 -35.49 -27.71 22.82
C ILE A 736 -36.55 -28.76 22.43
N VAL A 737 -37.09 -29.50 23.41
CA VAL A 737 -38.17 -30.46 23.21
C VAL A 737 -39.40 -29.78 22.61
N ALA A 738 -39.83 -28.67 23.22
CA ALA A 738 -40.98 -27.89 22.74
C ALA A 738 -40.76 -27.43 21.29
N ARG A 739 -39.59 -26.90 20.97
CA ARG A 739 -39.26 -26.42 19.62
C ARG A 739 -39.39 -27.48 18.53
N TYR A 740 -38.83 -28.67 18.75
CA TYR A 740 -38.86 -29.74 17.75
C TYR A 740 -40.27 -30.33 17.63
N ALA A 741 -40.85 -30.76 18.76
CA ALA A 741 -42.11 -31.48 18.75
C ALA A 741 -43.30 -30.58 18.36
N ARG A 742 -43.28 -29.31 18.78
CA ARG A 742 -44.32 -28.34 18.38
C ARG A 742 -44.26 -28.02 16.89
N TYR A 743 -43.06 -27.91 16.32
CA TYR A 743 -42.92 -27.71 14.87
C TYR A 743 -43.54 -28.88 14.09
N LEU A 744 -43.29 -30.12 14.52
CA LEU A 744 -43.89 -31.31 13.91
C LEU A 744 -45.43 -31.26 13.98
N GLU A 745 -46.00 -30.92 15.15
CA GLU A 745 -47.46 -30.76 15.26
C GLU A 745 -48.02 -29.71 14.31
N MET A 746 -47.35 -28.56 14.18
CA MET A 746 -47.76 -27.47 13.29
C MET A 746 -47.77 -27.88 11.82
N GLN A 747 -46.89 -28.82 11.43
CA GLN A 747 -46.81 -29.39 10.08
C GLN A 747 -47.75 -30.61 9.89
N GLY A 748 -48.63 -30.90 10.86
CA GLY A 748 -49.60 -31.99 10.77
C GLY A 748 -49.08 -33.37 11.19
N CYS A 749 -47.90 -33.44 11.82
CA CYS A 749 -47.35 -34.69 12.35
C CYS A 749 -47.91 -34.96 13.76
N GLU A 750 -49.03 -35.70 13.84
CA GLU A 750 -49.66 -35.96 15.14
C GLU A 750 -48.86 -36.95 15.99
N LEU A 751 -48.53 -36.55 17.22
CA LEU A 751 -47.99 -37.42 18.27
C LEU A 751 -49.05 -38.41 18.76
N VAL A 752 -48.62 -39.60 19.19
CA VAL A 752 -49.51 -40.74 19.47
C VAL A 752 -49.78 -40.87 20.98
N GLY A 753 -51.02 -41.13 21.35
CA GLY A 753 -51.39 -41.43 22.74
C GLY A 753 -51.27 -40.22 23.67
N ASP A 754 -50.61 -40.41 24.81
CA ASP A 754 -50.42 -39.42 25.88
C ASP A 754 -49.36 -38.35 25.57
N GLN A 755 -48.56 -38.55 24.53
CA GLN A 755 -47.46 -37.67 24.13
C GLN A 755 -47.89 -36.25 23.82
N ARG A 756 -49.10 -36.08 23.28
CA ARG A 756 -49.69 -34.78 22.94
C ARG A 756 -49.97 -33.95 24.19
N GLU A 757 -50.53 -34.58 25.22
CA GLU A 757 -50.80 -33.94 26.51
C GLU A 757 -49.48 -33.60 27.24
N ARG A 758 -48.46 -34.47 27.14
CA ARG A 758 -47.12 -34.21 27.68
C ARG A 758 -46.45 -33.02 27.00
N LEU A 759 -46.51 -32.92 25.67
CA LEU A 759 -45.96 -31.76 24.95
C LEU A 759 -46.66 -30.46 25.35
N ALA A 760 -48.00 -30.47 25.45
CA ALA A 760 -48.76 -29.30 25.90
C ALA A 760 -48.32 -28.85 27.30
N ALA A 761 -48.13 -29.79 28.23
CA ALA A 761 -47.63 -29.49 29.58
C ALA A 761 -46.20 -28.91 29.58
N VAL A 762 -45.32 -29.38 28.69
CA VAL A 762 -43.97 -28.81 28.52
C VAL A 762 -44.04 -27.37 28.01
N ILE A 763 -44.86 -27.11 27.00
CA ILE A 763 -45.05 -25.76 26.42
C ILE A 763 -45.63 -24.78 27.45
N ASP A 764 -46.66 -25.19 28.19
CA ASP A 764 -47.30 -24.37 29.23
C ASP A 764 -46.34 -24.03 30.38
N GLY A 765 -45.28 -24.82 30.56
CA GLY A 765 -44.20 -24.59 31.54
C GLY A 765 -43.15 -23.56 31.10
N ILE A 766 -43.14 -23.13 29.83
CA ILE A 766 -42.14 -22.20 29.27
C ILE A 766 -42.70 -20.77 29.28
N GLU A 767 -42.07 -19.90 30.06
CA GLU A 767 -42.45 -18.49 30.15
C GLU A 767 -42.25 -17.76 28.80
N ASN A 768 -43.28 -17.05 28.32
CA ASN A 768 -43.28 -16.30 27.05
C ASN A 768 -43.08 -17.17 25.79
N TRP A 769 -43.48 -18.44 25.80
CA TRP A 769 -43.46 -19.28 24.61
C TRP A 769 -44.21 -18.64 23.43
N SER A 770 -43.63 -18.78 22.23
CA SER A 770 -44.27 -18.43 20.96
C SER A 770 -44.03 -19.54 19.95
N ASP A 771 -45.04 -19.89 19.15
CA ASP A 771 -44.89 -20.85 18.04
C ASP A 771 -43.85 -20.37 16.99
N GLY A 772 -43.50 -19.07 17.00
CA GLY A 772 -42.36 -18.54 16.25
C GLY A 772 -41.01 -19.15 16.66
N TRP A 773 -40.85 -19.62 17.90
CA TRP A 773 -39.64 -20.28 18.37
C TRP A 773 -39.51 -21.70 17.80
N ALA A 774 -40.63 -22.42 17.65
CA ALA A 774 -40.66 -23.70 16.93
C ALA A 774 -40.26 -23.50 15.46
N THR A 775 -40.82 -22.48 14.80
CA THR A 775 -40.49 -22.10 13.42
C THR A 775 -39.02 -21.68 13.28
N SER A 776 -38.44 -21.04 14.29
CA SER A 776 -37.02 -20.65 14.31
C SER A 776 -36.03 -21.83 14.26
N THR A 777 -36.50 -23.05 14.56
CA THR A 777 -35.68 -24.28 14.51
C THR A 777 -35.29 -24.63 13.09
N VAL A 778 -36.13 -24.28 12.12
CA VAL A 778 -35.87 -24.55 10.71
C VAL A 778 -35.34 -23.30 9.97
N THR A 779 -35.29 -22.11 10.55
CA THR A 779 -34.79 -20.89 9.88
C THR A 779 -33.30 -20.95 9.53
N GLU A 780 -32.90 -20.50 8.33
CA GLU A 780 -31.48 -20.46 7.91
C GLU A 780 -30.63 -19.52 8.79
N ARG A 781 -29.60 -20.08 9.42
CA ARG A 781 -28.66 -19.31 10.25
C ARG A 781 -27.48 -18.80 9.41
N GLY A 782 -27.69 -17.70 8.70
CA GLY A 782 -26.59 -16.84 8.26
C GLY A 782 -26.05 -16.05 9.44
N SER A 783 -24.73 -15.87 9.55
CA SER A 783 -24.19 -14.91 10.50
C SER A 783 -24.82 -13.54 10.20
N ARG A 784 -25.13 -12.76 11.23
CA ARG A 784 -25.30 -11.32 11.07
C ARG A 784 -24.00 -10.74 11.59
N VAL A 785 -23.41 -9.75 10.92
CA VAL A 785 -22.81 -8.68 11.74
C VAL A 785 -24.04 -8.14 12.45
N GLY A 786 -24.21 -8.54 13.70
CA GLY A 786 -25.50 -8.52 14.37
C GLY A 786 -26.07 -7.11 14.41
N TYR A 787 -27.05 -6.81 13.55
CA TYR A 787 -28.16 -6.00 14.04
C TYR A 787 -28.84 -6.87 15.09
N VAL A 788 -28.74 -6.42 16.33
CA VAL A 788 -29.55 -6.93 17.40
C VAL A 788 -31.00 -6.81 16.93
N GLY A 789 -31.75 -7.91 16.86
CA GLY A 789 -33.17 -7.86 16.52
C GLY A 789 -33.87 -6.98 17.54
N THR A 790 -34.59 -5.96 17.11
CA THR A 790 -35.27 -5.08 18.05
C THR A 790 -36.67 -5.62 18.31
N ASP A 791 -36.95 -6.09 19.51
CA ASP A 791 -38.32 -6.43 19.92
C ASP A 791 -39.01 -5.14 20.37
N GLU A 792 -39.79 -4.56 19.46
CA GLU A 792 -40.56 -3.35 19.72
C GLU A 792 -41.96 -3.64 20.26
N THR A 793 -42.30 -4.87 20.66
CA THR A 793 -43.66 -5.14 21.17
C THR A 793 -43.95 -4.31 22.43
N PRO A 794 -44.99 -3.45 22.45
CA PRO A 794 -45.22 -2.54 23.56
C PRO A 794 -45.99 -3.19 24.71
N ASP A 795 -46.34 -4.48 24.64
CA ASP A 795 -47.29 -5.15 25.54
C ASP A 795 -46.95 -4.98 27.03
N VAL A 796 -45.66 -4.98 27.36
CA VAL A 796 -45.16 -4.80 28.73
C VAL A 796 -45.29 -3.36 29.26
N VAL A 797 -45.51 -2.37 28.39
CA VAL A 797 -45.65 -0.94 28.76
C VAL A 797 -46.97 -0.29 28.32
N VAL A 798 -47.71 -0.91 27.39
CA VAL A 798 -48.87 -0.30 26.72
C VAL A 798 -50.03 -0.07 27.67
N ASP A 799 -50.21 -0.94 28.66
CA ASP A 799 -51.31 -0.87 29.64
C ASP A 799 -50.91 -0.19 30.97
N LEU A 800 -49.62 0.07 31.19
CA LEU A 800 -49.12 0.70 32.42
C LEU A 800 -49.61 2.15 32.59
N ALA A 801 -49.65 2.62 33.83
CA ALA A 801 -49.88 4.04 34.11
C ALA A 801 -48.70 4.87 33.60
N VAL A 802 -48.96 6.11 33.17
CA VAL A 802 -47.96 6.97 32.48
C VAL A 802 -46.65 7.14 33.28
N GLY A 803 -46.71 7.17 34.62
CA GLY A 803 -45.53 7.30 35.48
C GLY A 803 -44.70 6.02 35.64
N GLU A 804 -45.25 4.85 35.31
CA GLU A 804 -44.61 3.54 35.48
C GLU A 804 -43.89 3.05 34.21
N ILE A 805 -44.16 3.70 33.07
CA ILE A 805 -43.67 3.31 31.74
C ILE A 805 -42.15 3.46 31.63
N ILE A 806 -41.59 4.60 32.05
CA ILE A 806 -40.14 4.87 31.92
C ILE A 806 -39.31 3.96 32.84
N PRO A 807 -39.64 3.80 34.14
CA PRO A 807 -38.93 2.85 35.01
C PRO A 807 -38.94 1.42 34.46
N ARG A 808 -40.11 0.92 34.04
CA ARG A 808 -40.22 -0.44 33.46
C ARG A 808 -39.41 -0.59 32.18
N ALA A 809 -39.48 0.39 31.27
CA ALA A 809 -38.70 0.37 30.03
C ALA A 809 -37.18 0.41 30.28
N LYS A 810 -36.70 1.02 31.38
CA LYS A 810 -35.27 1.01 31.77
C LYS A 810 -34.80 -0.38 32.21
N GLU A 811 -35.65 -1.18 32.85
CA GLU A 811 -35.31 -2.54 33.25
C GLU A 811 -35.08 -3.45 32.05
N ASP A 812 -35.83 -3.25 30.96
CA ASP A 812 -35.70 -4.02 29.73
C ASP A 812 -34.49 -3.63 28.85
N LEU A 813 -33.77 -2.55 29.20
CA LEU A 813 -32.51 -2.14 28.54
C LEU A 813 -31.27 -2.93 29.05
N GLN A 814 -31.39 -3.70 30.14
CA GLN A 814 -30.27 -4.52 30.64
C GLN A 814 -30.03 -5.71 29.71
N ARG A 815 -28.83 -5.76 29.13
CA ARG A 815 -28.45 -6.75 28.12
C ARG A 815 -28.14 -8.09 28.79
N ASP A 816 -28.93 -9.10 28.47
CA ASP A 816 -28.63 -10.49 28.85
C ASP A 816 -27.50 -11.02 27.96
N PHE A 817 -26.40 -11.48 28.57
CA PHE A 817 -25.19 -11.91 27.86
C PHE A 817 -25.53 -13.17 27.03
N GLY A 818 -25.73 -13.00 25.72
CA GLY A 818 -26.10 -14.08 24.80
C GLY A 818 -27.42 -13.89 24.03
N SER A 819 -28.20 -12.83 24.30
CA SER A 819 -29.40 -12.51 23.52
C SER A 819 -29.08 -11.81 22.19
N PHE A 820 -29.60 -12.32 21.08
CA PHE A 820 -29.57 -11.67 19.76
C PHE A 820 -30.75 -10.69 19.55
N THR A 821 -31.56 -10.42 20.59
CA THR A 821 -32.72 -9.52 20.56
C THR A 821 -32.65 -8.48 21.69
N GLU A 822 -32.77 -7.20 21.35
CA GLU A 822 -32.82 -6.04 22.25
C GLU A 822 -34.28 -5.63 22.38
N LYS A 823 -34.82 -5.72 23.60
CA LYS A 823 -36.19 -5.28 23.87
C LYS A 823 -36.24 -3.75 23.87
N ARG A 824 -37.00 -3.17 22.94
CA ARG A 824 -37.30 -1.73 22.90
C ARG A 824 -38.82 -1.49 22.92
N PRO A 825 -39.54 -1.95 23.96
CA PRO A 825 -40.99 -1.81 24.06
C PRO A 825 -41.46 -0.34 24.02
N PHE A 826 -40.62 0.58 24.48
CA PHE A 826 -40.89 2.02 24.39
C PHE A 826 -40.95 2.52 22.93
N THR A 827 -40.10 1.99 22.04
CA THR A 827 -40.10 2.37 20.62
C THR A 827 -41.41 1.96 19.94
N GLY A 828 -41.90 0.74 20.21
CA GLY A 828 -43.22 0.34 19.75
C GLY A 828 -44.35 1.16 20.36
N LEU A 829 -44.21 1.61 21.62
CA LEU A 829 -45.19 2.51 22.23
C LEU A 829 -45.22 3.89 21.53
N VAL A 830 -44.07 4.40 21.08
CA VAL A 830 -44.01 5.63 20.28
C VAL A 830 -44.80 5.45 18.97
N LYS A 831 -44.63 4.32 18.28
CA LYS A 831 -45.33 4.02 17.01
C LYS A 831 -46.83 3.79 17.22
N ALA A 832 -47.20 3.00 18.23
CA ALA A 832 -48.58 2.58 18.46
C ALA A 832 -49.43 3.62 19.22
N ASN A 833 -48.84 4.35 20.17
CA ASN A 833 -49.54 5.36 20.98
C ASN A 833 -48.62 6.54 21.37
N PRO A 834 -48.22 7.38 20.39
CA PRO A 834 -47.24 8.45 20.59
C PRO A 834 -47.67 9.47 21.66
N ARG A 835 -48.99 9.65 21.85
CA ARG A 835 -49.53 10.51 22.91
C ARG A 835 -49.17 9.99 24.31
N LYS A 836 -49.29 8.68 24.52
CA LYS A 836 -49.00 8.04 25.82
C LYS A 836 -47.48 8.03 26.06
N ALA A 837 -46.68 7.70 25.05
CA ALA A 837 -45.21 7.77 25.10
C ALA A 837 -44.69 9.17 25.47
N LEU A 838 -45.16 10.22 24.78
CA LEU A 838 -44.76 11.60 25.07
C LEU A 838 -45.22 12.08 26.45
N SER A 839 -46.37 11.58 26.92
CA SER A 839 -46.84 11.87 28.26
C SER A 839 -45.94 11.22 29.33
N ALA A 840 -45.44 10.01 29.09
CA ALA A 840 -44.51 9.32 29.98
C ALA A 840 -43.18 10.07 30.09
N LEU A 841 -42.60 10.49 28.96
CA LEU A 841 -41.42 11.36 28.93
C LEU A 841 -41.68 12.71 29.61
N SER A 842 -42.89 13.27 29.46
CA SER A 842 -43.25 14.52 30.13
C SER A 842 -43.40 14.39 31.65
N VAL A 843 -43.73 13.19 32.16
CA VAL A 843 -43.77 12.92 33.60
C VAL A 843 -42.35 12.77 34.13
N ALA A 844 -41.51 11.95 33.48
CA ALA A 844 -40.10 11.77 33.83
C ALA A 844 -39.33 13.12 33.82
N ALA A 845 -39.58 13.96 32.81
CA ALA A 845 -38.97 15.29 32.71
C ALA A 845 -39.31 16.23 33.88
N LYS A 846 -40.49 16.08 34.53
CA LYS A 846 -40.84 16.86 35.73
C LYS A 846 -40.04 16.45 36.95
N GLU A 847 -39.55 15.23 36.98
CA GLU A 847 -38.66 14.68 38.00
C GLU A 847 -37.18 14.86 37.62
N ASN A 848 -36.90 15.65 36.57
CA ASN A 848 -35.57 15.89 36.01
C ASN A 848 -34.87 14.62 35.46
N ASP A 849 -35.65 13.61 35.06
CA ASP A 849 -35.18 12.40 34.39
C ASP A 849 -35.42 12.51 32.87
N TYR A 850 -34.34 12.52 32.09
CA TYR A 850 -34.35 12.64 30.63
C TYR A 850 -33.59 11.48 29.98
N PRO A 851 -34.19 10.28 29.87
CA PRO A 851 -33.49 9.11 29.35
C PRO A 851 -33.17 9.29 27.85
N GLN A 852 -31.90 9.43 27.52
CA GLN A 852 -31.41 9.68 26.15
C GLN A 852 -31.97 8.69 25.12
N VAL A 853 -32.00 7.39 25.45
CA VAL A 853 -32.46 6.33 24.55
C VAL A 853 -33.93 6.50 24.17
N PHE A 854 -34.80 6.86 25.13
CA PHE A 854 -36.23 7.01 24.90
C PHE A 854 -36.60 8.34 24.23
N TRP A 855 -35.90 9.43 24.58
CA TRP A 855 -36.02 10.68 23.83
C TRP A 855 -35.56 10.51 22.38
N SER A 856 -34.45 9.79 22.14
CA SER A 856 -34.00 9.46 20.79
C SER A 856 -35.03 8.65 20.01
N ALA A 857 -35.64 7.62 20.62
CA ALA A 857 -36.72 6.86 20.01
C ALA A 857 -37.94 7.74 19.70
N MET A 858 -38.35 8.62 20.62
CA MET A 858 -39.44 9.56 20.39
C MET A 858 -39.16 10.54 19.24
N ILE A 859 -37.91 10.99 19.07
CA ILE A 859 -37.54 11.93 18.01
C ILE A 859 -37.47 11.23 16.63
N LYS A 860 -36.89 10.03 16.59
CA LYS A 860 -36.66 9.29 15.33
C LYS A 860 -37.91 8.58 14.80
N GLU A 861 -38.75 8.06 15.70
CA GLU A 861 -39.79 7.09 15.35
C GLU A 861 -41.22 7.65 15.49
N LEU A 862 -41.37 8.96 15.78
CA LEU A 862 -42.69 9.60 15.81
C LEU A 862 -43.34 9.55 14.42
N PRO A 863 -44.56 8.99 14.27
CA PRO A 863 -45.23 8.93 12.98
C PRO A 863 -45.49 10.33 12.37
N ASP A 864 -45.35 10.44 11.05
CA ASP A 864 -45.56 11.69 10.30
C ASP A 864 -47.04 12.16 10.30
N ASP A 865 -48.00 11.27 10.57
CA ASP A 865 -49.45 11.51 10.49
C ASP A 865 -50.13 11.80 11.84
N VAL A 866 -49.35 12.14 12.88
CA VAL A 866 -49.88 12.46 14.21
C VAL A 866 -50.82 13.67 14.20
N ALA A 867 -51.79 13.67 15.12
CA ALA A 867 -52.71 14.79 15.25
C ALA A 867 -51.97 16.13 15.48
N PRO A 868 -52.37 17.25 14.84
CA PRO A 868 -51.70 18.56 14.96
C PRO A 868 -51.48 19.02 16.40
N ARG A 869 -52.41 18.70 17.30
CA ARG A 869 -52.28 19.02 18.72
C ARG A 869 -51.11 18.27 19.38
N LEU A 870 -50.90 17.00 19.04
CA LEU A 870 -49.81 16.18 19.57
C LEU A 870 -48.46 16.68 19.03
N GLN A 871 -48.38 16.96 17.72
CA GLN A 871 -47.20 17.54 17.09
C GLN A 871 -46.80 18.87 17.74
N ARG A 872 -47.77 19.78 17.97
CA ARG A 872 -47.51 21.04 18.68
C ARG A 872 -47.00 20.84 20.11
N VAL A 873 -47.54 19.86 20.84
CA VAL A 873 -47.08 19.55 22.20
C VAL A 873 -45.66 18.98 22.18
N PHE A 874 -45.35 18.10 21.23
CA PHE A 874 -44.01 17.55 21.03
C PHE A 874 -42.98 18.65 20.76
N LEU A 875 -43.26 19.56 19.82
CA LEU A 875 -42.36 20.68 19.50
C LEU A 875 -42.16 21.62 20.70
N HIS A 876 -43.23 21.96 21.45
CA HIS A 876 -43.08 22.74 22.70
C HIS A 876 -42.28 22.02 23.79
N ARG A 877 -42.16 20.70 23.74
CA ARG A 877 -41.30 19.94 24.66
C ARG A 877 -39.86 19.96 24.19
N LEU A 878 -39.61 19.78 22.89
CA LEU A 878 -38.28 19.92 22.30
C LEU A 878 -37.70 21.33 22.51
N SER A 879 -38.52 22.37 22.34
CA SER A 879 -38.12 23.77 22.55
C SER A 879 -37.84 24.13 24.02
N ARG A 880 -37.97 23.17 24.95
CA ARG A 880 -37.76 23.34 26.39
C ARG A 880 -36.85 22.27 26.97
N LEU A 881 -36.22 21.44 26.13
CA LEU A 881 -35.24 20.47 26.61
C LEU A 881 -34.07 21.22 27.27
N PRO A 882 -33.58 20.75 28.44
CA PRO A 882 -32.43 21.36 29.09
C PRO A 882 -31.16 21.24 28.22
N PRO A 883 -30.23 22.21 28.28
CA PRO A 883 -28.99 22.18 27.49
C PRO A 883 -28.19 20.89 27.63
N ALA A 884 -28.04 20.35 28.85
CA ALA A 884 -27.31 19.09 29.08
C ALA A 884 -27.92 17.89 28.32
N VAL A 885 -29.24 17.84 28.21
CA VAL A 885 -29.95 16.78 27.49
C VAL A 885 -29.80 16.95 25.98
N ILE A 886 -29.77 18.21 25.50
CA ILE A 886 -29.50 18.51 24.09
C ILE A 886 -28.11 18.05 23.69
N VAL A 887 -27.10 18.25 24.54
CA VAL A 887 -25.73 17.76 24.30
C VAL A 887 -25.68 16.24 24.15
N GLU A 888 -26.41 15.49 24.98
CA GLU A 888 -26.51 14.03 24.86
C GLU A 888 -27.26 13.60 23.58
N LEU A 889 -28.27 14.36 23.15
CA LEU A 889 -29.10 14.05 21.99
C LEU A 889 -28.64 14.73 20.69
N ARG A 890 -27.50 15.44 20.70
CA ARG A 890 -27.08 16.40 19.67
C ARG A 890 -27.20 15.86 18.24
N HIS A 891 -26.64 14.67 17.95
CA HIS A 891 -26.68 14.10 16.60
C HIS A 891 -28.10 13.69 16.21
N THR A 892 -28.86 13.09 17.13
CA THR A 892 -30.24 12.68 16.89
C THR A 892 -31.13 13.89 16.58
N VAL A 893 -31.05 14.96 17.38
CA VAL A 893 -31.92 16.13 17.22
C VAL A 893 -31.50 16.99 16.02
N CYS A 894 -30.19 17.20 15.80
CA CYS A 894 -29.72 18.01 14.67
C CYS A 894 -30.00 17.32 13.33
N GLN A 895 -29.79 16.00 13.23
CA GLN A 895 -30.17 15.22 12.03
C GLN A 895 -31.68 15.24 11.80
N TRP A 896 -32.48 15.14 12.88
CA TRP A 896 -33.93 15.24 12.76
C TRP A 896 -34.37 16.62 12.26
N LEU A 897 -33.75 17.71 12.74
CA LEU A 897 -33.98 19.06 12.24
C LEU A 897 -33.62 19.20 10.77
N GLU A 898 -32.43 18.74 10.36
CA GLU A 898 -32.00 18.72 8.95
C GLU A 898 -33.04 18.10 8.02
N GLN A 899 -33.60 16.95 8.42
CA GLN A 899 -34.57 16.19 7.62
C GLN A 899 -35.99 16.77 7.64
N ASN A 900 -36.37 17.52 8.68
CA ASN A 900 -37.76 17.89 8.91
C ASN A 900 -38.05 19.40 8.95
N ILE A 901 -37.04 20.27 8.97
CA ILE A 901 -37.20 21.72 9.17
C ILE A 901 -38.24 22.37 8.25
N THR A 902 -38.28 22.01 6.96
CA THR A 902 -39.25 22.54 5.99
C THR A 902 -40.69 22.19 6.39
N LYS A 903 -40.96 20.92 6.75
CA LYS A 903 -42.26 20.47 7.24
C LYS A 903 -42.66 21.19 8.53
N LEU A 904 -41.69 21.46 9.41
CA LEU A 904 -41.91 22.15 10.68
C LEU A 904 -42.29 23.62 10.48
N ILE A 905 -41.63 24.31 9.55
CA ILE A 905 -41.94 25.70 9.19
C ILE A 905 -43.36 25.79 8.62
N GLU A 906 -43.72 24.90 7.68
CA GLU A 906 -45.07 24.83 7.11
C GLU A 906 -46.15 24.57 8.18
N PHE A 907 -45.82 23.76 9.18
CA PHE A 907 -46.73 23.46 10.29
C PHE A 907 -46.87 24.62 11.29
N ASN A 908 -45.74 25.19 11.73
CA ASN A 908 -45.69 26.33 12.65
C ASN A 908 -44.30 26.99 12.65
N ASP A 909 -44.15 28.03 11.85
CA ASP A 909 -42.92 28.80 11.66
C ASP A 909 -42.27 29.26 12.98
N GLU A 910 -42.99 29.99 13.84
CA GLU A 910 -42.45 30.49 15.12
C GLU A 910 -41.92 29.36 16.01
N LEU A 911 -42.65 28.24 16.07
CA LEU A 911 -42.27 27.11 16.93
C LEU A 911 -41.13 26.29 16.34
N ALA A 912 -41.05 26.18 15.01
CA ALA A 912 -39.94 25.54 14.32
C ALA A 912 -38.61 26.25 14.64
N TRP A 913 -38.59 27.59 14.53
CA TRP A 913 -37.42 28.38 14.87
C TRP A 913 -37.12 28.36 16.38
N ALA A 914 -38.13 28.35 17.25
CA ALA A 914 -37.91 28.22 18.68
C ALA A 914 -37.26 26.87 19.06
N VAL A 915 -37.60 25.77 18.37
CA VAL A 915 -36.94 24.47 18.55
C VAL A 915 -35.51 24.53 18.00
N PHE A 916 -35.33 25.03 16.78
CA PHE A 916 -34.01 25.17 16.16
C PHE A 916 -33.05 25.98 17.03
N ASP A 917 -33.47 27.16 17.48
CA ASP A 917 -32.67 28.05 18.31
C ASP A 917 -32.35 27.41 19.66
N ASN A 918 -33.31 26.75 20.33
CA ASN A 918 -33.03 26.05 21.59
C ASN A 918 -32.01 24.92 21.42
N VAL A 919 -32.07 24.18 20.31
CA VAL A 919 -31.12 23.11 19.99
C VAL A 919 -29.73 23.66 19.72
N VAL A 920 -29.62 24.69 18.88
CA VAL A 920 -28.33 25.35 18.60
C VAL A 920 -27.75 25.96 19.87
N ASP A 921 -28.56 26.64 20.70
CA ASP A 921 -28.14 27.19 21.99
C ASP A 921 -27.61 26.11 22.94
N GLY A 922 -28.30 24.96 23.02
CA GLY A 922 -27.90 23.84 23.84
C GLY A 922 -26.59 23.20 23.39
N VAL A 923 -26.42 23.01 22.08
CA VAL A 923 -25.19 22.47 21.49
C VAL A 923 -24.01 23.42 21.68
N VAL A 924 -24.18 24.70 21.32
CA VAL A 924 -23.13 25.73 21.47
C VAL A 924 -22.77 25.95 22.94
N GLY A 925 -23.76 25.95 23.84
CA GLY A 925 -23.54 26.08 25.28
C GLY A 925 -22.86 24.87 25.93
N GLY A 926 -22.83 23.72 25.24
CA GLY A 926 -22.14 22.50 25.65
C GLY A 926 -20.62 22.52 25.44
N GLY A 927 -20.08 23.53 24.74
CA GLY A 927 -18.65 23.66 24.44
C GLY A 927 -18.16 22.73 23.32
N ASP A 928 -16.83 22.60 23.19
CA ASP A 928 -16.18 21.93 22.05
C ASP A 928 -16.71 20.51 21.81
N ASN A 929 -16.77 19.68 22.84
CA ASN A 929 -17.22 18.27 22.76
C ASN A 929 -18.66 18.12 22.24
N ALA A 930 -19.52 19.12 22.46
CA ALA A 930 -20.90 19.08 21.99
C ALA A 930 -21.01 19.39 20.48
N THR A 931 -19.94 19.92 19.87
CA THR A 931 -19.92 20.29 18.45
C THR A 931 -19.18 19.28 17.57
N GLU A 932 -18.53 18.27 18.17
CA GLU A 932 -17.73 17.26 17.47
C GLU A 932 -18.54 16.43 16.48
N SER A 933 -17.88 16.03 15.39
CA SER A 933 -18.42 15.10 14.41
C SER A 933 -18.68 13.71 15.00
N GLY A 934 -19.72 13.04 14.49
CA GLY A 934 -19.95 11.62 14.76
C GLY A 934 -18.89 10.70 14.12
N ILE A 935 -18.06 11.23 13.22
CA ILE A 935 -16.86 10.55 12.71
C ILE A 935 -15.77 10.66 13.78
N GLY A 936 -15.40 9.52 14.36
CA GLY A 936 -14.27 9.40 15.27
C GLY A 936 -12.93 9.56 14.55
N GLU A 937 -11.83 9.42 15.27
CA GLU A 937 -10.50 9.44 14.67
C GLU A 937 -10.36 8.30 13.64
N VAL A 938 -9.96 8.67 12.42
CA VAL A 938 -9.64 7.69 11.38
C VAL A 938 -8.30 7.07 11.74
N SER A 939 -8.36 5.92 12.40
CA SER A 939 -7.19 5.10 12.66
C SER A 939 -6.96 4.17 11.47
N ARG A 940 -5.73 4.18 10.94
CA ARG A 940 -5.26 3.15 10.03
C ARG A 940 -4.09 2.48 10.71
N ASP A 941 -4.20 1.18 10.92
CA ASP A 941 -3.17 0.40 11.59
C ASP A 941 -2.86 0.95 13.00
N GLY A 942 -3.91 1.33 13.74
CA GLY A 942 -3.89 1.76 15.14
C GLY A 942 -3.21 3.11 15.40
N GLU A 943 -2.78 3.79 14.34
CA GLU A 943 -2.31 5.16 14.43
C GLU A 943 -3.42 6.10 13.98
N VAL A 944 -3.74 7.07 14.82
CA VAL A 944 -4.61 8.19 14.44
C VAL A 944 -3.91 8.88 13.28
N ILE A 945 -4.45 8.75 12.06
CA ILE A 945 -3.92 9.54 10.96
C ILE A 945 -4.25 10.98 11.32
N PRO A 946 -3.27 11.90 11.40
CA PRO A 946 -3.53 13.31 11.63
C PRO A 946 -4.19 13.87 10.37
N GLN A 947 -5.48 13.60 10.23
CA GLN A 947 -6.35 14.19 9.22
C GLN A 947 -7.08 15.34 9.87
N SER A 948 -7.19 16.43 9.13
CA SER A 948 -8.00 17.54 9.58
C SER A 948 -9.45 17.10 9.78
N ARG A 949 -10.00 17.43 10.94
CA ARG A 949 -11.43 17.27 11.27
C ARG A 949 -12.27 18.46 10.76
N ARG A 950 -11.62 19.44 10.12
CA ARG A 950 -12.20 20.67 9.55
C ARG A 950 -12.65 20.45 8.10
N THR A 951 -13.19 19.26 7.83
CA THR A 951 -13.50 18.77 6.48
C THR A 951 -15.00 18.59 6.29
N TYR A 952 -15.45 18.61 5.03
CA TYR A 952 -16.85 18.46 4.64
C TYR A 952 -17.47 17.14 5.12
N GLU A 953 -16.70 16.04 5.11
CA GLU A 953 -17.16 14.73 5.60
C GLU A 953 -17.44 14.74 7.11
N HIS A 954 -16.57 15.39 7.88
CA HIS A 954 -16.83 15.60 9.31
C HIS A 954 -18.00 16.54 9.51
N ALA A 955 -18.15 17.56 8.65
CA ALA A 955 -19.21 18.55 8.72
C ALA A 955 -20.61 17.97 8.52
N ILE A 956 -20.83 17.12 7.50
CA ILE A 956 -22.14 16.47 7.27
C ILE A 956 -22.52 15.50 8.40
N ASN A 957 -21.54 15.04 9.19
CA ASN A 957 -21.74 14.19 10.36
C ASN A 957 -21.68 14.97 11.69
N GLY A 958 -21.47 16.29 11.63
CA GLY A 958 -21.39 17.20 12.77
C GLY A 958 -22.72 17.83 13.12
N PRO A 959 -23.07 18.00 14.41
CA PRO A 959 -24.35 18.58 14.83
C PRO A 959 -24.60 19.95 14.21
N LEU A 960 -23.59 20.83 14.20
CA LEU A 960 -23.75 22.19 13.67
C LEU A 960 -23.63 22.26 12.14
N GLY A 961 -22.99 21.28 11.49
CA GLY A 961 -23.08 21.11 10.04
C GLY A 961 -24.47 20.67 9.58
N MET A 962 -25.11 19.72 10.29
CA MET A 962 -26.52 19.34 10.06
C MET A 962 -27.47 20.53 10.26
N CYS A 963 -27.24 21.36 11.28
CA CYS A 963 -28.00 22.60 11.47
C CYS A 963 -27.79 23.62 10.34
N ALA A 964 -26.57 23.75 9.80
CA ALA A 964 -26.31 24.60 8.65
C ALA A 964 -27.07 24.09 7.41
N GLU A 965 -27.07 22.77 7.18
CA GLU A 965 -27.81 22.14 6.07
C GLU A 965 -29.33 22.35 6.23
N ALA A 966 -29.86 22.25 7.45
CA ALA A 966 -31.25 22.57 7.78
C ALA A 966 -31.61 24.03 7.41
N LEU A 967 -30.75 25.00 7.70
CA LEU A 967 -30.98 26.40 7.32
C LEU A 967 -31.07 26.56 5.79
N PHE A 968 -30.26 25.83 5.02
CA PHE A 968 -30.35 25.86 3.56
C PHE A 968 -31.60 25.14 3.02
N HIS A 969 -32.04 24.04 3.63
CA HIS A 969 -33.32 23.39 3.30
C HIS A 969 -34.52 24.31 3.50
N ALA A 970 -34.46 25.20 4.51
CA ALA A 970 -35.52 26.17 4.77
C ALA A 970 -35.62 27.27 3.68
N VAL A 971 -34.52 27.58 2.97
CA VAL A 971 -34.50 28.57 1.89
C VAL A 971 -34.99 27.97 0.55
N LEU A 972 -34.68 26.71 0.28
CA LEU A 972 -34.90 26.06 -1.03
C LEU A 972 -36.37 25.71 -1.34
N SER A 973 -37.32 26.04 -0.47
CA SER A 973 -38.75 25.78 -0.64
C SER A 973 -39.49 26.82 -1.49
N GLU A 974 -38.86 27.97 -1.80
CA GLU A 974 -39.40 29.01 -2.70
C GLU A 974 -38.63 29.07 -4.04
N LYS A 975 -39.32 29.50 -5.11
CA LYS A 975 -38.84 29.43 -6.50
C LYS A 975 -37.44 30.03 -6.70
N GLN A 976 -36.62 29.33 -7.49
CA GLN A 976 -35.27 29.73 -7.89
C GLN A 976 -35.29 30.94 -8.83
N GLU A 977 -35.29 32.15 -8.28
CA GLU A 977 -35.10 33.40 -9.03
C GLU A 977 -33.76 34.03 -8.65
N GLN A 978 -33.07 34.61 -9.64
CA GLN A 978 -31.81 35.32 -9.42
C GLN A 978 -32.06 36.55 -8.53
N ASN A 979 -31.19 36.80 -7.54
CA ASN A 979 -31.33 37.90 -6.56
C ASN A 979 -32.56 37.80 -5.63
N LEU A 980 -33.03 36.59 -5.30
CA LEU A 980 -34.10 36.41 -4.32
C LEU A 980 -33.71 36.92 -2.91
N LEU A 981 -32.40 37.02 -2.64
CA LEU A 981 -31.77 37.35 -1.35
C LEU A 981 -32.07 36.33 -0.25
N ILE A 982 -31.04 35.91 0.50
CA ILE A 982 -31.25 35.05 1.67
C ILE A 982 -31.88 35.89 2.78
N PRO A 983 -32.99 35.46 3.42
CA PRO A 983 -33.61 36.23 4.49
C PRO A 983 -32.64 36.53 5.65
N ASP A 984 -32.66 37.77 6.18
CA ASP A 984 -31.73 38.22 7.22
C ASP A 984 -31.77 37.38 8.50
N TYR A 985 -32.93 36.82 8.84
CA TYR A 985 -33.08 35.94 10.00
C TYR A 985 -32.40 34.57 9.80
N ILE A 986 -32.19 34.13 8.56
CA ILE A 986 -31.43 32.92 8.21
C ILE A 986 -29.94 33.26 8.15
N LYS A 987 -29.57 34.38 7.51
CA LYS A 987 -28.17 34.87 7.50
C LYS A 987 -27.62 35.01 8.91
N SER A 988 -28.36 35.64 9.81
CA SER A 988 -27.93 35.82 11.21
C SER A 988 -27.77 34.49 11.95
N ARG A 989 -28.55 33.45 11.62
CA ARG A 989 -28.36 32.10 12.18
C ARG A 989 -27.15 31.39 11.60
N ILE A 990 -26.90 31.49 10.30
CA ILE A 990 -25.68 30.93 9.68
C ILE A 990 -24.43 31.60 10.27
N GLU A 991 -24.42 32.93 10.35
CA GLU A 991 -23.29 33.68 10.93
C GLU A 991 -23.09 33.37 12.42
N ARG A 992 -24.18 33.06 13.13
CA ARG A 992 -24.09 32.56 14.50
C ARG A 992 -23.42 31.20 14.57
N LEU A 993 -23.69 30.28 13.63
CA LEU A 993 -23.01 28.99 13.57
C LEU A 993 -21.51 29.15 13.32
N PHE A 994 -21.08 30.14 12.51
CA PHE A 994 -19.66 30.45 12.32
C PHE A 994 -18.95 30.92 13.58
N ALA A 995 -19.68 31.43 14.58
CA ALA A 995 -19.13 31.86 15.87
C ALA A 995 -19.15 30.76 16.95
N SER A 996 -19.46 29.50 16.57
CA SER A 996 -19.56 28.39 17.52
C SER A 996 -18.18 27.90 18.00
N PRO A 997 -18.09 27.33 19.21
CA PRO A 997 -16.86 26.73 19.72
C PRO A 997 -16.53 25.40 19.00
N GLY A 998 -15.32 24.90 19.22
CA GLY A 998 -14.83 23.63 18.68
C GLY A 998 -14.94 23.48 17.16
N GLU A 999 -15.20 22.25 16.71
CA GLU A 999 -15.38 21.90 15.30
C GLU A 999 -16.63 22.53 14.67
N GLY A 1000 -17.56 23.00 15.51
CA GLY A 1000 -18.85 23.51 15.09
C GLY A 1000 -18.79 24.67 14.09
N SER A 1001 -17.86 25.60 14.29
CA SER A 1001 -17.62 26.70 13.36
C SER A 1001 -17.15 26.15 12.01
N ASP A 1002 -16.15 25.27 12.03
CA ASP A 1002 -15.53 24.71 10.82
C ASP A 1002 -16.54 23.90 10.00
N HIS A 1003 -17.39 23.12 10.67
CA HIS A 1003 -18.44 22.35 10.01
C HIS A 1003 -19.46 23.27 9.33
N ALA A 1004 -19.92 24.31 10.01
CA ALA A 1004 -20.87 25.26 9.44
C ALA A 1004 -20.28 26.03 8.24
N VAL A 1005 -19.00 26.42 8.33
CA VAL A 1005 -18.27 27.04 7.21
C VAL A 1005 -18.16 26.07 6.04
N SER A 1006 -17.72 24.84 6.26
CA SER A 1006 -17.55 23.85 5.19
C SER A 1006 -18.86 23.56 4.44
N ILE A 1007 -19.97 23.37 5.16
CA ILE A 1007 -21.29 23.20 4.56
C ILE A 1007 -21.70 24.44 3.75
N THR A 1008 -21.51 25.65 4.29
CA THR A 1008 -21.85 26.89 3.56
C THR A 1008 -21.05 27.04 2.27
N PHE A 1009 -19.74 26.78 2.31
CA PHE A 1009 -18.87 26.91 1.16
C PHE A 1009 -19.10 25.84 0.08
N SER A 1010 -19.63 24.66 0.45
CA SER A 1010 -20.09 23.67 -0.53
C SER A 1010 -21.21 24.20 -1.45
N LYS A 1011 -21.92 25.24 -1.01
CA LYS A 1011 -23.01 25.89 -1.75
C LYS A 1011 -22.62 27.25 -2.32
N LEU A 1012 -21.33 27.64 -2.29
CA LEU A 1012 -20.87 28.99 -2.64
C LEU A 1012 -21.29 29.44 -4.05
N ASN A 1013 -21.24 28.54 -5.04
CA ASN A 1013 -21.70 28.80 -6.40
C ASN A 1013 -23.19 29.22 -6.44
N TRP A 1014 -24.04 28.53 -5.70
CA TRP A 1014 -25.47 28.85 -5.60
C TRP A 1014 -25.70 30.13 -4.81
N LEU A 1015 -24.96 30.34 -3.72
CA LEU A 1015 -25.04 31.57 -2.93
C LEU A 1015 -24.67 32.80 -3.76
N MET A 1016 -23.64 32.71 -4.61
CA MET A 1016 -23.28 33.81 -5.52
C MET A 1016 -24.40 34.12 -6.52
N PHE A 1017 -25.19 33.12 -6.91
CA PHE A 1017 -26.33 33.30 -7.81
C PHE A 1017 -27.54 33.95 -7.10
N VAL A 1018 -27.75 33.66 -5.82
CA VAL A 1018 -28.93 34.11 -5.06
C VAL A 1018 -28.70 35.43 -4.31
N ASP A 1019 -27.51 35.63 -3.73
CA ASP A 1019 -27.18 36.76 -2.86
C ASP A 1019 -25.70 37.18 -2.98
N PRO A 1020 -25.29 37.76 -4.12
CA PRO A 1020 -23.89 38.07 -4.41
C PRO A 1020 -23.30 39.09 -3.43
N GLU A 1021 -24.08 40.06 -2.95
CA GLU A 1021 -23.59 41.08 -2.02
C GLU A 1021 -23.17 40.46 -0.67
N TRP A 1022 -23.94 39.51 -0.15
CA TRP A 1022 -23.58 38.79 1.06
C TRP A 1022 -22.33 37.93 0.86
N VAL A 1023 -22.21 37.25 -0.28
CA VAL A 1023 -21.03 36.45 -0.62
C VAL A 1023 -19.78 37.32 -0.67
N GLU A 1024 -19.81 38.42 -1.43
CA GLU A 1024 -18.67 39.33 -1.61
C GLU A 1024 -18.16 39.91 -0.29
N HIS A 1025 -19.06 40.37 0.59
CA HIS A 1025 -18.67 41.07 1.81
C HIS A 1025 -18.41 40.16 3.01
N ARG A 1026 -19.01 38.96 3.06
CA ARG A 1026 -18.96 38.08 4.24
C ARG A 1026 -18.21 36.78 3.98
N LEU A 1027 -18.42 36.14 2.84
CA LEU A 1027 -17.85 34.81 2.58
C LEU A 1027 -16.49 34.87 1.87
N ILE A 1028 -16.34 35.66 0.80
CA ILE A 1028 -15.05 35.73 0.07
C ILE A 1028 -13.84 36.05 0.98
N PRO A 1029 -13.92 36.96 1.97
CA PRO A 1029 -12.81 37.21 2.89
C PRO A 1029 -12.34 35.97 3.68
N MET A 1030 -13.21 34.98 3.89
CA MET A 1030 -12.87 33.76 4.63
C MET A 1030 -12.00 32.80 3.82
N LEU A 1031 -11.87 32.97 2.50
CA LEU A 1031 -10.97 32.18 1.64
C LEU A 1031 -9.52 32.68 1.67
N ALA A 1032 -9.25 33.85 2.27
CA ALA A 1032 -7.88 34.35 2.40
C ALA A 1032 -7.05 33.37 3.25
N PHE A 1033 -5.85 33.01 2.80
CA PHE A 1033 -5.06 31.92 3.41
C PHE A 1033 -4.61 32.17 4.85
N ASP A 1034 -4.64 33.43 5.31
CA ASP A 1034 -4.36 33.87 6.67
C ASP A 1034 -5.62 33.96 7.55
N HIS A 1035 -6.80 33.73 6.98
CA HIS A 1035 -8.06 33.69 7.71
C HIS A 1035 -8.20 32.36 8.47
N THR A 1036 -8.70 32.41 9.71
CA THR A 1036 -8.83 31.21 10.57
C THR A 1036 -9.74 30.15 9.97
N ALA A 1037 -10.76 30.56 9.22
CA ALA A 1037 -11.72 29.68 8.54
C ALA A 1037 -11.30 29.26 7.11
N ALA A 1038 -10.09 29.58 6.66
CA ALA A 1038 -9.66 29.30 5.28
C ALA A 1038 -9.72 27.81 4.94
N GLU A 1039 -9.28 26.95 5.86
CA GLU A 1039 -9.23 25.51 5.68
C GLU A 1039 -10.61 24.87 5.45
N PRO A 1040 -11.60 25.01 6.35
CA PRO A 1040 -12.95 24.49 6.10
C PRO A 1040 -13.64 25.17 4.91
N ALA A 1041 -13.36 26.45 4.64
CA ALA A 1041 -13.92 27.18 3.50
C ALA A 1041 -13.44 26.60 2.16
N TRP A 1042 -12.12 26.43 1.99
CA TRP A 1042 -11.55 25.80 0.79
C TRP A 1042 -11.99 24.34 0.67
N ASN A 1043 -12.01 23.59 1.78
CA ASN A 1043 -12.44 22.20 1.78
C ASN A 1043 -13.90 22.06 1.29
N GLY A 1044 -14.81 22.85 1.86
CA GLY A 1044 -16.21 22.88 1.44
C GLY A 1044 -16.38 23.29 -0.02
N PHE A 1045 -15.69 24.35 -0.44
CA PHE A 1045 -15.80 24.88 -1.80
C PHE A 1045 -15.35 23.87 -2.87
N LEU A 1046 -14.18 23.25 -2.67
CA LEU A 1046 -13.62 22.27 -3.59
C LEU A 1046 -14.45 20.97 -3.62
N ARG A 1047 -15.06 20.56 -2.51
CA ARG A 1047 -15.95 19.38 -2.47
C ARG A 1047 -17.20 19.51 -3.33
N SER A 1048 -17.62 20.73 -3.70
CA SER A 1048 -18.72 20.91 -4.65
C SER A 1048 -18.43 20.29 -6.03
N ASN A 1049 -17.15 20.08 -6.37
CA ASN A 1049 -16.65 19.59 -7.65
C ASN A 1049 -17.22 20.32 -8.88
N ARG A 1050 -17.58 21.59 -8.70
CA ARG A 1050 -18.12 22.46 -9.75
C ARG A 1050 -17.22 23.67 -9.91
N VAL A 1051 -16.71 23.85 -11.13
CA VAL A 1051 -15.93 25.04 -11.50
C VAL A 1051 -16.71 26.30 -11.09
N PRO A 1052 -16.06 27.32 -10.51
CA PRO A 1052 -16.74 28.52 -10.05
C PRO A 1052 -17.51 29.20 -11.20
N TRP A 1053 -18.75 29.57 -10.95
CA TRP A 1053 -19.58 30.32 -11.91
C TRP A 1053 -18.92 31.68 -12.21
N PRO A 1054 -19.02 32.26 -13.44
CA PRO A 1054 -18.15 33.37 -13.87
C PRO A 1054 -18.06 34.57 -12.90
N PRO A 1055 -19.14 35.07 -12.28
CA PRO A 1055 -19.03 36.15 -11.29
C PRO A 1055 -18.19 35.76 -10.07
N LEU A 1056 -18.32 34.52 -9.60
CA LEU A 1056 -17.50 33.99 -8.51
C LEU A 1056 -16.05 33.78 -8.96
N ALA A 1057 -15.85 33.21 -10.14
CA ALA A 1057 -14.53 32.94 -10.72
C ALA A 1057 -13.66 34.19 -10.79
N VAL A 1058 -14.21 35.32 -11.26
CA VAL A 1058 -13.52 36.62 -11.31
C VAL A 1058 -13.07 37.06 -9.91
N LEU A 1059 -13.92 36.92 -8.91
CA LEU A 1059 -13.63 37.33 -7.53
C LEU A 1059 -12.56 36.45 -6.87
N VAL A 1060 -12.62 35.12 -7.04
CA VAL A 1060 -11.70 34.19 -6.37
C VAL A 1060 -10.41 33.93 -7.15
N LYS A 1061 -10.31 34.32 -8.42
CA LYS A 1061 -9.14 34.08 -9.29
C LYS A 1061 -7.79 34.45 -8.63
N PRO A 1062 -7.62 35.61 -7.95
CA PRO A 1062 -6.34 35.95 -7.31
C PRO A 1062 -5.91 34.96 -6.21
N LEU A 1063 -6.89 34.36 -5.52
CA LEU A 1063 -6.66 33.34 -4.50
C LEU A 1063 -6.42 31.97 -5.17
N LEU A 1064 -7.21 31.59 -6.17
CA LEU A 1064 -7.06 30.32 -6.90
C LEU A 1064 -5.64 30.14 -7.49
N LEU A 1065 -5.04 31.21 -8.01
CA LEU A 1065 -3.68 31.18 -8.58
C LEU A 1065 -2.58 30.84 -7.56
N GLN A 1066 -2.85 30.99 -6.27
CA GLN A 1066 -1.93 30.75 -5.16
C GLN A 1066 -2.36 29.57 -4.28
N ALA A 1067 -3.53 29.00 -4.55
CA ALA A 1067 -4.17 28.04 -3.66
C ALA A 1067 -3.57 26.63 -3.75
N VAL A 1068 -2.99 26.24 -4.89
CA VAL A 1068 -2.52 24.86 -5.10
C VAL A 1068 -1.46 24.43 -4.06
N PRO A 1069 -0.35 25.17 -3.83
CA PRO A 1069 0.63 24.79 -2.81
C PRO A 1069 0.07 24.87 -1.39
N TRP A 1070 -0.90 25.74 -1.16
CA TRP A 1070 -1.54 25.87 0.14
C TRP A 1070 -2.44 24.66 0.42
N VAL A 1071 -3.27 24.23 -0.53
CA VAL A 1071 -4.13 23.05 -0.42
C VAL A 1071 -3.29 21.78 -0.23
N GLU A 1072 -2.20 21.62 -1.00
CA GLU A 1072 -1.25 20.51 -0.85
C GLU A 1072 -0.67 20.40 0.57
N ASN A 1073 -0.42 21.54 1.22
CA ASN A 1073 0.14 21.59 2.58
C ASN A 1073 -0.90 21.44 3.70
N GLN A 1074 -2.16 21.79 3.45
CA GLN A 1074 -3.21 21.80 4.48
C GLN A 1074 -4.01 20.49 4.54
N THR A 1075 -4.16 19.80 3.41
CA THR A 1075 -5.03 18.61 3.34
C THR A 1075 -4.22 17.38 2.97
N SER A 1076 -4.31 16.34 3.81
CA SER A 1076 -3.84 14.98 3.46
C SER A 1076 -4.73 14.30 2.40
N ASP A 1077 -5.82 14.96 1.99
CA ASP A 1077 -6.72 14.54 0.92
C ASP A 1077 -6.21 15.00 -0.45
N ARG A 1078 -5.52 14.08 -1.15
CA ARG A 1078 -4.99 14.28 -2.50
C ARG A 1078 -6.06 14.67 -3.53
N ASP A 1079 -7.34 14.35 -3.26
CA ASP A 1079 -8.42 14.59 -4.22
C ASP A 1079 -8.74 16.08 -4.36
N LEU A 1080 -8.50 16.91 -3.33
CA LEU A 1080 -8.81 18.36 -3.39
C LEU A 1080 -7.77 19.16 -4.18
N ALA A 1081 -6.50 18.80 -4.06
CA ALA A 1081 -5.43 19.35 -4.91
C ALA A 1081 -5.69 19.03 -6.39
N MET A 1082 -6.21 17.83 -6.66
CA MET A 1082 -6.65 17.47 -8.00
C MET A 1082 -7.82 18.35 -8.47
N VAL A 1083 -8.89 18.53 -7.68
CA VAL A 1083 -10.05 19.34 -8.09
C VAL A 1083 -9.65 20.78 -8.45
N ILE A 1084 -8.84 21.44 -7.61
CA ILE A 1084 -8.45 22.83 -7.87
C ILE A 1084 -7.57 22.97 -9.11
N THR A 1085 -6.69 21.99 -9.38
CA THR A 1085 -5.86 22.00 -10.59
C THR A 1085 -6.68 21.74 -11.83
N GLN A 1086 -7.70 20.87 -11.77
CA GLN A 1086 -8.66 20.68 -12.84
C GLN A 1086 -9.46 21.95 -13.15
N TRP A 1087 -9.87 22.71 -12.12
CA TRP A 1087 -10.54 24.00 -12.32
C TRP A 1087 -9.64 24.99 -13.04
N LEU A 1088 -8.39 25.14 -12.60
CA LEU A 1088 -7.40 26.03 -13.24
C LEU A 1088 -7.11 25.60 -14.68
N GLY A 1089 -6.97 24.29 -14.92
CA GLY A 1089 -6.85 23.73 -16.26
C GLY A 1089 -8.05 24.04 -17.14
N TRP A 1090 -9.27 23.87 -16.61
CA TRP A 1090 -10.51 24.17 -17.32
C TRP A 1090 -10.65 25.66 -17.65
N MET A 1091 -10.37 26.55 -16.68
CA MET A 1091 -10.36 28.00 -16.86
C MET A 1091 -9.32 28.47 -17.90
N TYR A 1092 -8.24 27.72 -18.08
CA TYR A 1092 -7.30 27.98 -19.17
C TYR A 1092 -7.80 27.43 -20.52
N ILE A 1093 -8.20 26.16 -20.58
CA ILE A 1093 -8.52 25.47 -21.85
C ILE A 1093 -9.79 26.02 -22.49
N PHE A 1094 -10.84 26.26 -21.70
CA PHE A 1094 -12.18 26.60 -22.22
C PHE A 1094 -12.56 28.07 -22.07
N LYS A 1095 -11.81 28.84 -21.27
CA LYS A 1095 -12.08 30.25 -20.95
C LYS A 1095 -10.91 31.19 -21.24
N ARG A 1096 -9.97 30.73 -22.06
CA ARG A 1096 -8.76 31.49 -22.39
C ARG A 1096 -9.07 32.94 -22.77
N ASP A 1097 -8.39 33.86 -22.12
CA ASP A 1097 -8.47 35.31 -22.37
C ASP A 1097 -9.87 35.94 -22.11
N GLU A 1098 -10.78 35.24 -21.42
CA GLU A 1098 -11.98 35.80 -20.77
C GLU A 1098 -11.65 36.31 -19.35
N ASP A 1099 -12.48 37.20 -18.78
CA ASP A 1099 -12.27 37.77 -17.44
C ASP A 1099 -12.28 36.70 -16.33
N ASP A 1100 -13.07 35.63 -16.51
CA ASP A 1100 -13.16 34.45 -15.64
C ASP A 1100 -12.19 33.31 -16.01
N GLY A 1101 -11.31 33.53 -17.00
CA GLY A 1101 -10.33 32.56 -17.48
C GLY A 1101 -8.91 32.81 -17.00
N LEU A 1102 -7.96 31.99 -17.48
CA LEU A 1102 -6.53 32.15 -17.21
C LEU A 1102 -5.73 32.51 -18.46
N THR A 1103 -4.69 33.32 -18.27
CA THR A 1103 -3.67 33.58 -19.27
C THR A 1103 -2.60 32.48 -19.29
N LYS A 1104 -1.84 32.44 -20.39
CA LYS A 1104 -0.70 31.53 -20.55
C LYS A 1104 0.36 31.67 -19.46
N GLN A 1105 0.63 32.90 -19.02
CA GLN A 1105 1.66 33.16 -18.00
C GLN A 1105 1.20 32.70 -16.62
N GLU A 1106 -0.08 32.93 -16.29
CA GLU A 1106 -0.70 32.48 -15.06
C GLU A 1106 -0.69 30.95 -14.97
N MET A 1107 -1.19 30.25 -15.99
CA MET A 1107 -1.25 28.78 -15.96
C MET A 1107 0.15 28.14 -15.87
N ARG A 1108 1.15 28.68 -16.58
CA ARG A 1108 2.53 28.19 -16.49
C ARG A 1108 3.12 28.40 -15.10
N ARG A 1109 2.82 29.54 -14.45
CA ARG A 1109 3.26 29.79 -13.07
C ARG A 1109 2.68 28.75 -12.12
N VAL A 1110 1.37 28.47 -12.21
CA VAL A 1110 0.72 27.43 -11.39
C VAL A 1110 1.40 26.07 -11.58
N LEU A 1111 1.65 25.62 -12.82
CA LEU A 1111 2.31 24.32 -13.09
C LEU A 1111 3.71 24.19 -12.48
N ARG A 1112 4.44 25.31 -12.32
CA ARG A 1112 5.77 25.36 -11.69
C ARG A 1112 5.70 25.28 -10.17
N GLU A 1113 4.62 25.79 -9.58
CA GLU A 1113 4.38 25.81 -8.14
C GLU A 1113 3.77 24.48 -7.64
N MET A 1114 3.21 23.64 -8.53
CA MET A 1114 2.73 22.29 -8.20
C MET A 1114 3.86 21.36 -7.72
N SER A 1115 3.54 20.48 -6.77
CA SER A 1115 4.35 19.29 -6.47
C SER A 1115 4.50 18.35 -7.68
N ASP A 1116 5.47 17.43 -7.64
CA ASP A 1116 5.64 16.46 -8.73
C ASP A 1116 4.41 15.56 -8.88
N ASP A 1117 3.85 15.07 -7.77
CA ASP A 1117 2.65 14.22 -7.74
C ASP A 1117 1.43 14.91 -8.36
N THR A 1118 1.12 16.15 -7.95
CA THR A 1118 -0.01 16.91 -8.49
C THR A 1118 0.17 17.20 -9.98
N ARG A 1119 1.39 17.52 -10.41
CA ARG A 1119 1.70 17.72 -11.84
C ARG A 1119 1.47 16.44 -12.63
N ASN A 1120 1.85 15.28 -12.08
CA ASN A 1120 1.65 13.97 -12.70
C ASN A 1120 0.16 13.60 -12.79
N GLN A 1121 -0.64 13.90 -11.77
CA GLN A 1121 -2.11 13.76 -11.82
C GLN A 1121 -2.75 14.69 -12.85
N PHE A 1122 -2.21 15.91 -13.01
CA PHE A 1122 -2.68 16.84 -14.04
C PHE A 1122 -2.43 16.31 -15.46
N ILE A 1123 -1.35 15.54 -15.70
CA ILE A 1123 -1.13 14.82 -16.97
C ILE A 1123 -2.27 13.82 -17.22
N TRP A 1124 -2.66 13.05 -16.20
CA TRP A 1124 -3.79 12.13 -16.32
C TRP A 1124 -5.10 12.85 -16.67
N TRP A 1125 -5.37 14.01 -16.05
CA TRP A 1125 -6.53 14.83 -16.37
C TRP A 1125 -6.50 15.36 -17.81
N LEU A 1126 -5.34 15.79 -18.32
CA LEU A 1126 -5.18 16.14 -19.73
C LEU A 1126 -5.53 14.96 -20.64
N GLY A 1127 -5.22 13.73 -20.22
CA GLY A 1127 -5.64 12.52 -20.91
C GLY A 1127 -7.15 12.34 -20.98
N GLN A 1128 -7.87 12.70 -19.91
CA GLN A 1128 -9.35 12.70 -19.90
C GLN A 1128 -9.92 13.79 -20.81
N ILE A 1129 -9.30 14.98 -20.86
CA ILE A 1129 -9.69 16.06 -21.78
C ILE A 1129 -9.51 15.62 -23.24
N GLY A 1130 -8.41 14.94 -23.56
CA GLY A 1130 -8.14 14.41 -24.90
C GLY A 1130 -9.19 13.38 -25.35
N GLN A 1131 -9.59 12.47 -24.46
CA GLN A 1131 -10.58 11.42 -24.75
C GLN A 1131 -12.03 11.93 -24.78
N GLY A 1132 -12.37 12.89 -23.90
CA GLY A 1132 -13.74 13.33 -23.66
C GLY A 1132 -14.25 14.42 -24.61
N ASN A 1133 -13.43 14.92 -25.53
CA ASN A 1133 -13.80 15.99 -26.47
C ASN A 1133 -13.44 15.61 -27.91
N ASP A 1134 -14.31 15.96 -28.87
CA ASP A 1134 -14.05 15.77 -30.30
C ASP A 1134 -12.77 16.51 -30.71
N ASP A 1135 -11.82 15.82 -31.35
CA ASP A 1135 -10.48 16.31 -31.69
C ASP A 1135 -9.72 16.94 -30.49
N GLY A 1136 -10.03 16.52 -29.25
CA GLY A 1136 -9.51 17.10 -28.02
C GLY A 1136 -7.98 16.99 -27.90
N TRP A 1137 -7.40 15.93 -28.44
CA TRP A 1137 -5.95 15.72 -28.47
C TRP A 1137 -5.24 16.78 -29.32
N GLU A 1138 -5.73 17.02 -30.54
CA GLU A 1138 -5.14 17.94 -31.52
C GLU A 1138 -5.42 19.41 -31.20
N THR A 1139 -6.62 19.70 -30.70
CA THR A 1139 -7.11 21.09 -30.55
C THR A 1139 -6.92 21.66 -29.14
N LEU A 1140 -6.88 20.81 -28.10
CA LEU A 1140 -6.76 21.25 -26.70
C LEU A 1140 -5.43 20.80 -26.09
N VAL A 1141 -5.14 19.50 -26.08
CA VAL A 1141 -4.00 18.92 -25.34
C VAL A 1141 -2.66 19.26 -26.00
N ALA A 1142 -2.47 18.97 -27.30
CA ALA A 1142 -1.21 19.23 -27.98
C ALA A 1142 -0.81 20.73 -27.97
N PRO A 1143 -1.72 21.69 -28.21
CA PRO A 1143 -1.42 23.11 -28.04
C PRO A 1143 -1.04 23.47 -26.60
N PHE A 1144 -1.74 22.95 -25.59
CA PHE A 1144 -1.42 23.16 -24.17
C PHE A 1144 0.01 22.70 -23.85
N LEU A 1145 0.38 21.50 -24.29
CA LEU A 1145 1.71 20.93 -24.09
C LEU A 1145 2.80 21.75 -24.79
N ASN A 1146 2.55 22.24 -26.00
CA ASN A 1146 3.54 23.01 -26.74
C ASN A 1146 3.73 24.42 -26.20
N GLU A 1147 2.62 25.05 -25.77
CA GLU A 1147 2.61 26.44 -25.40
C GLU A 1147 2.80 26.67 -23.91
N VAL A 1148 2.20 25.89 -23.02
CA VAL A 1148 2.06 26.22 -21.59
C VAL A 1148 3.01 25.42 -20.71
N TRP A 1149 3.10 24.11 -20.95
CA TRP A 1149 3.81 23.16 -20.08
C TRP A 1149 5.25 23.61 -19.75
N PRO A 1150 5.71 23.49 -18.48
CA PRO A 1150 7.07 23.83 -18.07
C PRO A 1150 8.13 23.06 -18.88
N ARG A 1151 9.23 23.72 -19.26
CA ARG A 1151 10.27 23.15 -20.14
C ARG A 1151 11.58 22.83 -19.42
N GLU A 1152 11.70 23.30 -18.19
CA GLU A 1152 12.84 23.16 -17.32
C GLU A 1152 13.13 21.67 -17.07
N ARG A 1153 14.42 21.29 -17.02
CA ARG A 1153 14.83 19.88 -16.85
C ARG A 1153 14.46 19.29 -15.49
N ILE A 1154 14.33 20.14 -14.47
CA ILE A 1154 13.96 19.73 -13.11
C ILE A 1154 12.59 19.04 -13.03
N TYR A 1155 11.69 19.30 -14.00
CA TYR A 1155 10.35 18.71 -14.07
C TYR A 1155 10.27 17.44 -14.95
N ARG A 1156 11.42 16.87 -15.33
CA ARG A 1156 11.49 15.63 -16.12
C ARG A 1156 11.91 14.48 -15.21
N THR A 1157 10.99 14.04 -14.37
CA THR A 1157 11.20 12.95 -13.41
C THR A 1157 10.78 11.61 -14.02
N ALA A 1158 11.19 10.50 -13.39
CA ALA A 1158 10.74 9.17 -13.82
C ALA A 1158 9.22 8.99 -13.69
N SER A 1159 8.62 9.54 -12.63
CA SER A 1159 7.18 9.54 -12.41
C SER A 1159 6.42 10.34 -13.49
N SER A 1160 6.97 11.47 -13.94
CA SER A 1160 6.41 12.20 -15.08
C SER A 1160 6.49 11.43 -16.39
N VAL A 1161 7.61 10.74 -16.67
CA VAL A 1161 7.75 9.90 -17.88
C VAL A 1161 6.71 8.77 -17.90
N GLU A 1162 6.47 8.12 -16.76
CA GLU A 1162 5.42 7.10 -16.61
C GLU A 1162 4.03 7.67 -16.89
N SER A 1163 3.73 8.86 -16.34
CA SER A 1163 2.46 9.55 -16.56
C SER A 1163 2.25 9.93 -18.03
N TRP A 1164 3.31 10.36 -18.71
CA TRP A 1164 3.28 10.65 -20.14
C TRP A 1164 3.01 9.42 -21.00
N ILE A 1165 3.71 8.31 -20.73
CA ILE A 1165 3.49 7.04 -21.45
C ILE A 1165 2.07 6.54 -21.22
N SER A 1166 1.61 6.57 -19.96
CA SER A 1166 0.23 6.18 -19.60
C SER A 1166 -0.82 7.06 -20.29
N MET A 1167 -0.56 8.35 -20.50
CA MET A 1167 -1.45 9.22 -21.29
C MET A 1167 -1.43 8.86 -22.78
N LEU A 1168 -0.25 8.54 -23.33
CA LEU A 1168 -0.08 8.15 -24.74
C LEU A 1168 -0.83 6.86 -25.08
N ASP A 1169 -0.98 5.93 -24.14
CA ASP A 1169 -1.76 4.69 -24.30
C ASP A 1169 -3.20 4.94 -24.78
N TYR A 1170 -3.79 6.08 -24.41
CA TYR A 1170 -5.19 6.41 -24.73
C TYR A 1170 -5.37 7.32 -25.95
N THR A 1171 -4.29 7.63 -26.68
CA THR A 1171 -4.35 8.60 -27.80
C THR A 1171 -4.89 8.02 -29.10
N GLY A 1172 -4.89 6.69 -29.26
CA GLY A 1172 -5.39 6.03 -30.48
C GLY A 1172 -4.73 6.59 -31.74
N THR A 1173 -5.55 7.00 -32.72
CA THR A 1173 -5.06 7.59 -33.99
C THR A 1173 -4.33 8.93 -33.83
N SER A 1174 -4.54 9.63 -32.71
CA SER A 1174 -3.89 10.91 -32.40
C SER A 1174 -2.47 10.74 -31.84
N PHE A 1175 -2.00 9.50 -31.65
CA PHE A 1175 -0.70 9.18 -31.06
C PHE A 1175 0.47 9.98 -31.67
N PRO A 1176 0.66 10.09 -32.99
CA PRO A 1176 1.81 10.82 -33.55
C PRO A 1176 1.83 12.31 -33.16
N VAL A 1177 0.67 12.96 -33.15
CA VAL A 1177 0.54 14.39 -32.85
C VAL A 1177 0.83 14.67 -31.38
N VAL A 1178 0.29 13.84 -30.49
CA VAL A 1178 0.49 13.98 -29.04
C VAL A 1178 1.92 13.59 -28.67
N TYR A 1179 2.46 12.49 -29.23
CA TYR A 1179 3.85 12.07 -29.02
C TYR A 1179 4.85 13.15 -29.44
N ALA A 1180 4.67 13.80 -30.59
CA ALA A 1180 5.54 14.90 -31.02
C ALA A 1180 5.58 16.08 -30.02
N SER A 1181 4.47 16.30 -29.31
CA SER A 1181 4.35 17.33 -28.27
C SER A 1181 4.98 16.89 -26.94
N VAL A 1182 4.87 15.60 -26.61
CA VAL A 1182 5.38 14.98 -25.37
C VAL A 1182 6.87 14.68 -25.44
N LYS A 1183 7.43 14.31 -26.60
CA LYS A 1183 8.80 13.80 -26.79
C LYS A 1183 9.87 14.63 -26.07
N ARG A 1184 9.72 15.95 -26.08
CA ARG A 1184 10.67 16.89 -25.44
C ARG A 1184 10.71 16.83 -23.90
N TYR A 1185 9.70 16.24 -23.28
CA TYR A 1185 9.57 16.08 -21.82
C TYR A 1185 10.04 14.71 -21.34
N LEU A 1186 10.30 13.77 -22.27
CA LEU A 1186 10.80 12.45 -21.97
C LEU A 1186 12.30 12.48 -21.64
N VAL A 1187 12.71 11.61 -20.73
CA VAL A 1187 14.10 11.33 -20.39
C VAL A 1187 14.30 9.83 -20.23
N PRO A 1188 15.51 9.29 -20.48
CA PRO A 1188 15.78 7.88 -20.22
C PRO A 1188 15.62 7.56 -18.74
N VAL A 1189 14.84 6.53 -18.41
CA VAL A 1189 14.57 6.10 -17.03
C VAL A 1189 14.65 4.58 -16.93
N GLU A 1190 15.38 4.08 -15.93
CA GLU A 1190 15.35 2.67 -15.56
C GLU A 1190 14.09 2.43 -14.72
N ASN A 1191 13.02 1.94 -15.33
CA ASN A 1191 11.82 1.52 -14.59
C ASN A 1191 11.22 0.25 -15.20
N ASP A 1192 10.85 -0.71 -14.36
CA ASP A 1192 10.33 -2.04 -14.74
C ASP A 1192 8.86 -1.98 -15.22
N HIS A 1193 8.18 -0.84 -15.07
CA HIS A 1193 6.73 -0.71 -15.25
C HIS A 1193 6.36 0.45 -16.19
N HIS A 1194 6.74 0.33 -17.45
CA HIS A 1194 6.04 1.04 -18.51
C HIS A 1194 4.86 0.16 -18.95
N PRO A 1195 3.61 0.50 -18.60
CA PRO A 1195 2.47 -0.21 -19.17
C PRO A 1195 2.38 0.21 -20.64
N PHE A 1196 2.96 -0.57 -21.54
CA PHE A 1196 2.78 -0.43 -22.98
C PHE A 1196 1.56 -1.26 -23.42
N TYR A 1197 0.50 -1.22 -22.60
CA TYR A 1197 -0.63 -2.13 -22.69
C TYR A 1197 -1.33 -1.99 -24.05
N ARG A 1198 -1.58 -0.75 -24.49
CA ARG A 1198 -2.18 -0.44 -25.81
C ARG A 1198 -1.19 -0.54 -26.97
N PHE A 1199 0.10 -0.62 -26.70
CA PHE A 1199 1.12 -0.83 -27.74
C PHE A 1199 1.27 -2.30 -28.13
N THR A 1200 0.87 -3.26 -27.28
CA THR A 1200 1.05 -4.69 -27.58
C THR A 1200 -0.23 -5.53 -27.67
N ARG A 1201 -1.41 -4.99 -27.34
CA ARG A 1201 -2.68 -5.72 -27.32
C ARG A 1201 -3.74 -5.08 -28.19
N GLU A 1202 -4.48 -5.92 -28.89
CA GLU A 1202 -5.76 -5.57 -29.51
C GLU A 1202 -6.81 -5.34 -28.43
N VAL A 1203 -7.63 -4.29 -28.56
CA VAL A 1203 -8.80 -4.06 -27.68
C VAL A 1203 -9.99 -3.73 -28.58
N GLY A 1204 -11.02 -4.58 -28.53
CA GLY A 1204 -12.17 -4.45 -29.44
C GLY A 1204 -11.78 -4.78 -30.88
N GLU A 1205 -12.03 -3.85 -31.81
CA GLU A 1205 -11.64 -3.95 -33.22
C GLU A 1205 -10.32 -3.17 -33.54
N ASP A 1206 -9.71 -2.50 -32.55
CA ASP A 1206 -8.51 -1.68 -32.77
C ASP A 1206 -7.22 -2.52 -32.74
N GLU A 1207 -6.39 -2.36 -33.77
CA GLU A 1207 -5.01 -2.87 -33.79
C GLU A 1207 -4.12 -2.16 -32.75
N PRO A 1208 -3.05 -2.80 -32.24
CA PRO A 1208 -2.13 -2.18 -31.30
C PRO A 1208 -1.49 -0.89 -31.86
N ILE A 1209 -1.20 0.10 -31.00
CA ILE A 1209 -0.56 1.39 -31.41
C ILE A 1209 0.74 1.15 -32.18
N THR A 1210 1.52 0.12 -31.78
CA THR A 1210 2.77 -0.25 -32.45
C THR A 1210 2.57 -0.68 -33.90
N MET A 1211 1.45 -1.35 -34.21
CA MET A 1211 1.15 -1.78 -35.58
C MET A 1211 0.74 -0.60 -36.46
N GLN A 1212 0.04 0.36 -35.88
CA GLN A 1212 -0.42 1.57 -36.58
C GLN A 1212 0.71 2.60 -36.79
N PHE A 1213 1.59 2.78 -35.80
CA PHE A 1213 2.62 3.83 -35.76
C PHE A 1213 4.01 3.29 -35.35
N PRO A 1214 4.59 2.33 -36.10
CA PRO A 1214 5.82 1.63 -35.70
C PRO A 1214 7.05 2.54 -35.61
N VAL A 1215 7.10 3.63 -36.41
CA VAL A 1215 8.24 4.56 -36.43
C VAL A 1215 8.25 5.41 -35.16
N GLU A 1216 7.10 5.96 -34.78
CA GLU A 1216 6.90 6.78 -33.59
C GLU A 1216 7.03 5.94 -32.31
N THR A 1217 6.53 4.70 -32.31
CA THR A 1217 6.74 3.77 -31.19
C THR A 1217 8.23 3.45 -31.01
N LEU A 1218 8.97 3.18 -32.09
CA LEU A 1218 10.41 2.94 -32.01
C LEU A 1218 11.17 4.16 -31.46
N ASP A 1219 10.77 5.37 -31.87
CA ASP A 1219 11.34 6.64 -31.39
C ASP A 1219 11.03 6.89 -29.90
N LEU A 1220 9.82 6.54 -29.45
CA LEU A 1220 9.41 6.62 -28.05
C LEU A 1220 10.29 5.71 -27.19
N LEU A 1221 10.41 4.43 -27.57
CA LEU A 1221 11.25 3.45 -26.88
C LEU A 1221 12.71 3.92 -26.81
N ASP A 1222 13.25 4.40 -27.93
CA ASP A 1222 14.62 4.91 -27.98
C ASP A 1222 14.85 6.09 -27.04
N SER A 1223 13.82 6.92 -26.82
CA SER A 1223 13.89 8.11 -25.97
C SER A 1223 13.80 7.83 -24.47
N VAL A 1224 13.10 6.76 -24.07
CA VAL A 1224 12.82 6.44 -22.65
C VAL A 1224 13.69 5.31 -22.10
N ILE A 1225 14.28 4.48 -22.96
CA ILE A 1225 15.12 3.35 -22.54
C ILE A 1225 16.60 3.78 -22.49
N PRO A 1226 17.27 3.66 -21.33
CA PRO A 1226 18.70 3.99 -21.19
C PRO A 1226 19.60 2.99 -21.93
N LYS A 1227 20.87 3.41 -22.13
CA LYS A 1227 21.88 2.62 -22.88
C LYS A 1227 22.39 1.38 -22.17
N VAL A 1228 22.31 1.39 -20.85
CA VAL A 1228 22.67 0.26 -19.99
C VAL A 1228 21.44 0.05 -19.13
N LEU A 1229 20.99 -1.19 -19.06
CA LEU A 1229 19.82 -1.57 -18.30
C LEU A 1229 20.28 -2.52 -17.20
N SER A 1230 19.77 -2.30 -15.98
CA SER A 1230 19.87 -3.28 -14.91
C SER A 1230 18.89 -4.45 -15.12
N ARG A 1231 17.77 -4.23 -15.82
CA ARG A 1231 16.73 -5.20 -16.20
C ARG A 1231 16.04 -4.82 -17.53
N THR A 1232 15.57 -5.80 -18.29
CA THR A 1232 14.84 -5.56 -19.56
C THR A 1232 13.34 -5.35 -19.29
N PRO A 1233 12.71 -4.27 -19.79
CA PRO A 1233 11.26 -4.08 -19.66
C PRO A 1233 10.50 -5.26 -20.28
N TYR A 1234 9.55 -5.83 -19.54
CA TYR A 1234 8.86 -7.08 -19.90
C TYR A 1234 8.23 -7.05 -21.30
N GLU A 1235 7.68 -5.91 -21.72
CA GLU A 1235 6.99 -5.77 -23.00
C GLU A 1235 7.91 -5.38 -24.17
N LEU A 1236 9.16 -4.98 -23.91
CA LEU A 1236 10.10 -4.50 -24.93
C LEU A 1236 10.36 -5.52 -26.06
N PRO A 1237 10.66 -6.80 -25.78
CA PRO A 1237 10.86 -7.79 -26.85
C PRO A 1237 9.62 -7.94 -27.72
N LYS A 1238 8.43 -7.92 -27.11
CA LYS A 1238 7.16 -8.05 -27.81
C LYS A 1238 6.89 -6.84 -28.71
N ILE A 1239 7.16 -5.62 -28.23
CA ILE A 1239 7.00 -4.40 -29.03
C ILE A 1239 7.98 -4.40 -30.22
N LEU A 1240 9.24 -4.81 -30.02
CA LEU A 1240 10.21 -4.89 -31.12
C LEU A 1240 9.82 -5.93 -32.18
N VAL A 1241 9.21 -7.05 -31.79
CA VAL A 1241 8.63 -8.00 -32.75
C VAL A 1241 7.53 -7.32 -33.57
N LEU A 1242 6.58 -6.64 -32.91
CA LEU A 1242 5.48 -5.93 -33.58
C LEU A 1242 5.98 -4.80 -34.51
N VAL A 1243 6.98 -4.01 -34.10
CA VAL A 1243 7.63 -2.99 -34.96
C VAL A 1243 8.19 -3.64 -36.22
N SER A 1244 8.82 -4.82 -36.07
CA SER A 1244 9.44 -5.54 -37.18
C SER A 1244 8.42 -6.20 -38.12
N GLU A 1245 7.23 -6.51 -37.62
CA GLU A 1245 6.11 -7.08 -38.39
C GLU A 1245 5.38 -5.97 -39.15
N ALA A 1246 5.12 -4.84 -38.51
CA ALA A 1246 4.45 -3.68 -39.09
C ALA A 1246 5.30 -2.97 -40.15
N ALA A 1247 6.60 -2.80 -39.90
CA ALA A 1247 7.53 -2.11 -40.80
C ALA A 1247 8.90 -2.83 -40.87
N PRO A 1248 9.04 -3.84 -41.74
CA PRO A 1248 10.26 -4.65 -41.84
C PRO A 1248 11.56 -3.87 -42.11
N ASP A 1249 11.45 -2.72 -42.80
CA ASP A 1249 12.60 -1.85 -43.10
C ASP A 1249 13.24 -1.24 -41.83
N LEU A 1250 12.50 -1.12 -40.73
CA LEU A 1250 13.01 -0.62 -39.45
C LEU A 1250 13.99 -1.59 -38.77
N ARG A 1251 14.11 -2.85 -39.23
CA ARG A 1251 15.12 -3.79 -38.73
C ARG A 1251 16.55 -3.31 -38.98
N ALA A 1252 16.75 -2.47 -40.00
CA ALA A 1252 18.03 -1.86 -40.30
C ALA A 1252 18.23 -0.49 -39.59
N ASP A 1253 17.22 0.02 -38.87
CA ASP A 1253 17.32 1.26 -38.12
C ASP A 1253 18.23 1.06 -36.90
N HIS A 1254 19.18 1.98 -36.71
CA HIS A 1254 20.09 1.97 -35.58
C HIS A 1254 19.39 1.91 -34.20
N ARG A 1255 18.21 2.52 -34.06
CA ARG A 1255 17.40 2.49 -32.82
C ARG A 1255 16.90 1.09 -32.53
N TYR A 1256 16.40 0.41 -33.56
CA TYR A 1256 15.94 -0.97 -33.47
C TYR A 1256 17.10 -1.91 -33.10
N LEU A 1257 18.22 -1.78 -33.81
CA LEU A 1257 19.43 -2.58 -33.55
C LEU A 1257 19.97 -2.37 -32.13
N ARG A 1258 19.95 -1.12 -31.63
CA ARG A 1258 20.34 -0.80 -30.25
C ARG A 1258 19.43 -1.48 -29.23
N LEU A 1259 18.11 -1.36 -29.40
CA LEU A 1259 17.14 -1.94 -28.47
C LEU A 1259 17.16 -3.48 -28.52
N MET A 1260 17.37 -4.07 -29.70
CA MET A 1260 17.54 -5.52 -29.84
C MET A 1260 18.84 -6.03 -29.21
N ASP A 1261 19.97 -5.33 -29.40
CA ASP A 1261 21.24 -5.67 -28.74
C ASP A 1261 21.11 -5.61 -27.22
N LEU A 1262 20.29 -4.70 -26.66
CA LEU A 1262 19.96 -4.69 -25.24
C LEU A 1262 19.14 -5.90 -24.80
N VAL A 1263 18.15 -6.32 -25.60
CA VAL A 1263 17.35 -7.52 -25.35
C VAL A 1263 18.19 -8.80 -25.45
N GLU A 1264 19.17 -8.86 -26.37
CA GLU A 1264 20.03 -10.03 -26.59
C GLU A 1264 21.18 -10.16 -25.58
N ARG A 1265 21.57 -9.07 -24.91
CA ARG A 1265 22.65 -9.06 -23.90
C ARG A 1265 22.22 -9.48 -22.51
N MET A 1266 20.90 -9.48 -22.23
CA MET A 1266 20.33 -10.04 -21.00
C MET A 1266 19.90 -11.47 -21.21
#